data_AF-A0A498I6D0-F1
#
_entry.id   AF-A0A498I6D0-F1
#
_cell.length_a   1.000
_cell.length_b   1.000
_cell.length_c   1.000
_cell.angle_alpha   90.00
_cell.angle_beta   90.00
_cell.angle_gamma   90.00
#
_symmetry.space_group_name_H-M   'P 1'
#
loop_
_entity.id
_entity.type
_entity.pdbx_description
1 polymer ?
#
loop_
_entity_poly.entity_id
_entity_poly.type
_entity_poly.pdbx_seq_one_letter_code
_entity_poly.pdbx_strand_id
1 'polypeptide(L)'
;MEPPWDKSMKKKRKRSRRPVRLRCSVKNYDWGIVGRNSKVARLFALNSGSDIDPGKPYAEFWIGTHESGPSYADSGSEPLSLKAWISQDPSVLGDKVVEKWGADLPFLFKVLSVGKALSIQAHPDKELARVLHKLHPSVFRDDNHKPEMALALTEFEALCGFISVKELKDMLNSVPEIAELVVVGDAERIVLGSEHHENGIAKTDIESVFTRLMLLSKDTIAEMISRLKRRLNLEKKKRHLTVKEQLVLRLESQYPDDVGAIAAFFLNYVKLNRGEAISLGPNEPHAYISGECIECMATSDNVVRAGLTSKPLDVQTLLSMLEYRQGSPEIMQGVSLNPYTTRYLPPFEEFEVDCCNLPHSASVVFPSVLGPSLFLFTAGKGHFDASLSEDDIVMEGDDIVEEGEVFFVPANTKISITAKSTELQLYRVGVNSRIFRDLFHCRNPIPSPLVRLLAALRRLNLESHAQARSLNPRSSFPVSAMPGKDDAGSSEKEKNLELFLKVGLDERTAKNTIANKKVTANLTAVIHEAAVTDGCNRTVGNLLYTVATKHPANALVHRPTLAQYIVSSKIKTPAQLEAAFSFFATTGPENFEVNKFEEACGVGVEVSEEEIKQTVNEVFEENKAAILEQRYRTNVGDLFAHVRRRHPWADPKIVKQFIDAKLRELLGERTAADDEKVPKKKKEKPAKVEEKVDAVSTPEQPSEEVLNPYSIFPQPLDNYKVHTSVFFSDGSILRCCNTRELLEKHLNRTGGKVLTRFPPEPNGYLHIGHAKAMFIDFGLAKERDGGCYLRFDDTNPEAEKKEYIDHIQEIVKWMGWEPYKITYTSDYFQDLYDFAVELIRRGHAYVDHQTPDEIKEYREKKMNSPWRDRPIAESLKLFEDMRRGLIEEGKATLRMKQDMQSDNFNMYDLIAYRIKASFTPHPHAGDKWCIYPSYDYSHCIVDSLEDITHSLCTLEFETRRASYYWLLNALGIYQPYVWEYSRLNVSNTVMSKRKLNRLVTQNWVDGWDDPRLMTLAGLRRRGVTPTAINAFVRGIGITRSMIHLSRLEYHIREELNKTAPRTIAVLHPLKVVITNLEAGTTMDLEARKWPDAQTDDASAFYKVPFSNTVYIDRSDFRLKDSKDYFGLAPGKSVLLRYAFPIKCTDVILADDEETVLEIRAEYDPTKKTKPKGVLHWVSEPSPGVDPLKVEVRLFDRLFLSENPAELEDWLADLNPESKVVIPNAYAVPSLGSAVVGDAFQFERLGYFVVDKDSTPEKLVFNRTVTLRDSYHKGGK
;
A
#
# COMPACT_ATOMS: atom_id res chain seq x y z
N MET A 1 14.82 -51.76 15.22
CA MET A 1 14.90 -52.12 13.79
C MET A 1 13.86 -51.31 13.06
N GLU A 2 14.27 -50.30 12.27
CA GLU A 2 13.34 -49.55 11.41
C GLU A 2 12.81 -50.46 10.28
N PRO A 3 11.57 -50.27 9.82
CA PRO A 3 10.98 -51.09 8.77
C PRO A 3 11.80 -51.06 7.46
N PRO A 4 11.86 -52.16 6.69
CA PRO A 4 12.63 -52.21 5.44
C PRO A 4 12.22 -51.16 4.38
N TRP A 5 10.97 -50.68 4.42
CA TRP A 5 10.46 -49.67 3.49
C TRP A 5 11.04 -48.26 3.74
N ASP A 6 11.39 -47.93 4.99
CA ASP A 6 11.91 -46.61 5.37
C ASP A 6 13.39 -46.45 4.95
N LYS A 7 14.17 -47.54 4.94
CA LYS A 7 15.55 -47.52 4.40
C LYS A 7 15.60 -47.31 2.88
N SER A 8 14.62 -47.82 2.13
CA SER A 8 14.48 -47.61 0.69
C SER A 8 14.12 -46.16 0.36
N MET A 9 13.17 -45.58 1.10
CA MET A 9 12.81 -44.16 0.97
C MET A 9 13.92 -43.21 1.43
N LYS A 10 14.63 -43.50 2.52
CA LYS A 10 15.81 -42.74 2.96
C LYS A 10 16.97 -42.82 1.95
N LYS A 11 17.19 -43.96 1.28
CA LYS A 11 18.17 -44.09 0.18
C LYS A 11 17.74 -43.32 -1.09
N LYS A 12 16.45 -43.33 -1.45
CA LYS A 12 15.91 -42.52 -2.56
C LYS A 12 16.01 -41.00 -2.28
N ARG A 13 15.63 -40.57 -1.07
CA ARG A 13 15.76 -39.18 -0.60
C ARG A 13 17.21 -38.69 -0.50
N LYS A 14 18.18 -39.57 -0.17
CA LYS A 14 19.62 -39.24 -0.20
C LYS A 14 20.18 -39.15 -1.63
N ARG A 15 19.57 -39.82 -2.61
CA ARG A 15 19.97 -39.74 -4.03
C ARG A 15 19.42 -38.49 -4.74
N SER A 16 18.23 -38.00 -4.38
CA SER A 16 17.60 -36.81 -4.99
C SER A 16 18.24 -35.48 -4.60
N ARG A 17 19.11 -35.44 -3.58
CA ARG A 17 19.72 -34.20 -3.08
C ARG A 17 21.15 -33.94 -3.56
N ARG A 18 21.70 -34.76 -4.46
CA ARG A 18 23.00 -34.48 -5.09
C ARG A 18 22.83 -33.54 -6.28
N PRO A 19 23.86 -32.75 -6.65
CA PRO A 19 23.87 -32.04 -7.93
C PRO A 19 23.64 -32.99 -9.09
N VAL A 20 22.93 -32.53 -10.10
CA VAL A 20 22.56 -33.30 -11.28
C VAL A 20 23.07 -32.60 -12.52
N ARG A 21 23.84 -33.32 -13.34
CA ARG A 21 24.31 -32.83 -14.65
C ARG A 21 23.13 -32.68 -15.60
N LEU A 22 23.10 -31.57 -16.33
CA LEU A 22 22.03 -31.23 -17.27
C LEU A 22 22.50 -31.30 -18.72
N ARG A 23 21.69 -31.97 -19.56
CA ARG A 23 21.74 -31.84 -21.01
C ARG A 23 20.77 -30.74 -21.44
N CYS A 24 21.31 -29.67 -21.98
CA CYS A 24 20.60 -28.43 -22.24
C CYS A 24 20.12 -28.35 -23.69
N SER A 25 19.16 -27.47 -23.95
CA SER A 25 18.56 -27.29 -25.27
C SER A 25 19.15 -26.07 -25.98
N VAL A 26 19.13 -26.08 -27.32
CA VAL A 26 19.56 -24.94 -28.14
C VAL A 26 18.44 -24.49 -29.08
N LYS A 27 18.25 -23.18 -29.23
CA LYS A 27 17.41 -22.57 -30.26
C LYS A 27 18.26 -21.92 -31.33
N ASN A 28 17.84 -22.18 -32.56
CA ASN A 28 18.53 -21.74 -33.77
C ASN A 28 17.58 -20.77 -34.47
N TYR A 29 17.76 -19.48 -34.20
CA TYR A 29 17.04 -18.41 -34.87
C TYR A 29 17.96 -17.72 -35.87
N ASP A 30 17.37 -17.11 -36.90
CA ASP A 30 18.07 -16.38 -37.95
C ASP A 30 18.98 -15.25 -37.42
N TRP A 31 18.65 -14.70 -36.25
CA TRP A 31 19.45 -13.68 -35.61
C TRP A 31 20.71 -14.19 -34.89
N GLY A 32 20.87 -15.51 -34.73
CA GLY A 32 21.99 -16.11 -34.03
C GLY A 32 23.34 -15.95 -34.75
N ILE A 33 24.44 -15.97 -34.00
CA ILE A 33 25.80 -16.03 -34.59
C ILE A 33 25.98 -17.38 -35.28
N VAL A 34 26.57 -17.36 -36.48
CA VAL A 34 26.71 -18.54 -37.34
C VAL A 34 27.94 -19.37 -36.98
N GLY A 35 27.74 -20.68 -36.89
CA GLY A 35 28.79 -21.68 -36.80
C GLY A 35 29.68 -21.56 -35.56
N ARG A 36 30.97 -21.87 -35.73
CA ARG A 36 31.95 -22.00 -34.64
C ARG A 36 32.28 -20.69 -33.91
N ASN A 37 31.88 -19.55 -34.47
CA ASN A 37 32.06 -18.25 -33.84
C ASN A 37 31.02 -17.99 -32.74
N SER A 38 29.96 -18.79 -32.67
CA SER A 38 28.93 -18.69 -31.63
C SER A 38 29.35 -19.45 -30.37
N LYS A 39 29.36 -18.74 -29.24
CA LYS A 39 29.55 -19.34 -27.92
C LYS A 39 28.39 -20.27 -27.56
N VAL A 40 27.16 -19.96 -27.98
CA VAL A 40 26.02 -20.89 -27.87
C VAL A 40 26.30 -22.20 -28.60
N ALA A 41 26.84 -22.15 -29.83
CA ALA A 41 27.19 -23.35 -30.59
C ALA A 41 28.26 -24.18 -29.85
N ARG A 42 29.30 -23.51 -29.32
CA ARG A 42 30.40 -24.14 -28.59
C ARG A 42 29.93 -24.80 -27.29
N LEU A 43 29.15 -24.09 -26.48
CA LEU A 43 28.60 -24.61 -25.23
C LEU A 43 27.65 -25.79 -25.50
N PHE A 44 26.78 -25.69 -26.51
CA PHE A 44 25.87 -26.78 -26.87
C PHE A 44 26.60 -28.03 -27.38
N ALA A 45 27.62 -27.86 -28.24
CA ALA A 45 28.44 -28.97 -28.73
C ALA A 45 29.14 -29.70 -27.58
N LEU A 46 29.74 -28.96 -26.64
CA LEU A 46 30.43 -29.53 -25.48
C LEU A 46 29.45 -30.18 -24.48
N ASN A 47 28.27 -29.58 -24.29
CA ASN A 47 27.24 -30.11 -23.38
C ASN A 47 26.56 -31.38 -23.92
N SER A 48 26.28 -31.42 -25.22
CA SER A 48 25.51 -32.50 -25.85
C SER A 48 26.37 -33.58 -26.52
N GLY A 49 27.64 -33.29 -26.82
CA GLY A 49 28.48 -34.12 -27.69
C GLY A 49 28.18 -33.97 -29.19
N SER A 50 27.38 -32.99 -29.60
CA SER A 50 27.01 -32.76 -31.01
C SER A 50 28.07 -31.96 -31.78
N ASP A 51 28.20 -32.19 -33.08
CA ASP A 51 29.05 -31.37 -33.96
C ASP A 51 28.46 -29.98 -34.26
N ILE A 52 29.32 -28.97 -34.42
CA ILE A 52 28.92 -27.62 -34.83
C ILE A 52 28.84 -27.54 -36.36
N ASP A 53 27.62 -27.35 -36.87
CA ASP A 53 27.38 -26.97 -38.26
C ASP A 53 27.90 -25.53 -38.54
N PRO A 54 28.88 -25.35 -39.45
CA PRO A 54 29.47 -24.05 -39.73
C PRO A 54 28.54 -23.06 -40.45
N GLY A 55 27.46 -23.52 -41.10
CA GLY A 55 26.51 -22.66 -41.83
C GLY A 55 25.25 -22.31 -41.03
N LYS A 56 25.08 -22.90 -39.84
CA LYS A 56 23.86 -22.78 -39.03
C LYS A 56 23.95 -21.63 -38.01
N PRO A 57 22.90 -20.81 -37.83
CA PRO A 57 22.87 -19.81 -36.78
C PRO A 57 22.46 -20.43 -35.44
N TYR A 58 23.18 -20.04 -34.38
CA TYR A 58 22.95 -20.51 -33.01
C TYR A 58 22.65 -19.30 -32.14
N ALA A 59 21.45 -19.28 -31.55
CA ALA A 59 20.87 -18.07 -30.99
C ALA A 59 20.77 -18.12 -29.45
N GLU A 60 20.16 -19.18 -28.90
CA GLU A 60 19.91 -19.30 -27.46
C GLU A 60 20.32 -20.68 -26.94
N PHE A 61 21.11 -20.73 -25.87
CA PHE A 61 21.39 -21.92 -25.10
C PHE A 61 20.52 -21.91 -23.84
N TRP A 62 19.52 -22.79 -23.76
CA TRP A 62 18.51 -22.81 -22.72
C TRP A 62 18.88 -23.74 -21.56
N ILE A 63 18.80 -23.21 -20.34
CA ILE A 63 19.12 -23.93 -19.12
C ILE A 63 17.97 -23.77 -18.12
N GLY A 64 17.39 -24.88 -17.67
CA GLY A 64 16.31 -24.88 -16.67
C GLY A 64 15.09 -25.73 -17.07
N THR A 65 13.93 -25.33 -16.55
CA THR A 65 12.67 -26.11 -16.58
C THR A 65 11.68 -25.69 -17.67
N HIS A 66 11.97 -24.64 -18.42
CA HIS A 66 11.01 -24.05 -19.35
C HIS A 66 10.65 -24.96 -20.52
N GLU A 67 9.36 -25.03 -20.87
CA GLU A 67 8.83 -25.98 -21.85
C GLU A 67 9.30 -25.70 -23.29
N SER A 68 9.54 -24.43 -23.63
CA SER A 68 10.07 -24.09 -24.96
C SER A 68 11.52 -24.57 -25.14
N GLY A 69 12.29 -24.75 -24.08
CA GLY A 69 13.70 -25.17 -24.14
C GLY A 69 14.09 -25.98 -22.90
N PRO A 70 13.55 -27.19 -22.72
CA PRO A 70 13.74 -27.96 -21.50
C PRO A 70 15.18 -28.47 -21.40
N SER A 71 15.73 -28.44 -20.19
CA SER A 71 16.93 -29.23 -19.86
C SER A 71 16.55 -30.62 -19.38
N TYR A 72 17.44 -31.60 -19.56
CA TYR A 72 17.24 -33.00 -19.17
C TYR A 72 18.26 -33.41 -18.11
N ALA A 73 17.77 -34.03 -17.03
CA ALA A 73 18.57 -34.50 -15.91
C ALA A 73 19.21 -35.87 -16.22
N ASP A 74 20.54 -35.95 -16.16
CA ASP A 74 21.27 -37.21 -16.38
C ASP A 74 21.14 -38.11 -15.12
N SER A 75 20.07 -38.91 -15.07
CA SER A 75 19.63 -39.65 -13.86
C SER A 75 19.47 -41.16 -14.04
N GLY A 76 19.83 -41.73 -15.20
CA GLY A 76 19.75 -43.17 -15.48
C GLY A 76 19.16 -43.52 -16.85
N SER A 77 18.55 -44.70 -16.96
CA SER A 77 18.25 -45.41 -18.22
C SER A 77 17.32 -44.69 -19.23
N GLU A 78 16.67 -43.59 -18.86
CA GLU A 78 15.97 -42.69 -19.80
C GLU A 78 16.12 -41.21 -19.38
N PRO A 79 16.27 -40.25 -20.32
CA PRO A 79 16.42 -38.84 -20.00
C PRO A 79 15.09 -38.19 -19.57
N LEU A 80 14.96 -37.84 -18.29
CA LEU A 80 13.83 -37.05 -17.78
C LEU A 80 14.10 -35.55 -17.94
N SER A 81 13.06 -34.77 -18.28
CA SER A 81 13.16 -33.31 -18.24
C SER A 81 13.38 -32.84 -16.79
N LEU A 82 14.12 -31.74 -16.61
CA LEU A 82 14.40 -31.18 -15.29
C LEU A 82 13.12 -30.84 -14.53
N LYS A 83 12.10 -30.32 -15.22
CA LYS A 83 10.78 -30.04 -14.65
C LYS A 83 10.11 -31.31 -14.12
N ALA A 84 10.14 -32.41 -14.88
CA ALA A 84 9.60 -33.70 -14.45
C ALA A 84 10.43 -34.30 -13.30
N TRP A 85 11.75 -34.12 -13.32
CA TRP A 85 12.64 -34.57 -12.26
C TRP A 85 12.38 -33.83 -10.94
N ILE A 86 12.25 -32.49 -10.98
CA ILE A 86 11.89 -31.67 -9.80
C ILE A 86 10.49 -32.05 -9.29
N SER A 87 9.53 -32.31 -10.19
CA SER A 87 8.17 -32.69 -9.81
C SER A 87 8.11 -34.01 -9.02
N GLN A 88 9.11 -34.89 -9.13
CA GLN A 88 9.20 -36.11 -8.32
C GLN A 88 9.60 -35.84 -6.86
N ASP A 89 10.35 -34.76 -6.61
CA ASP A 89 10.76 -34.32 -5.28
C ASP A 89 10.89 -32.78 -5.24
N PRO A 90 9.78 -32.03 -5.12
CA PRO A 90 9.82 -30.56 -5.13
C PRO A 90 10.66 -29.95 -4.00
N SER A 91 10.97 -30.71 -2.94
CA SER A 91 11.78 -30.25 -1.81
C SER A 91 13.22 -29.86 -2.22
N VAL A 92 13.68 -30.29 -3.40
CA VAL A 92 14.95 -29.88 -3.98
C VAL A 92 15.01 -28.38 -4.32
N LEU A 93 13.86 -27.70 -4.41
CA LEU A 93 13.77 -26.24 -4.58
C LEU A 93 13.85 -25.48 -3.24
N GLY A 94 13.65 -26.14 -2.11
CA GLY A 94 13.54 -25.49 -0.81
C GLY A 94 12.15 -24.88 -0.55
N ASP A 95 11.74 -24.92 0.72
CA ASP A 95 10.33 -24.75 1.12
C ASP A 95 9.73 -23.40 0.69
N LYS A 96 10.46 -22.29 0.88
CA LYS A 96 10.00 -20.95 0.47
C LYS A 96 9.82 -20.81 -1.04
N VAL A 97 10.65 -21.47 -1.83
CA VAL A 97 10.54 -21.43 -3.30
C VAL A 97 9.30 -22.20 -3.73
N VAL A 98 9.06 -23.36 -3.13
CA VAL A 98 7.86 -24.18 -3.39
C VAL A 98 6.58 -23.47 -2.96
N GLU A 99 6.60 -22.80 -1.81
CA GLU A 99 5.46 -22.04 -1.30
C GLU A 99 5.05 -20.92 -2.26
N LYS A 100 6.03 -20.21 -2.82
CA LYS A 100 5.78 -19.01 -3.63
C LYS A 100 5.60 -19.28 -5.12
N TRP A 101 6.34 -20.23 -5.70
CA TRP A 101 6.34 -20.51 -7.15
C TRP A 101 5.99 -21.96 -7.50
N GLY A 102 5.65 -22.80 -6.52
CA GLY A 102 5.29 -24.19 -6.74
C GLY A 102 6.49 -25.07 -7.12
N ALA A 103 6.23 -26.13 -7.88
CA ALA A 103 7.24 -27.12 -8.27
C ALA A 103 8.04 -26.72 -9.53
N ASP A 104 8.25 -25.42 -9.77
CA ASP A 104 8.97 -24.89 -10.93
C ASP A 104 10.05 -23.88 -10.51
N LEU A 105 11.01 -23.62 -11.40
CA LEU A 105 12.02 -22.58 -11.17
C LEU A 105 11.38 -21.19 -11.39
N PRO A 106 11.65 -20.20 -10.52
CA PRO A 106 11.10 -18.86 -10.67
C PRO A 106 11.79 -18.03 -11.77
N PHE A 107 12.84 -18.57 -12.38
CA PHE A 107 13.65 -17.90 -13.40
C PHE A 107 13.99 -18.81 -14.58
N LEU A 108 14.25 -18.17 -15.72
CA LEU A 108 14.86 -18.75 -16.91
C LEU A 108 16.30 -18.27 -17.02
N PHE A 109 17.18 -19.17 -17.46
CA PHE A 109 18.60 -18.89 -17.62
C PHE A 109 19.06 -19.30 -19.01
N LYS A 110 19.66 -18.36 -19.74
CA LYS A 110 20.13 -18.59 -21.11
C LYS A 110 21.46 -17.94 -21.39
N VAL A 111 22.17 -18.49 -22.36
CA VAL A 111 23.24 -17.77 -23.07
C VAL A 111 22.70 -17.35 -24.43
N LEU A 112 22.87 -16.08 -24.78
CA LEU A 112 22.50 -15.54 -26.09
C LEU A 112 23.76 -15.28 -26.92
N SER A 113 23.71 -15.62 -28.20
CA SER A 113 24.72 -15.25 -29.21
C SER A 113 24.03 -14.44 -30.31
N VAL A 114 24.08 -13.11 -30.19
CA VAL A 114 23.33 -12.16 -31.03
C VAL A 114 24.18 -11.70 -32.21
N GLY A 115 23.85 -12.17 -33.41
CA GLY A 115 24.48 -11.76 -34.67
C GLY A 115 23.69 -10.68 -35.44
N LYS A 116 22.37 -10.68 -35.29
CA LYS A 116 21.41 -9.70 -35.83
C LYS A 116 20.60 -9.10 -34.68
N ALA A 117 20.16 -7.85 -34.81
CA ALA A 117 19.36 -7.22 -33.77
C ALA A 117 18.04 -7.96 -33.53
N LEU A 118 17.65 -8.11 -32.27
CA LEU A 118 16.35 -8.61 -31.85
C LEU A 118 15.28 -7.51 -31.96
N SER A 119 14.01 -7.92 -31.92
CA SER A 119 12.88 -6.98 -31.91
C SER A 119 12.96 -6.03 -30.72
N ILE A 120 12.67 -4.73 -30.95
CA ILE A 120 12.42 -3.81 -29.83
C ILE A 120 11.16 -4.30 -29.12
N GLN A 121 11.29 -4.56 -27.83
CA GLN A 121 10.25 -5.18 -27.03
C GLN A 121 10.14 -4.53 -25.66
N ALA A 122 8.96 -4.66 -25.07
CA ALA A 122 8.69 -4.35 -23.67
C ALA A 122 7.82 -5.46 -23.08
N HIS A 123 7.89 -5.61 -21.76
CA HIS A 123 7.18 -6.67 -21.04
C HIS A 123 6.14 -6.05 -20.10
N PRO A 124 4.87 -6.48 -20.12
CA PRO A 124 3.87 -5.92 -19.22
C PRO A 124 4.26 -6.16 -17.76
N ASP A 125 3.89 -5.23 -16.88
CA ASP A 125 3.94 -5.48 -15.44
C ASP A 125 2.97 -6.60 -15.03
N LYS A 126 3.03 -7.01 -13.76
CA LYS A 126 2.31 -8.19 -13.28
C LYS A 126 0.79 -8.00 -13.31
N GLU A 127 0.30 -6.78 -13.08
CA GLU A 127 -1.12 -6.50 -13.10
C GLU A 127 -1.65 -6.55 -14.54
N LEU A 128 -0.95 -5.89 -15.46
CA LEU A 128 -1.29 -5.86 -16.87
C LEU A 128 -1.13 -7.25 -17.52
N ALA A 129 -0.07 -8.00 -17.21
CA ALA A 129 0.12 -9.38 -17.67
C ALA A 129 -1.07 -10.28 -17.30
N ARG A 130 -1.58 -10.16 -16.07
CA ARG A 130 -2.77 -10.90 -15.62
C ARG A 130 -4.03 -10.53 -16.41
N VAL A 131 -4.22 -9.25 -16.72
CA VAL A 131 -5.35 -8.78 -17.53
C VAL A 131 -5.22 -9.29 -18.97
N LEU A 132 -4.05 -9.11 -19.58
CA LEU A 132 -3.77 -9.50 -20.97
C LEU A 132 -3.84 -11.02 -21.17
N HIS A 133 -3.34 -11.82 -20.22
CA HIS A 133 -3.47 -13.27 -20.24
C HIS A 133 -4.93 -13.72 -20.19
N LYS A 134 -5.76 -13.07 -19.35
CA LYS A 134 -7.18 -13.39 -19.25
C LYS A 134 -7.95 -13.02 -20.53
N LEU A 135 -7.61 -11.90 -21.16
CA LEU A 135 -8.28 -11.42 -22.38
C LEU A 135 -7.80 -12.16 -23.64
N HIS A 136 -6.50 -12.44 -23.74
CA HIS A 136 -5.84 -12.98 -24.93
C HIS A 136 -4.84 -14.10 -24.56
N PRO A 137 -5.29 -15.23 -23.99
CA PRO A 137 -4.43 -16.30 -23.47
C PRO A 137 -3.55 -16.99 -24.52
N SER A 138 -3.90 -16.88 -25.81
CA SER A 138 -3.09 -17.40 -26.92
C SER A 138 -1.90 -16.50 -27.27
N VAL A 139 -1.96 -15.21 -26.92
CA VAL A 139 -0.94 -14.20 -27.20
C VAL A 139 -0.07 -13.97 -25.96
N PHE A 140 -0.70 -13.82 -24.80
CA PHE A 140 -0.06 -13.69 -23.49
C PHE A 140 -0.26 -15.00 -22.75
N ARG A 141 0.80 -15.79 -22.60
CA ARG A 141 0.71 -17.22 -22.23
C ARG A 141 0.57 -17.46 -20.73
N ASP A 142 0.93 -16.48 -19.94
CA ASP A 142 0.94 -16.54 -18.48
C ASP A 142 0.55 -15.18 -17.88
N ASP A 143 0.14 -15.18 -16.62
CA ASP A 143 -0.22 -13.97 -15.88
C ASP A 143 0.96 -13.31 -15.17
N ASN A 144 2.19 -13.71 -15.51
CA ASN A 144 3.39 -13.23 -14.84
C ASN A 144 4.06 -12.09 -15.62
N HIS A 145 4.74 -11.23 -14.88
CA HIS A 145 5.65 -10.24 -15.46
C HIS A 145 6.99 -10.89 -15.84
N LYS A 146 7.75 -10.19 -16.69
CA LYS A 146 9.02 -10.69 -17.24
C LYS A 146 10.19 -9.71 -17.01
N PRO A 147 10.60 -9.45 -15.75
CA PRO A 147 11.83 -8.73 -15.47
C PRO A 147 13.02 -9.53 -15.99
N GLU A 148 14.03 -8.83 -16.50
CA GLU A 148 15.14 -9.42 -17.24
C GLU A 148 16.47 -8.76 -16.89
N MET A 149 17.58 -9.50 -17.03
CA MET A 149 18.93 -8.99 -16.89
C MET A 149 19.84 -9.60 -17.95
N ALA A 150 20.61 -8.77 -18.63
CA ALA A 150 21.65 -9.19 -19.57
C ALA A 150 23.03 -8.90 -18.98
N LEU A 151 23.87 -9.94 -18.84
CA LEU A 151 25.25 -9.87 -18.37
C LEU A 151 26.21 -10.20 -19.53
N ALA A 152 27.02 -9.23 -19.93
CA ALA A 152 27.84 -9.32 -21.14
C ALA A 152 28.99 -10.34 -21.00
N LEU A 153 29.09 -11.28 -21.95
CA LEU A 153 30.19 -12.25 -22.08
C LEU A 153 31.28 -11.75 -23.02
N THR A 154 30.88 -10.96 -24.03
CA THR A 154 31.75 -10.22 -24.95
C THR A 154 31.40 -8.73 -24.86
N GLU A 155 31.98 -7.88 -25.72
CA GLU A 155 31.34 -6.59 -25.98
C GLU A 155 29.90 -6.86 -26.45
N PHE A 156 28.93 -6.22 -25.80
CA PHE A 156 27.51 -6.45 -26.03
C PHE A 156 26.78 -5.13 -26.23
N GLU A 157 26.03 -5.03 -27.32
CA GLU A 157 25.33 -3.83 -27.73
C GLU A 157 23.82 -4.01 -27.49
N ALA A 158 23.20 -3.04 -26.81
CA ALA A 158 21.77 -3.08 -26.50
C ALA A 158 21.12 -1.69 -26.67
N LEU A 159 19.82 -1.69 -26.90
CA LEU A 159 18.94 -0.54 -26.71
C LEU A 159 18.15 -0.76 -25.41
N CYS A 160 18.06 0.26 -24.54
CA CYS A 160 17.22 0.17 -23.35
C CYS A 160 16.76 1.53 -22.81
N GLY A 161 15.48 1.62 -22.46
CA GLY A 161 14.88 2.84 -21.90
C GLY A 161 14.94 4.04 -22.86
N PHE A 162 14.29 5.13 -22.49
CA PHE A 162 14.26 6.33 -23.32
C PHE A 162 15.45 7.25 -23.05
N ILE A 163 15.91 7.90 -24.12
CA ILE A 163 17.03 8.85 -24.08
C ILE A 163 16.78 10.03 -23.15
N SER A 164 17.85 10.67 -22.72
CA SER A 164 17.76 11.92 -21.95
C SER A 164 17.11 13.06 -22.76
N VAL A 165 16.57 14.07 -22.08
CA VAL A 165 16.03 15.29 -22.72
C VAL A 165 17.08 15.95 -23.62
N LYS A 166 18.35 15.96 -23.18
CA LYS A 166 19.46 16.53 -23.95
C LYS A 166 19.66 15.82 -25.27
N GLU A 167 19.74 14.49 -25.25
CA GLU A 167 19.85 13.69 -26.46
C GLU A 167 18.61 13.82 -27.35
N LEU A 168 17.41 13.97 -26.77
CA LEU A 168 16.19 14.22 -27.54
C LEU A 168 16.29 15.54 -28.32
N LYS A 169 16.80 16.61 -27.70
CA LYS A 169 17.05 17.90 -28.39
C LYS A 169 18.09 17.74 -29.50
N ASP A 170 19.21 17.09 -29.20
CA ASP A 170 20.30 16.87 -30.16
C ASP A 170 19.82 16.04 -31.36
N MET A 171 19.01 15.02 -31.11
CA MET A 171 18.37 14.20 -32.14
C MET A 171 17.43 15.03 -33.01
N LEU A 172 16.54 15.83 -32.43
CA LEU A 172 15.60 16.66 -33.20
C LEU A 172 16.32 17.72 -34.05
N ASN A 173 17.45 18.25 -33.58
CA ASN A 173 18.27 19.19 -34.34
C ASN A 173 19.06 18.52 -35.48
N SER A 174 19.43 17.25 -35.33
CA SER A 174 20.30 16.54 -36.28
C SER A 174 19.57 15.60 -37.25
N VAL A 175 18.33 15.23 -36.93
CA VAL A 175 17.52 14.28 -37.70
C VAL A 175 16.22 14.96 -38.16
N PRO A 176 16.25 15.70 -39.29
CA PRO A 176 15.09 16.46 -39.76
C PRO A 176 13.86 15.59 -40.03
N GLU A 177 14.05 14.33 -40.43
CA GLU A 177 12.95 13.40 -40.65
C GLU A 177 12.15 13.16 -39.35
N ILE A 178 12.81 13.12 -38.19
CA ILE A 178 12.13 12.97 -36.89
C ILE A 178 11.57 14.32 -36.43
N ALA A 179 12.25 15.43 -36.73
CA ALA A 179 11.75 16.77 -36.43
C ALA A 179 10.41 17.07 -37.13
N GLU A 180 10.14 16.48 -38.30
CA GLU A 180 8.83 16.59 -38.97
C GLU A 180 7.66 16.01 -38.16
N LEU A 181 7.94 15.14 -37.18
CA LEU A 181 6.92 14.58 -36.28
C LEU A 181 6.53 15.54 -35.15
N VAL A 182 7.33 16.58 -34.93
CA VAL A 182 7.18 17.58 -33.86
C VAL A 182 6.24 18.69 -34.34
N VAL A 183 5.12 18.91 -33.64
CA VAL A 183 4.21 20.03 -33.94
C VAL A 183 4.77 21.29 -33.28
N VAL A 184 4.42 22.47 -33.80
CA VAL A 184 4.94 23.78 -33.35
C VAL A 184 4.96 23.92 -31.81
N GLY A 185 3.95 23.42 -31.10
CA GLY A 185 3.90 23.46 -29.63
C GLY A 185 4.87 22.51 -28.90
N ASP A 186 5.26 21.38 -29.49
CA ASP A 186 6.26 20.47 -28.88
C ASP A 186 7.68 21.04 -29.05
N ALA A 187 7.94 21.72 -30.18
CA ALA A 187 9.23 22.32 -30.47
C ALA A 187 9.58 23.45 -29.49
N GLU A 188 8.61 24.28 -29.12
CA GLU A 188 8.80 25.37 -28.15
C GLU A 188 9.12 24.85 -26.74
N ARG A 189 8.42 23.81 -26.27
CA ARG A 189 8.70 23.16 -24.97
C ARG A 189 10.08 22.51 -24.92
N ILE A 190 10.44 21.79 -25.98
CA ILE A 190 11.73 21.11 -26.11
C ILE A 190 12.88 22.13 -26.16
N VAL A 191 12.69 23.30 -26.79
CA VAL A 191 13.71 24.37 -26.83
C VAL A 191 13.87 25.07 -25.48
N LEU A 192 12.78 25.34 -24.75
CA LEU A 192 12.80 26.15 -23.50
C LEU A 192 13.29 25.40 -22.23
N GLY A 193 13.36 24.07 -22.22
CA GLY A 193 13.78 23.31 -21.03
C GLY A 193 15.27 23.48 -20.66
N SER A 194 15.61 24.25 -19.62
CA SER A 194 16.96 24.42 -19.07
C SER A 194 17.51 23.16 -18.36
N GLU A 195 18.84 22.92 -18.43
CA GLU A 195 19.61 21.74 -17.97
C GLU A 195 19.57 21.40 -16.44
N HIS A 196 18.55 21.79 -15.67
CA HIS A 196 18.47 21.47 -14.24
C HIS A 196 17.10 20.93 -13.81
N HIS A 197 16.84 19.65 -14.10
CA HIS A 197 15.76 18.87 -13.50
C HIS A 197 16.18 17.40 -13.31
N GLU A 198 16.88 17.11 -12.21
CA GLU A 198 16.80 15.80 -11.57
C GLU A 198 15.54 15.77 -10.70
N ASN A 199 14.73 14.73 -10.89
CA ASN A 199 13.47 14.39 -10.20
C ASN A 199 12.20 15.11 -10.65
N GLY A 200 11.55 14.51 -11.65
CA GLY A 200 10.09 14.51 -11.81
C GLY A 200 9.55 15.40 -12.93
N ILE A 201 8.89 14.76 -13.90
CA ILE A 201 8.04 15.34 -14.95
C ILE A 201 8.79 15.87 -16.20
N ALA A 202 9.41 14.95 -16.94
CA ALA A 202 9.74 15.11 -18.38
C ALA A 202 8.90 14.16 -19.28
N LYS A 203 7.84 13.57 -18.69
CA LYS A 203 7.11 12.42 -19.24
C LYS A 203 6.35 12.73 -20.55
N THR A 204 5.98 13.98 -20.82
CA THR A 204 5.01 14.32 -21.88
C THR A 204 5.58 14.44 -23.30
N ASP A 205 6.84 14.86 -23.48
CA ASP A 205 7.31 15.28 -24.80
C ASP A 205 7.82 14.11 -25.64
N ILE A 206 8.62 13.22 -25.05
CA ILE A 206 9.09 12.00 -25.74
C ILE A 206 7.95 11.02 -26.00
N GLU A 207 7.01 10.91 -25.06
CA GLU A 207 5.78 10.11 -25.21
C GLU A 207 4.98 10.57 -26.43
N SER A 208 4.82 11.88 -26.57
CA SER A 208 4.05 12.50 -27.65
C SER A 208 4.67 12.28 -29.05
N VAL A 209 5.99 12.46 -29.18
CA VAL A 209 6.70 12.25 -30.45
C VAL A 209 6.78 10.75 -30.79
N PHE A 210 7.08 9.91 -29.80
CA PHE A 210 7.17 8.47 -29.99
C PHE A 210 5.82 7.83 -30.33
N THR A 211 4.73 8.30 -29.70
CA THR A 211 3.36 7.90 -30.02
C THR A 211 3.03 8.20 -31.48
N ARG A 212 3.36 9.42 -31.95
CA ARG A 212 3.16 9.79 -33.36
C ARG A 212 3.91 8.89 -34.31
N LEU A 213 5.19 8.62 -34.03
CA LEU A 213 5.99 7.68 -34.82
C LEU A 213 5.29 6.31 -34.93
N MET A 214 4.84 5.77 -33.81
CA MET A 214 4.24 4.43 -33.75
C MET A 214 2.87 4.34 -34.43
N LEU A 215 2.16 5.46 -34.57
CA LEU A 215 0.85 5.55 -35.25
C LEU A 215 0.96 5.87 -36.74
N LEU A 216 2.15 6.12 -37.29
CA LEU A 216 2.33 6.35 -38.72
C LEU A 216 1.98 5.12 -39.55
N SER A 217 1.48 5.36 -40.76
CA SER A 217 1.27 4.30 -41.74
C SER A 217 2.61 3.69 -42.19
N LYS A 218 2.60 2.42 -42.59
CA LYS A 218 3.80 1.73 -43.11
C LYS A 218 4.41 2.47 -44.30
N ASP A 219 3.58 3.02 -45.19
CA ASP A 219 4.05 3.76 -46.37
C ASP A 219 4.78 5.06 -45.96
N THR A 220 4.26 5.76 -44.96
CA THR A 220 4.91 6.96 -44.41
C THR A 220 6.25 6.62 -43.75
N ILE A 221 6.30 5.53 -43.00
CA ILE A 221 7.54 5.05 -42.36
C ILE A 221 8.58 4.67 -43.42
N ALA A 222 8.19 3.93 -44.46
CA ALA A 222 9.08 3.55 -45.56
C ALA A 222 9.65 4.79 -46.28
N GLU A 223 8.82 5.79 -46.57
CA GLU A 223 9.29 7.04 -47.18
C GLU A 223 10.25 7.81 -46.25
N MET A 224 9.94 7.88 -44.96
CA MET A 224 10.78 8.53 -43.96
C MET A 224 12.15 7.84 -43.84
N ILE A 225 12.18 6.51 -43.80
CA ILE A 225 13.41 5.69 -43.78
C ILE A 225 14.20 5.86 -45.08
N SER A 226 13.54 5.87 -46.24
CA SER A 226 14.17 6.07 -47.54
C SER A 226 14.89 7.43 -47.62
N ARG A 227 14.24 8.50 -47.15
CA ARG A 227 14.82 9.85 -47.05
C ARG A 227 16.01 9.88 -46.10
N LEU A 228 15.85 9.34 -44.89
CA LEU A 228 16.91 9.25 -43.88
C LEU A 228 18.13 8.48 -44.41
N LYS A 229 17.92 7.30 -44.99
CA LYS A 229 18.95 6.43 -45.57
C LYS A 229 19.71 7.14 -46.69
N ARG A 230 19.01 7.84 -47.58
CA ARG A 230 19.62 8.61 -48.67
C ARG A 230 20.50 9.72 -48.11
N ARG A 231 20.00 10.48 -47.14
CA ARG A 231 20.72 11.58 -46.48
C ARG A 231 21.97 11.07 -45.77
N LEU A 232 21.85 10.07 -44.90
CA LEU A 232 22.98 9.52 -44.15
C LEU A 232 24.04 8.89 -45.06
N ASN A 233 23.67 8.22 -46.16
CA ASN A 233 24.65 7.70 -47.12
C ASN A 233 25.42 8.79 -47.88
N LEU A 234 24.79 9.95 -48.13
CA LEU A 234 25.47 11.11 -48.70
C LEU A 234 26.39 11.78 -47.65
N GLU A 235 25.91 11.93 -46.42
CA GLU A 235 26.66 12.54 -45.32
C GLU A 235 27.85 11.68 -44.88
N LYS A 236 27.76 10.35 -44.93
CA LYS A 236 28.87 9.42 -44.66
C LYS A 236 30.09 9.66 -45.55
N LYS A 237 29.90 10.25 -46.74
CA LYS A 237 31.00 10.63 -47.65
C LYS A 237 31.66 11.95 -47.27
N LYS A 238 31.03 12.76 -46.43
CA LYS A 238 31.45 14.12 -46.06
C LYS A 238 31.93 14.23 -44.61
N ARG A 239 31.32 13.46 -43.69
CA ARG A 239 31.63 13.45 -42.26
C ARG A 239 31.53 12.05 -41.68
N HIS A 240 32.07 11.88 -40.48
CA HIS A 240 31.82 10.68 -39.68
C HIS A 240 30.39 10.73 -39.14
N LEU A 241 29.64 9.64 -39.34
CA LEU A 241 28.29 9.49 -38.79
C LEU A 241 28.38 9.25 -37.27
N THR A 242 27.39 9.75 -36.53
CA THR A 242 27.25 9.46 -35.10
C THR A 242 26.99 7.96 -34.89
N VAL A 243 27.19 7.49 -33.67
CA VAL A 243 27.00 6.08 -33.32
C VAL A 243 25.56 5.63 -33.60
N LYS A 244 24.55 6.44 -33.24
CA LYS A 244 23.13 6.12 -33.52
C LYS A 244 22.81 6.14 -35.01
N GLU A 245 23.36 7.09 -35.79
CA GLU A 245 23.17 7.10 -37.25
C GLU A 245 23.76 5.86 -37.94
N GLN A 246 24.92 5.40 -37.50
CA GLN A 246 25.52 4.15 -37.99
C GLN A 246 24.68 2.94 -37.59
N LEU A 247 24.18 2.92 -36.34
CA LEU A 247 23.28 1.87 -35.86
C LEU A 247 22.01 1.82 -36.70
N VAL A 248 21.35 2.94 -36.97
CA VAL A 248 20.10 2.96 -37.76
C VAL A 248 20.33 2.44 -39.18
N LEU A 249 21.44 2.79 -39.85
CA LEU A 249 21.77 2.21 -41.15
C LEU A 249 21.98 0.68 -41.08
N ARG A 250 22.55 0.18 -39.98
CA ARG A 250 22.70 -1.26 -39.74
C ARG A 250 21.33 -1.92 -39.51
N LEU A 251 20.49 -1.34 -38.67
CA LEU A 251 19.15 -1.86 -38.37
C LEU A 251 18.26 -1.89 -39.62
N GLU A 252 18.27 -0.83 -40.42
CA GLU A 252 17.58 -0.76 -41.70
C GLU A 252 18.09 -1.81 -42.71
N SER A 253 19.40 -2.11 -42.72
CA SER A 253 19.91 -3.22 -43.56
C SER A 253 19.42 -4.60 -43.11
N GLN A 254 19.07 -4.74 -41.83
CA GLN A 254 18.60 -5.98 -41.22
C GLN A 254 17.08 -6.14 -41.27
N TYR A 255 16.35 -5.01 -41.17
CA TYR A 255 14.90 -4.88 -41.15
C TYR A 255 14.49 -3.69 -42.04
N PRO A 256 14.44 -3.90 -43.38
CA PRO A 256 14.07 -2.84 -44.31
C PRO A 256 12.70 -2.25 -44.03
N ASP A 257 12.59 -0.93 -44.04
CA ASP A 257 11.35 -0.15 -43.91
C ASP A 257 10.61 -0.35 -42.55
N ASP A 258 11.29 -0.85 -41.53
CA ASP A 258 10.72 -1.12 -40.21
C ASP A 258 10.81 0.10 -39.29
N VAL A 259 9.71 0.44 -38.60
CA VAL A 259 9.62 1.57 -37.65
C VAL A 259 10.69 1.52 -36.55
N GLY A 260 11.14 0.31 -36.20
CA GLY A 260 12.19 0.06 -35.21
C GLY A 260 13.52 0.72 -35.55
N ALA A 261 13.83 0.92 -36.85
CA ALA A 261 15.02 1.64 -37.27
C ALA A 261 14.98 3.11 -36.82
N ILE A 262 13.81 3.75 -36.88
CA ILE A 262 13.62 5.12 -36.40
C ILE A 262 13.48 5.13 -34.87
N ALA A 263 12.73 4.18 -34.30
CA ALA A 263 12.51 4.07 -32.86
C ALA A 263 13.82 3.95 -32.07
N ALA A 264 14.86 3.36 -32.66
CA ALA A 264 16.20 3.27 -32.07
C ALA A 264 16.82 4.63 -31.71
N PHE A 265 16.43 5.72 -32.37
CA PHE A 265 16.91 7.06 -31.99
C PHE A 265 16.38 7.50 -30.62
N PHE A 266 15.18 7.06 -30.25
CA PHE A 266 14.50 7.40 -28.99
C PHE A 266 14.99 6.58 -27.79
N LEU A 267 15.80 5.54 -28.03
CA LEU A 267 16.29 4.65 -26.99
C LEU A 267 17.77 4.88 -26.68
N ASN A 268 18.18 4.62 -25.45
CA ASN A 268 19.60 4.67 -25.11
C ASN A 268 20.32 3.54 -25.81
N TYR A 269 21.41 3.84 -26.51
CA TYR A 269 22.27 2.82 -27.10
C TYR A 269 23.47 2.58 -26.19
N VAL A 270 23.51 1.38 -25.62
CA VAL A 270 24.47 0.98 -24.59
C VAL A 270 25.42 -0.04 -25.16
N LYS A 271 26.71 0.14 -24.84
CA LYS A 271 27.76 -0.85 -25.07
C LYS A 271 28.25 -1.34 -23.73
N LEU A 272 28.06 -2.62 -23.45
CA LEU A 272 28.51 -3.28 -22.25
C LEU A 272 29.84 -3.96 -22.54
N ASN A 273 30.82 -3.69 -21.69
CA ASN A 273 32.04 -4.47 -21.62
C ASN A 273 31.76 -5.82 -20.95
N ARG A 274 32.66 -6.77 -21.18
CA ARG A 274 32.59 -8.07 -20.53
C ARG A 274 32.52 -7.93 -19.01
N GLY A 275 31.52 -8.56 -18.39
CA GLY A 275 31.27 -8.47 -16.96
C GLY A 275 30.35 -7.31 -16.54
N GLU A 276 29.95 -6.43 -17.45
CA GLU A 276 28.92 -5.43 -17.16
C GLU A 276 27.54 -6.01 -17.43
N ALA A 277 26.55 -5.60 -16.63
CA ALA A 277 25.16 -6.03 -16.78
C ALA A 277 24.18 -4.85 -16.84
N ILE A 278 23.01 -5.10 -17.42
CA ILE A 278 21.85 -4.20 -17.33
C ILE A 278 20.64 -4.98 -16.83
N SER A 279 19.87 -4.38 -15.93
CA SER A 279 18.56 -4.90 -15.52
C SER A 279 17.45 -4.14 -16.22
N LEU A 280 16.45 -4.85 -16.71
CA LEU A 280 15.34 -4.33 -17.49
C LEU A 280 14.04 -4.59 -16.73
N GLY A 281 13.34 -3.49 -16.41
CA GLY A 281 12.07 -3.54 -15.70
C GLY A 281 10.90 -3.91 -16.60
N PRO A 282 9.73 -4.22 -16.01
CA PRO A 282 8.50 -4.21 -16.78
C PRO A 282 8.28 -2.82 -17.40
N ASN A 283 7.52 -2.76 -18.49
CA ASN A 283 7.13 -1.56 -19.21
C ASN A 283 8.28 -0.75 -19.85
N GLU A 284 9.52 -1.24 -19.77
CA GLU A 284 10.68 -0.57 -20.37
C GLU A 284 11.02 -1.15 -21.76
N PRO A 285 11.13 -0.30 -22.81
CA PRO A 285 11.46 -0.77 -24.15
C PRO A 285 12.96 -1.08 -24.26
N HIS A 286 13.30 -2.21 -24.85
CA HIS A 286 14.68 -2.65 -25.04
C HIS A 286 14.85 -3.58 -26.25
N ALA A 287 16.08 -3.73 -26.73
CA ALA A 287 16.47 -4.69 -27.76
C ALA A 287 17.95 -5.08 -27.62
N TYR A 288 18.29 -6.33 -27.93
CA TYR A 288 19.67 -6.76 -28.04
C TYR A 288 20.15 -6.67 -29.48
N ILE A 289 21.25 -5.96 -29.71
CA ILE A 289 21.69 -5.55 -31.05
C ILE A 289 22.77 -6.49 -31.58
N SER A 290 23.81 -6.75 -30.77
CA SER A 290 24.84 -7.75 -31.10
C SER A 290 25.75 -8.08 -29.93
N GLY A 291 26.42 -9.22 -30.02
CA GLY A 291 27.35 -9.72 -29.02
C GLY A 291 26.79 -10.92 -28.29
N GLU A 292 27.49 -11.36 -27.25
CA GLU A 292 27.10 -12.54 -26.47
C GLU A 292 26.90 -12.17 -25.00
N CYS A 293 25.82 -12.65 -24.40
CA CYS A 293 25.48 -12.36 -23.01
C CYS A 293 24.83 -13.57 -22.33
N ILE A 294 24.76 -13.49 -21.01
CA ILE A 294 23.87 -14.30 -20.18
C ILE A 294 22.58 -13.51 -19.98
N GLU A 295 21.46 -14.11 -20.37
CA GLU A 295 20.12 -13.60 -20.09
C GLU A 295 19.55 -14.39 -18.91
N CYS A 296 19.10 -13.66 -17.89
CA CYS A 296 18.29 -14.24 -16.83
C CYS A 296 17.01 -13.41 -16.65
N MET A 297 15.88 -14.09 -16.59
CA MET A 297 14.57 -13.45 -16.53
C MET A 297 13.59 -14.25 -15.68
N ALA A 298 12.51 -13.64 -15.22
CA ALA A 298 11.42 -14.39 -14.59
C ALA A 298 10.78 -15.38 -15.57
N THR A 299 10.12 -16.41 -15.04
CA THR A 299 9.36 -17.39 -15.81
C THR A 299 8.10 -16.78 -16.41
N SER A 300 8.26 -16.15 -17.58
CA SER A 300 7.18 -15.59 -18.42
C SER A 300 7.59 -15.50 -19.90
N ASP A 301 6.63 -15.73 -20.79
CA ASP A 301 6.76 -15.62 -22.25
C ASP A 301 6.14 -14.31 -22.81
N ASN A 302 5.66 -13.42 -21.96
CA ASN A 302 4.91 -12.22 -22.36
C ASN A 302 5.80 -11.16 -23.03
N VAL A 303 5.49 -10.79 -24.28
CA VAL A 303 6.27 -9.82 -25.07
C VAL A 303 5.37 -8.95 -25.94
N VAL A 304 5.49 -7.62 -25.82
CA VAL A 304 4.90 -6.64 -26.73
C VAL A 304 6.02 -5.99 -27.55
N ARG A 305 5.83 -5.83 -28.86
CA ARG A 305 6.89 -5.39 -29.80
C ARG A 305 6.64 -3.97 -30.30
N ALA A 306 7.73 -3.23 -30.48
CA ALA A 306 7.78 -1.86 -30.97
C ALA A 306 8.53 -1.70 -32.32
N GLY A 307 9.00 -2.80 -32.92
CA GLY A 307 9.70 -2.79 -34.21
C GLY A 307 10.84 -3.81 -34.27
N LEU A 308 11.63 -3.75 -35.33
CA LEU A 308 12.68 -4.70 -35.70
C LEU A 308 12.14 -6.14 -35.77
N THR A 309 10.97 -6.31 -36.39
CA THR A 309 10.29 -7.60 -36.42
C THR A 309 9.36 -7.75 -37.62
N SER A 310 9.29 -8.97 -38.15
CA SER A 310 8.28 -9.32 -39.15
C SER A 310 6.91 -9.67 -38.54
N LYS A 311 6.82 -9.73 -37.20
CA LYS A 311 5.58 -10.05 -36.49
C LYS A 311 4.65 -8.82 -36.40
N PRO A 312 3.33 -9.01 -36.28
CA PRO A 312 2.40 -7.90 -36.07
C PRO A 312 2.75 -7.11 -34.81
N LEU A 313 2.57 -5.79 -34.87
CA LEU A 313 2.77 -4.88 -33.74
C LEU A 313 1.42 -4.58 -33.09
N ASP A 314 1.32 -4.80 -31.78
CA ASP A 314 0.19 -4.32 -30.98
C ASP A 314 0.53 -2.94 -30.41
N VAL A 315 0.41 -1.93 -31.29
CA VAL A 315 0.79 -0.54 -30.98
C VAL A 315 -0.03 0.03 -29.84
N GLN A 316 -1.31 -0.34 -29.73
CA GLN A 316 -2.19 0.19 -28.69
C GLN A 316 -1.76 -0.31 -27.31
N THR A 317 -1.57 -1.63 -27.16
CA THR A 317 -1.08 -2.19 -25.89
C THR A 317 0.31 -1.62 -25.56
N LEU A 318 1.21 -1.55 -26.55
CA LEU A 318 2.55 -1.00 -26.38
C LEU A 318 2.52 0.43 -25.81
N LEU A 319 1.84 1.37 -26.48
CA LEU A 319 1.83 2.77 -26.04
C LEU A 319 1.15 2.94 -24.67
N SER A 320 0.16 2.11 -24.35
CA SER A 320 -0.52 2.16 -23.06
C SER A 320 0.33 1.68 -21.89
N MET A 321 1.29 0.78 -22.13
CA MET A 321 2.08 0.15 -21.09
C MET A 321 3.44 0.82 -20.85
N LEU A 322 4.03 1.48 -21.86
CA LEU A 322 5.42 1.94 -21.78
C LEU A 322 5.65 2.97 -20.67
N GLU A 323 6.73 2.78 -19.92
CA GLU A 323 7.26 3.77 -19.00
C GLU A 323 8.24 4.70 -19.72
N TYR A 324 7.81 5.93 -20.02
CA TYR A 324 8.62 6.97 -20.66
C TYR A 324 9.67 7.61 -19.74
N ARG A 325 10.36 6.79 -18.92
CA ARG A 325 11.47 7.25 -18.07
C ARG A 325 12.65 7.63 -18.96
N GLN A 326 13.04 8.90 -18.89
CA GLN A 326 14.20 9.44 -19.59
C GLN A 326 15.42 9.45 -18.68
N GLY A 327 16.58 9.12 -19.23
CA GLY A 327 17.85 9.13 -18.51
C GLY A 327 18.79 8.05 -19.02
N SER A 328 20.02 8.05 -18.50
CA SER A 328 20.98 7.00 -18.83
C SER A 328 20.69 5.73 -18.02
N PRO A 329 20.71 4.55 -18.65
CA PRO A 329 20.49 3.29 -17.96
C PRO A 329 21.64 2.98 -17.00
N GLU A 330 21.32 2.39 -15.84
CA GLU A 330 22.31 2.00 -14.85
C GLU A 330 23.05 0.72 -15.30
N ILE A 331 24.36 0.83 -15.48
CA ILE A 331 25.23 -0.32 -15.79
C ILE A 331 25.70 -0.94 -14.48
N MET A 332 25.27 -2.17 -14.23
CA MET A 332 25.62 -2.93 -13.03
C MET A 332 27.02 -3.54 -13.18
N GLN A 333 27.92 -3.19 -12.26
CA GLN A 333 29.27 -3.78 -12.15
C GLN A 333 29.31 -5.02 -11.25
N GLY A 334 28.21 -5.30 -10.53
CA GLY A 334 28.13 -6.36 -9.53
C GLY A 334 28.91 -6.07 -8.25
N VAL A 335 28.69 -6.89 -7.23
CA VAL A 335 29.31 -6.78 -5.90
C VAL A 335 30.25 -7.95 -5.69
N SER A 336 31.53 -7.68 -5.43
CA SER A 336 32.51 -8.74 -5.12
C SER A 336 32.17 -9.41 -3.78
N LEU A 337 31.87 -10.72 -3.83
CA LEU A 337 31.65 -11.54 -2.63
C LEU A 337 32.97 -12.00 -2.03
N ASN A 338 33.90 -12.38 -2.91
CA ASN A 338 35.25 -12.83 -2.64
C ASN A 338 36.15 -12.45 -3.84
N PRO A 339 37.48 -12.68 -3.79
CA PRO A 339 38.40 -12.26 -4.85
C PRO A 339 38.10 -12.79 -6.26
N TYR A 340 37.30 -13.85 -6.37
CA TYR A 340 37.02 -14.56 -7.62
C TYR A 340 35.56 -14.46 -8.05
N THR A 341 34.63 -14.15 -7.13
CA THR A 341 33.19 -14.15 -7.38
C THR A 341 32.57 -12.77 -7.24
N THR A 342 31.90 -12.33 -8.30
CA THR A 342 31.11 -11.09 -8.37
C THR A 342 29.64 -11.43 -8.51
N ARG A 343 28.79 -10.88 -7.64
CA ARG A 343 27.34 -11.08 -7.62
C ARG A 343 26.58 -9.90 -8.21
N TYR A 344 25.67 -10.17 -9.12
CA TYR A 344 24.72 -9.20 -9.68
C TYR A 344 23.37 -9.40 -9.01
N LEU A 345 22.89 -8.35 -8.34
CA LEU A 345 21.64 -8.33 -7.57
C LEU A 345 20.65 -7.38 -8.25
N PRO A 346 19.86 -7.85 -9.22
CA PRO A 346 18.81 -7.03 -9.81
C PRO A 346 17.74 -6.70 -8.74
N PRO A 347 16.90 -5.67 -8.97
CA PRO A 347 15.91 -5.23 -7.98
C PRO A 347 14.72 -6.22 -7.82
N PHE A 348 14.71 -7.32 -8.55
CA PHE A 348 13.63 -8.33 -8.58
C PHE A 348 13.88 -9.50 -7.62
N GLU A 349 12.85 -10.30 -7.35
CA GLU A 349 12.87 -11.36 -6.33
C GLU A 349 13.22 -12.74 -6.90
N GLU A 350 13.06 -12.91 -8.21
CA GLU A 350 13.11 -14.20 -8.89
C GLU A 350 14.53 -14.75 -8.96
N PHE A 351 15.54 -13.92 -9.19
CA PHE A 351 16.90 -14.39 -9.42
C PHE A 351 18.02 -13.43 -8.96
N GLU A 352 19.19 -14.00 -8.76
CA GLU A 352 20.50 -13.36 -8.64
C GLU A 352 21.53 -14.17 -9.46
N VAL A 353 22.56 -13.52 -9.99
CA VAL A 353 23.59 -14.18 -10.81
C VAL A 353 24.98 -13.92 -10.23
N ASP A 354 25.77 -14.96 -10.08
CA ASP A 354 27.17 -14.94 -9.68
C ASP A 354 28.04 -15.22 -10.90
N CYS A 355 29.04 -14.37 -11.14
CA CYS A 355 30.12 -14.61 -12.09
C CYS A 355 31.38 -14.96 -11.29
N CYS A 356 31.99 -16.10 -11.58
CA CYS A 356 33.20 -16.54 -10.89
C CYS A 356 34.33 -16.82 -11.89
N ASN A 357 35.42 -16.07 -11.76
CA ASN A 357 36.65 -16.24 -12.53
C ASN A 357 37.75 -16.73 -11.58
N LEU A 358 38.07 -18.02 -11.67
CA LEU A 358 38.95 -18.72 -10.74
C LEU A 358 40.31 -18.96 -11.39
N PRO A 359 41.41 -18.35 -10.90
CA PRO A 359 42.75 -18.57 -11.42
C PRO A 359 43.22 -20.03 -11.25
N HIS A 360 44.27 -20.39 -11.97
CA HIS A 360 44.91 -21.69 -11.86
C HIS A 360 45.22 -22.07 -10.40
N SER A 361 44.84 -23.30 -10.00
CA SER A 361 45.01 -23.85 -8.65
C SER A 361 44.26 -23.12 -7.52
N ALA A 362 43.43 -22.12 -7.82
CA ALA A 362 42.57 -21.51 -6.83
C ALA A 362 41.30 -22.36 -6.58
N SER A 363 40.75 -22.24 -5.37
CA SER A 363 39.49 -22.88 -4.98
C SER A 363 38.51 -21.86 -4.44
N VAL A 364 37.22 -22.07 -4.68
CA VAL A 364 36.13 -21.25 -4.17
C VAL A 364 35.02 -22.14 -3.60
N VAL A 365 34.40 -21.70 -2.51
CA VAL A 365 33.28 -22.39 -1.87
C VAL A 365 32.04 -21.54 -2.01
N PHE A 366 31.00 -22.10 -2.61
CA PHE A 366 29.64 -21.56 -2.61
C PHE A 366 28.90 -22.16 -1.40
N PRO A 367 28.48 -21.33 -0.42
CA PRO A 367 27.79 -21.82 0.77
C PRO A 367 26.42 -22.41 0.41
N SER A 368 25.87 -23.23 1.29
CA SER A 368 24.50 -23.70 1.16
C SER A 368 23.52 -22.52 1.20
N VAL A 369 22.59 -22.50 0.25
CA VAL A 369 21.56 -21.47 0.11
C VAL A 369 20.17 -22.10 0.17
N LEU A 370 19.19 -21.35 0.65
CA LEU A 370 17.83 -21.85 0.91
C LEU A 370 16.97 -22.12 -0.34
N GLY A 371 17.47 -21.77 -1.54
CA GLY A 371 16.84 -22.04 -2.83
C GLY A 371 17.77 -22.84 -3.77
N PRO A 372 17.27 -23.34 -4.92
CA PRO A 372 18.07 -24.10 -5.87
C PRO A 372 19.05 -23.18 -6.60
N SER A 373 19.99 -23.76 -7.35
CA SER A 373 20.89 -23.02 -8.22
C SER A 373 21.22 -23.79 -9.50
N LEU A 374 21.51 -23.08 -10.58
CA LEU A 374 22.07 -23.65 -11.81
C LEU A 374 23.51 -23.14 -11.97
N PHE A 375 24.44 -24.03 -12.28
CA PHE A 375 25.84 -23.72 -12.57
C PHE A 375 26.13 -23.97 -14.05
N LEU A 376 26.77 -23.02 -14.71
CA LEU A 376 27.23 -23.10 -16.09
C LEU A 376 28.73 -22.81 -16.15
N PHE A 377 29.51 -23.75 -16.70
CA PHE A 377 30.94 -23.58 -16.93
C PHE A 377 31.18 -23.10 -18.36
N THR A 378 31.81 -21.93 -18.51
CA THR A 378 31.95 -21.25 -19.82
C THR A 378 33.37 -21.19 -20.37
N ALA A 379 34.37 -21.56 -19.56
CA ALA A 379 35.75 -21.77 -19.97
C ALA A 379 36.53 -22.52 -18.87
N GLY A 380 37.58 -23.24 -19.27
CA GLY A 380 38.53 -23.89 -18.36
C GLY A 380 38.10 -25.27 -17.86
N LYS A 381 38.92 -25.84 -16.98
CA LYS A 381 38.74 -27.18 -16.40
C LYS A 381 39.06 -27.20 -14.91
N GLY A 382 38.25 -27.90 -14.14
CA GLY A 382 38.35 -27.93 -12.69
C GLY A 382 37.71 -29.15 -12.05
N HIS A 383 37.53 -29.05 -10.74
CA HIS A 383 36.89 -30.03 -9.89
C HIS A 383 35.64 -29.42 -9.25
N PHE A 384 34.57 -30.20 -9.14
CA PHE A 384 33.29 -29.76 -8.59
C PHE A 384 32.82 -30.75 -7.52
N ASP A 385 32.92 -30.33 -6.27
CA ASP A 385 32.54 -31.13 -5.10
C ASP A 385 31.26 -30.59 -4.46
N ALA A 386 30.42 -31.48 -3.94
CA ALA A 386 29.18 -31.11 -3.25
C ALA A 386 29.00 -31.84 -1.93
N SER A 387 28.60 -31.10 -0.87
CA SER A 387 28.32 -31.65 0.45
C SER A 387 26.93 -31.25 0.97
N LEU A 388 26.34 -32.13 1.80
CA LEU A 388 24.96 -32.03 2.31
C LEU A 388 24.86 -31.50 3.75
N SER A 389 25.97 -31.34 4.47
CA SER A 389 26.01 -30.73 5.82
C SER A 389 27.40 -30.12 6.15
N GLU A 390 27.48 -29.32 7.23
CA GLU A 390 28.75 -28.75 7.75
C GLU A 390 29.70 -29.81 8.34
N ASP A 391 29.15 -30.95 8.78
CA ASP A 391 29.87 -32.05 9.45
C ASP A 391 30.17 -33.26 8.54
N ASP A 392 29.67 -33.27 7.30
CA ASP A 392 30.00 -34.33 6.34
C ASP A 392 31.43 -34.14 5.83
N ILE A 393 32.29 -35.14 6.06
CA ILE A 393 33.60 -35.25 5.42
C ILE A 393 33.39 -35.14 3.91
N VAL A 394 34.07 -34.19 3.26
CA VAL A 394 34.14 -34.07 1.81
C VAL A 394 34.65 -35.41 1.30
N MET A 395 33.75 -36.27 0.83
CA MET A 395 34.13 -37.45 0.08
C MET A 395 34.64 -36.88 -1.25
N GLU A 396 35.96 -36.94 -1.48
CA GLU A 396 36.59 -36.59 -2.76
C GLU A 396 35.79 -37.26 -3.88
N GLY A 397 34.98 -36.48 -4.57
CA GLY A 397 34.14 -36.95 -5.67
C GLY A 397 34.82 -36.50 -6.94
N ASP A 398 35.40 -37.44 -7.69
CA ASP A 398 36.18 -37.30 -8.93
C ASP A 398 35.47 -36.56 -10.11
N ASP A 399 34.43 -35.74 -9.86
CA ASP A 399 33.69 -35.00 -10.87
C ASP A 399 34.55 -33.87 -11.44
N ILE A 400 35.19 -34.18 -12.56
CA ILE A 400 35.93 -33.24 -13.39
C ILE A 400 34.89 -32.41 -14.17
N VAL A 401 34.98 -31.08 -14.06
CA VAL A 401 34.13 -30.15 -14.82
C VAL A 401 34.93 -29.40 -15.86
N GLU A 402 34.31 -29.18 -17.01
CA GLU A 402 34.91 -28.53 -18.18
C GLU A 402 33.93 -27.52 -18.78
N GLU A 403 34.39 -26.75 -19.76
CA GLU A 403 33.52 -25.84 -20.52
C GLU A 403 32.33 -26.58 -21.15
N GLY A 404 31.14 -25.99 -21.08
CA GLY A 404 29.88 -26.58 -21.56
C GLY A 404 29.16 -27.44 -20.53
N GLU A 405 29.79 -27.74 -19.38
CA GLU A 405 29.12 -28.45 -18.30
C GLU A 405 28.08 -27.57 -17.60
N VAL A 406 26.95 -28.20 -17.25
CA VAL A 406 25.83 -27.54 -16.59
C VAL A 406 25.27 -28.43 -15.49
N PHE A 407 25.02 -27.85 -14.31
CA PHE A 407 24.49 -28.58 -13.17
C PHE A 407 23.29 -27.90 -12.54
N PHE A 408 22.27 -28.67 -12.18
CA PHE A 408 21.26 -28.31 -11.20
C PHE A 408 21.75 -28.67 -9.80
N VAL A 409 21.73 -27.71 -8.89
CA VAL A 409 22.13 -27.86 -7.50
C VAL A 409 20.91 -27.65 -6.61
N PRO A 410 20.48 -28.68 -5.85
CA PRO A 410 19.36 -28.56 -4.91
C PRO A 410 19.61 -27.53 -3.81
N ALA A 411 18.53 -26.98 -3.25
CA ALA A 411 18.58 -26.13 -2.07
C ALA A 411 19.32 -26.81 -0.91
N ASN A 412 19.98 -26.01 -0.08
CA ASN A 412 20.79 -26.43 1.07
C ASN A 412 22.04 -27.26 0.71
N THR A 413 22.51 -27.21 -0.54
CA THR A 413 23.74 -27.90 -0.96
C THR A 413 24.93 -26.93 -0.97
N LYS A 414 26.04 -27.32 -0.34
CA LYS A 414 27.30 -26.58 -0.38
C LYS A 414 28.14 -27.10 -1.54
N ILE A 415 28.74 -26.19 -2.31
CA ILE A 415 29.57 -26.53 -3.48
C ILE A 415 31.00 -26.01 -3.28
N SER A 416 31.99 -26.81 -3.61
CA SER A 416 33.41 -26.42 -3.67
C SER A 416 33.94 -26.63 -5.07
N ILE A 417 34.65 -25.64 -5.62
CA ILE A 417 35.16 -25.68 -6.99
C ILE A 417 36.64 -25.34 -6.99
N THR A 418 37.45 -26.14 -7.67
CA THR A 418 38.91 -25.94 -7.76
C THR A 418 39.37 -25.96 -9.22
N ALA A 419 40.11 -24.93 -9.66
CA ALA A 419 40.66 -24.88 -11.02
C ALA A 419 41.90 -25.78 -11.16
N LYS A 420 41.97 -26.61 -12.21
CA LYS A 420 43.08 -27.57 -12.42
C LYS A 420 44.15 -27.09 -13.41
N SER A 421 43.77 -26.71 -14.64
CA SER A 421 44.74 -26.54 -15.74
C SER A 421 44.89 -25.10 -16.23
N THR A 422 43.82 -24.30 -16.17
CA THR A 422 43.76 -22.91 -16.65
C THR A 422 42.81 -22.12 -15.76
N GLU A 423 42.66 -20.82 -16.02
CA GLU A 423 41.55 -20.05 -15.45
C GLU A 423 40.21 -20.75 -15.76
N LEU A 424 39.39 -20.93 -14.74
CA LEU A 424 38.06 -21.54 -14.82
C LEU A 424 37.01 -20.44 -14.66
N GLN A 425 36.10 -20.35 -15.62
CA GLN A 425 35.05 -19.32 -15.64
C GLN A 425 33.68 -19.96 -15.59
N LEU A 426 32.90 -19.60 -14.58
CA LEU A 426 31.57 -20.15 -14.37
C LEU A 426 30.58 -19.08 -13.94
N TYR A 427 29.31 -19.38 -14.19
CA TYR A 427 28.19 -18.56 -13.75
C TYR A 427 27.23 -19.41 -12.94
N ARG A 428 26.76 -18.86 -11.83
CA ARG A 428 25.72 -19.48 -11.00
C ARG A 428 24.52 -18.57 -10.96
N VAL A 429 23.35 -19.08 -11.31
CA VAL A 429 22.08 -18.40 -11.06
C VAL A 429 21.36 -19.10 -9.91
N GLY A 430 20.71 -18.33 -9.05
CA GLY A 430 19.80 -18.87 -8.05
C GLY A 430 18.75 -17.84 -7.65
N VAL A 431 17.85 -18.24 -6.76
CA VAL A 431 16.76 -17.36 -6.32
C VAL A 431 17.32 -16.19 -5.51
N ASN A 432 16.79 -14.98 -5.73
CA ASN A 432 17.33 -13.77 -5.10
C ASN A 432 17.31 -13.89 -3.58
N SER A 433 18.46 -13.67 -2.94
CA SER A 433 18.62 -13.80 -1.49
C SER A 433 17.69 -12.90 -0.67
N ARG A 434 17.12 -11.84 -1.27
CA ARG A 434 16.09 -10.97 -0.67
C ARG A 434 14.90 -11.74 -0.09
N ILE A 435 14.44 -12.80 -0.75
CA ILE A 435 13.24 -13.54 -0.33
C ILE A 435 13.44 -14.34 0.96
N PHE A 436 14.70 -14.60 1.30
CA PHE A 436 15.06 -15.43 2.45
C PHE A 436 15.37 -14.58 3.68
N ARG A 437 15.35 -13.24 3.59
CA ARG A 437 15.71 -12.33 4.70
C ARG A 437 14.85 -12.53 5.95
N ASP A 438 13.57 -12.84 5.81
CA ASP A 438 12.68 -13.10 6.96
C ASP A 438 13.05 -14.39 7.72
N LEU A 439 13.80 -15.31 7.11
CA LEU A 439 14.27 -16.54 7.77
C LEU A 439 15.60 -16.35 8.51
N PHE A 440 16.40 -15.35 8.14
CA PHE A 440 17.67 -15.05 8.81
C PHE A 440 17.49 -14.35 10.17
N HIS A 441 16.24 -14.02 10.54
CA HIS A 441 15.88 -13.69 11.93
C HIS A 441 15.64 -14.92 12.82
N CYS A 442 15.73 -16.14 12.26
CA CYS A 442 15.64 -17.40 12.99
C CYS A 442 16.70 -18.40 12.49
N ARG A 443 17.99 -18.06 12.70
CA ARG A 443 19.21 -18.91 12.80
C ARG A 443 20.40 -18.26 12.06
N ASN A 444 21.32 -17.74 12.88
CA ASN A 444 22.68 -17.25 12.61
C ASN A 444 22.85 -15.96 11.75
N PRO A 445 23.52 -14.92 12.30
CA PRO A 445 23.75 -13.64 11.60
C PRO A 445 24.94 -13.72 10.62
N ILE A 446 24.79 -13.08 9.47
CA ILE A 446 25.90 -12.77 8.56
C ILE A 446 26.77 -11.66 9.21
N PRO A 447 28.11 -11.73 9.17
CA PRO A 447 28.97 -10.89 10.01
C PRO A 447 29.12 -9.45 9.47
N SER A 448 29.22 -8.47 10.37
CA SER A 448 29.49 -7.07 10.02
C SER A 448 30.89 -6.87 9.42
N PRO A 449 31.16 -5.74 8.72
CA PRO A 449 32.48 -5.41 8.17
C PRO A 449 33.62 -5.42 9.22
N LEU A 450 33.32 -5.26 10.51
CA LEU A 450 34.28 -5.38 11.61
C LEU A 450 34.84 -6.81 11.75
N VAL A 451 34.06 -7.83 11.41
CA VAL A 451 34.48 -9.24 11.49
C VAL A 451 35.44 -9.62 10.36
N ARG A 452 35.38 -8.94 9.20
CA ARG A 452 36.38 -9.09 8.12
C ARG A 452 37.74 -8.50 8.51
N LEU A 453 37.77 -7.44 9.32
CA LEU A 453 39.01 -6.84 9.84
C LEU A 453 39.64 -7.70 10.95
N LEU A 454 38.80 -8.29 11.82
CA LEU A 454 39.25 -9.22 12.87
C LEU A 454 39.67 -10.61 12.33
N ALA A 455 39.12 -11.05 11.19
CA ALA A 455 39.54 -12.28 10.51
C ALA A 455 40.86 -12.11 9.73
N ALA A 456 41.16 -10.91 9.23
CA ALA A 456 42.46 -10.58 8.62
C ALA A 456 43.59 -10.50 9.67
N LEU A 457 43.30 -10.02 10.88
CA LEU A 457 44.26 -9.96 11.99
C LEU A 457 44.49 -11.32 12.68
N ARG A 458 43.55 -12.27 12.56
CA ARG A 458 43.71 -13.65 13.08
C ARG A 458 44.46 -14.61 12.14
N ARG A 459 44.65 -14.28 10.86
CA ARG A 459 45.47 -15.09 9.92
C ARG A 459 46.97 -14.78 9.97
N LEU A 460 47.41 -13.84 10.80
CA LEU A 460 48.84 -13.50 10.99
C LEU A 460 49.48 -14.12 12.25
N ASN A 461 48.77 -14.97 13.01
CA ASN A 461 49.34 -15.63 14.18
C ASN A 461 48.76 -17.04 14.37
N LEU A 462 49.60 -18.08 14.31
CA LEU A 462 49.35 -19.54 14.18
C LEU A 462 49.33 -19.96 12.69
N GLU A 463 50.46 -20.23 12.04
CA GLU A 463 51.26 -21.43 12.28
C GLU A 463 52.75 -21.12 12.49
N SER A 464 53.21 -21.26 13.73
CA SER A 464 54.62 -21.58 13.98
C SER A 464 54.77 -22.35 15.28
N HIS A 465 54.57 -23.67 15.24
CA HIS A 465 55.20 -24.63 16.16
C HIS A 465 55.33 -26.03 15.53
N ALA A 466 56.30 -26.17 14.63
CA ALA A 466 57.14 -27.35 14.35
C ALA A 466 58.02 -26.95 13.14
N GLN A 467 59.35 -26.98 13.10
CA GLN A 467 60.37 -27.71 13.84
C GLN A 467 61.68 -26.91 13.79
N ALA A 468 62.48 -26.99 14.86
CA ALA A 468 63.83 -26.48 14.92
C ALA A 468 64.82 -27.34 14.11
N ARG A 469 65.66 -26.73 13.27
CA ARG A 469 67.14 -26.76 13.39
C ARG A 469 67.87 -26.10 12.21
N SER A 470 68.83 -25.24 12.61
CA SER A 470 70.14 -24.95 11.99
C SER A 470 70.33 -23.67 11.13
N LEU A 471 71.09 -22.74 11.75
CA LEU A 471 72.27 -22.00 11.25
C LEU A 471 72.13 -20.89 10.18
N ASN A 472 72.15 -19.62 10.65
CA ASN A 472 73.12 -18.52 10.39
C ASN A 472 73.51 -18.11 8.92
N PRO A 473 73.98 -16.86 8.68
CA PRO A 473 73.42 -15.53 8.95
C PRO A 473 73.62 -14.53 7.75
N ARG A 474 73.31 -13.23 7.98
CA ARG A 474 73.67 -11.99 7.21
C ARG A 474 72.54 -11.44 6.34
N SER A 475 72.21 -10.15 6.31
CA SER A 475 72.78 -8.94 6.94
C SER A 475 71.83 -7.75 6.73
N SER A 476 71.89 -6.80 7.67
CA SER A 476 71.57 -5.35 7.59
C SER A 476 70.12 -4.91 7.28
N PHE A 477 69.31 -4.41 8.25
CA PHE A 477 69.30 -3.07 8.88
C PHE A 477 68.86 -1.91 7.94
N PRO A 478 68.18 -0.82 8.41
CA PRO A 478 67.57 -0.61 9.75
C PRO A 478 66.29 0.30 9.84
N VAL A 479 65.75 0.37 11.09
CA VAL A 479 65.05 1.49 11.79
C VAL A 479 63.62 1.86 11.32
N SER A 480 62.62 2.18 12.16
CA SER A 480 62.26 2.04 13.59
C SER A 480 61.03 2.94 13.81
N ALA A 481 59.98 2.44 14.45
CA ALA A 481 59.22 3.13 15.51
C ALA A 481 58.20 2.14 16.15
N MET A 482 58.19 2.08 17.49
CA MET A 482 57.41 1.15 18.33
C MET A 482 55.94 1.59 18.57
N PRO A 483 55.03 0.68 18.98
CA PRO A 483 53.59 0.93 19.17
C PRO A 483 53.15 1.11 20.64
N GLY A 484 51.95 1.71 20.83
CA GLY A 484 51.27 1.88 22.12
C GLY A 484 50.10 0.91 22.35
N LYS A 485 49.90 0.55 23.62
CA LYS A 485 48.82 -0.27 24.20
C LYS A 485 47.47 0.46 24.16
N ASP A 486 46.39 -0.22 23.78
CA ASP A 486 45.01 -0.11 24.31
C ASP A 486 44.01 -0.87 23.39
N ASP A 487 43.54 -2.09 23.73
CA ASP A 487 42.48 -2.74 22.92
C ASP A 487 41.55 -3.76 23.62
N ALA A 488 41.72 -4.06 24.92
CA ALA A 488 40.85 -5.03 25.61
C ALA A 488 39.54 -4.44 26.17
N GLY A 489 39.46 -3.11 26.37
CA GLY A 489 38.32 -2.45 27.01
C GLY A 489 37.18 -2.02 26.08
N SER A 490 37.34 -2.15 24.76
CA SER A 490 36.35 -1.72 23.75
C SER A 490 35.27 -2.79 23.50
N SER A 491 35.64 -4.07 23.45
CA SER A 491 34.73 -5.18 23.08
C SER A 491 33.58 -5.43 24.06
N GLU A 492 33.78 -5.25 25.36
CA GLU A 492 32.73 -5.47 26.37
C GLU A 492 31.73 -4.31 26.45
N LYS A 493 32.20 -3.09 26.12
CA LYS A 493 31.33 -1.91 26.03
C LYS A 493 30.39 -1.98 24.84
N GLU A 494 30.86 -2.47 23.69
CA GLU A 494 30.03 -2.65 22.50
C GLU A 494 28.92 -3.68 22.71
N LYS A 495 29.21 -4.80 23.39
CA LYS A 495 28.20 -5.82 23.72
C LYS A 495 27.11 -5.31 24.65
N ASN A 496 27.49 -4.58 25.70
CA ASN A 496 26.51 -3.97 26.62
C ASN A 496 25.71 -2.86 25.94
N LEU A 497 26.29 -2.13 24.98
CA LEU A 497 25.56 -1.15 24.18
C LEU A 497 24.47 -1.79 23.35
N GLU A 498 24.81 -2.87 22.65
CA GLU A 498 23.84 -3.61 21.85
C GLU A 498 22.71 -4.18 22.72
N LEU A 499 23.04 -4.72 23.90
CA LEU A 499 22.05 -5.25 24.83
C LEU A 499 21.08 -4.17 25.35
N PHE A 500 21.59 -2.99 25.72
CA PHE A 500 20.77 -1.89 26.23
C PHE A 500 19.87 -1.28 25.15
N LEU A 501 20.37 -1.19 23.92
CA LEU A 501 19.57 -0.76 22.76
C LEU A 501 18.45 -1.78 22.44
N LYS A 502 18.72 -3.09 22.54
CA LYS A 502 17.71 -4.15 22.30
C LYS A 502 16.55 -4.13 23.29
N VAL A 503 16.78 -3.75 24.54
CA VAL A 503 15.69 -3.55 25.52
C VAL A 503 15.00 -2.19 25.38
N GLY A 504 15.28 -1.44 24.31
CA GLY A 504 14.55 -0.23 23.97
C GLY A 504 15.03 1.06 24.65
N LEU A 505 16.22 1.07 25.28
CA LEU A 505 16.84 2.32 25.76
C LEU A 505 17.32 3.16 24.57
N ASP A 506 17.17 4.48 24.67
CA ASP A 506 17.71 5.36 23.65
C ASP A 506 19.25 5.36 23.65
N GLU A 507 19.83 5.66 22.49
CA GLU A 507 21.27 5.54 22.26
C GLU A 507 22.10 6.41 23.21
N ARG A 508 21.59 7.59 23.60
CA ARG A 508 22.26 8.48 24.55
C ARG A 508 22.26 7.88 25.95
N THR A 509 21.12 7.38 26.43
CA THR A 509 21.00 6.73 27.75
C THR A 509 21.82 5.45 27.83
N ALA A 510 21.81 4.62 26.77
CA ALA A 510 22.60 3.39 26.69
C ALA A 510 24.11 3.67 26.75
N LYS A 511 24.62 4.64 25.96
CA LYS A 511 26.02 5.06 25.99
C LYS A 511 26.45 5.62 27.36
N ASN A 512 25.60 6.44 27.98
CA ASN A 512 25.85 7.00 29.32
C ASN A 512 25.86 5.91 30.40
N THR A 513 25.01 4.89 30.25
CA THR A 513 24.92 3.78 31.21
C THR A 513 26.19 2.93 31.21
N ILE A 514 26.75 2.67 30.04
CA ILE A 514 28.01 1.91 29.86
C ILE A 514 29.22 2.63 30.46
N ALA A 515 29.17 3.96 30.52
CA ALA A 515 30.18 4.74 31.21
C ALA A 515 30.16 4.49 32.73
N ASN A 516 29.02 4.07 33.30
CA ASN A 516 28.88 3.72 34.71
C ASN A 516 28.91 2.19 34.91
N LYS A 517 30.07 1.66 35.29
CA LYS A 517 30.29 0.22 35.48
C LYS A 517 29.30 -0.45 36.44
N LYS A 518 28.89 0.25 37.52
CA LYS A 518 27.97 -0.30 38.52
C LYS A 518 26.55 -0.43 37.97
N VAL A 519 26.08 0.61 37.28
CA VAL A 519 24.74 0.59 36.66
C VAL A 519 24.73 -0.38 35.47
N THR A 520 25.82 -0.47 34.71
CA THR A 520 25.99 -1.45 33.63
C THR A 520 25.80 -2.88 34.15
N ALA A 521 26.52 -3.25 35.22
CA ALA A 521 26.41 -4.59 35.80
C ALA A 521 25.00 -4.88 36.35
N ASN A 522 24.40 -3.91 37.04
CA ASN A 522 23.05 -4.06 37.58
C ASN A 522 21.99 -4.20 36.49
N LEU A 523 22.10 -3.41 35.42
CA LEU A 523 21.15 -3.42 34.32
C LEU A 523 21.25 -4.73 33.54
N THR A 524 22.46 -5.18 33.24
CA THR A 524 22.67 -6.49 32.61
C THR A 524 22.06 -7.61 33.47
N ALA A 525 22.26 -7.58 34.80
CA ALA A 525 21.63 -8.55 35.70
C ALA A 525 20.10 -8.49 35.68
N VAL A 526 19.49 -7.29 35.75
CA VAL A 526 18.04 -7.12 35.69
C VAL A 526 17.46 -7.58 34.36
N ILE A 527 18.14 -7.33 33.24
CA ILE A 527 17.72 -7.79 31.90
C ILE A 527 17.73 -9.32 31.81
N HIS A 528 18.75 -9.96 32.39
CA HIS A 528 18.82 -11.42 32.48
C HIS A 528 17.75 -11.99 33.42
N GLU A 529 17.52 -11.39 34.58
CA GLU A 529 16.46 -11.78 35.54
C GLU A 529 15.06 -11.64 34.95
N ALA A 530 14.84 -10.60 34.13
CA ALA A 530 13.61 -10.37 33.39
C ALA A 530 13.43 -11.31 32.18
N ALA A 531 14.48 -12.05 31.79
CA ALA A 531 14.51 -12.90 30.59
C ALA A 531 14.18 -12.15 29.28
N VAL A 532 14.63 -10.88 29.15
CA VAL A 532 14.39 -10.02 27.97
C VAL A 532 15.66 -9.69 27.18
N THR A 533 16.66 -10.58 27.21
CA THR A 533 17.93 -10.39 26.49
C THR A 533 17.78 -10.31 24.97
N ASP A 534 16.70 -10.89 24.44
CA ASP A 534 16.34 -10.85 23.01
C ASP A 534 15.54 -9.60 22.62
N GLY A 535 15.27 -8.72 23.59
CA GLY A 535 14.62 -7.42 23.42
C GLY A 535 13.25 -7.33 24.09
N CYS A 536 12.81 -6.09 24.34
CA CYS A 536 11.48 -5.77 24.84
C CYS A 536 11.06 -4.38 24.36
N ASN A 537 9.78 -4.04 24.55
CA ASN A 537 9.32 -2.70 24.20
C ASN A 537 9.99 -1.62 25.08
N ARG A 538 10.09 -0.40 24.55
CA ARG A 538 10.77 0.73 25.21
C ARG A 538 10.22 1.06 26.61
N THR A 539 8.92 0.88 26.83
CA THR A 539 8.30 1.14 28.14
C THR A 539 8.80 0.16 29.20
N VAL A 540 8.80 -1.14 28.90
CA VAL A 540 9.36 -2.20 29.76
C VAL A 540 10.85 -1.98 29.99
N GLY A 541 11.60 -1.65 28.95
CA GLY A 541 13.03 -1.30 29.03
C GLY A 541 13.34 -0.18 30.01
N ASN A 542 12.59 0.92 29.93
CA ASN A 542 12.76 2.09 30.81
C ASN A 542 12.43 1.77 32.28
N LEU A 543 11.43 0.90 32.53
CA LEU A 543 11.10 0.44 33.88
C LEU A 543 12.19 -0.48 34.43
N LEU A 544 12.70 -1.42 33.64
CA LEU A 544 13.83 -2.28 34.03
C LEU A 544 15.11 -1.48 34.28
N TYR A 545 15.36 -0.43 33.50
CA TYR A 545 16.42 0.54 33.76
C TYR A 545 16.28 1.23 35.12
N THR A 546 15.05 1.60 35.46
CA THR A 546 14.74 2.22 36.75
C THR A 546 14.94 1.23 37.90
N VAL A 547 14.58 -0.05 37.73
CA VAL A 547 14.89 -1.13 38.69
C VAL A 547 16.40 -1.28 38.89
N ALA A 548 17.18 -1.32 37.81
CA ALA A 548 18.64 -1.46 37.89
C ALA A 548 19.34 -0.31 38.64
N THR A 549 18.74 0.87 38.62
CA THR A 549 19.30 2.08 39.22
C THR A 549 18.78 2.39 40.62
N LYS A 550 17.52 2.05 40.93
CA LYS A 550 16.83 2.48 42.15
C LYS A 550 16.32 1.37 43.06
N HIS A 551 16.40 0.10 42.68
CA HIS A 551 15.86 -0.99 43.51
C HIS A 551 16.50 -0.99 44.92
N PRO A 552 15.70 -1.11 46.00
CA PRO A 552 16.21 -1.05 47.36
C PRO A 552 17.25 -2.14 47.65
N ALA A 553 18.43 -1.74 48.13
CA ALA A 553 19.54 -2.66 48.36
C ALA A 553 19.24 -3.72 49.44
N ASN A 554 18.36 -3.39 50.40
CA ASN A 554 17.92 -4.28 51.47
C ASN A 554 16.87 -5.32 51.02
N ALA A 555 16.41 -5.28 49.77
CA ALA A 555 15.36 -6.14 49.23
C ALA A 555 15.69 -6.72 47.84
N LEU A 556 16.98 -6.95 47.57
CA LEU A 556 17.46 -7.49 46.29
C LEU A 556 16.90 -8.88 45.95
N VAL A 557 16.53 -9.67 46.97
CA VAL A 557 15.87 -10.98 46.80
C VAL A 557 14.57 -10.90 45.99
N HIS A 558 13.85 -9.77 46.05
CA HIS A 558 12.57 -9.58 45.36
C HIS A 558 12.70 -8.98 43.96
N ARG A 559 13.92 -8.64 43.53
CA ARG A 559 14.20 -8.01 42.23
C ARG A 559 13.74 -8.86 41.03
N PRO A 560 13.96 -10.20 40.99
CA PRO A 560 13.45 -11.04 39.90
C PRO A 560 11.93 -11.07 39.83
N THR A 561 11.25 -11.11 40.98
CA THR A 561 9.79 -11.08 41.05
C THR A 561 9.24 -9.76 40.51
N LEU A 562 9.82 -8.62 40.91
CA LEU A 562 9.44 -7.32 40.37
C LEU A 562 9.65 -7.21 38.85
N ALA A 563 10.76 -7.76 38.35
CA ALA A 563 11.04 -7.81 36.92
C ALA A 563 9.96 -8.57 36.14
N GLN A 564 9.45 -9.69 36.67
CA GLN A 564 8.34 -10.43 36.05
C GLN A 564 7.03 -9.64 36.04
N TYR A 565 6.73 -8.86 37.07
CA TYR A 565 5.53 -8.00 37.10
C TYR A 565 5.61 -6.87 36.05
N ILE A 566 6.80 -6.37 35.75
CA ILE A 566 7.01 -5.39 34.68
C ILE A 566 6.84 -6.05 33.30
N VAL A 567 7.46 -7.22 33.08
CA VAL A 567 7.38 -7.93 31.79
C VAL A 567 5.95 -8.40 31.48
N SER A 568 5.21 -8.87 32.49
CA SER A 568 3.80 -9.25 32.35
C SER A 568 2.84 -8.06 32.27
N SER A 569 3.35 -6.83 32.25
CA SER A 569 2.56 -5.59 32.20
C SER A 569 1.58 -5.44 33.38
N LYS A 570 1.89 -6.02 34.55
CA LYS A 570 1.14 -5.77 35.80
C LYS A 570 1.57 -4.45 36.45
N ILE A 571 2.86 -4.11 36.36
CA ILE A 571 3.41 -2.80 36.71
C ILE A 571 3.78 -2.10 35.41
N LYS A 572 2.97 -1.10 35.05
CA LYS A 572 3.04 -0.42 33.75
C LYS A 572 3.60 1.01 33.88
N THR A 573 3.52 1.62 35.06
CA THR A 573 3.88 3.03 35.25
C THR A 573 5.03 3.23 36.25
N PRO A 574 5.81 4.33 36.13
CA PRO A 574 6.84 4.67 37.11
C PRO A 574 6.29 4.88 38.53
N ALA A 575 5.03 5.32 38.68
CA ALA A 575 4.42 5.50 39.99
C ALA A 575 4.20 4.16 40.70
N GLN A 576 3.66 3.16 39.98
CA GLN A 576 3.51 1.79 40.49
C GLN A 576 4.87 1.18 40.84
N LEU A 577 5.90 1.47 40.05
CA LEU A 577 7.26 0.99 40.31
C LEU A 577 7.89 1.63 41.57
N GLU A 578 7.72 2.93 41.80
CA GLU A 578 8.20 3.61 43.01
C GLU A 578 7.45 3.14 44.27
N ALA A 579 6.16 2.80 44.14
CA ALA A 579 5.40 2.17 45.21
C ALA A 579 5.91 0.76 45.52
N ALA A 580 6.25 -0.02 44.49
CA ALA A 580 6.88 -1.33 44.66
C ALA A 580 8.25 -1.20 45.37
N PHE A 581 9.07 -0.20 45.03
CA PHE A 581 10.31 0.06 45.76
C PHE A 581 10.06 0.44 47.21
N SER A 582 9.06 1.27 47.50
CA SER A 582 8.72 1.69 48.86
C SER A 582 8.23 0.51 49.71
N PHE A 583 7.42 -0.37 49.12
CA PHE A 583 6.97 -1.60 49.74
C PHE A 583 8.15 -2.52 50.05
N PHE A 584 9.00 -2.80 49.06
CA PHE A 584 10.17 -3.66 49.25
C PHE A 584 11.22 -3.07 50.19
N ALA A 585 11.41 -1.75 50.21
CA ALA A 585 12.29 -1.09 51.17
C ALA A 585 11.83 -1.32 52.62
N THR A 586 10.51 -1.44 52.84
CA THR A 586 9.92 -1.69 54.16
C THR A 586 9.93 -3.18 54.52
N THR A 587 9.59 -4.05 53.57
CA THR A 587 9.60 -5.52 53.75
C THR A 587 11.02 -6.08 53.91
N GLY A 588 12.02 -5.45 53.27
CA GLY A 588 13.40 -5.93 53.29
C GLY A 588 13.54 -7.32 52.65
N PRO A 589 14.31 -8.25 53.23
CA PRO A 589 14.55 -9.57 52.66
C PRO A 589 13.45 -10.59 52.99
N GLU A 590 12.45 -10.24 53.80
CA GLU A 590 11.39 -11.15 54.22
C GLU A 590 10.41 -11.43 53.07
N ASN A 591 9.76 -12.60 53.08
CA ASN A 591 8.72 -12.92 52.12
C ASN A 591 7.51 -11.99 52.31
N PHE A 592 6.93 -11.53 51.21
CA PHE A 592 5.74 -10.67 51.24
C PHE A 592 4.48 -11.42 50.82
N GLU A 593 3.34 -10.97 51.32
CA GLU A 593 2.04 -11.42 50.82
C GLU A 593 1.72 -10.73 49.48
N VAL A 594 1.49 -11.54 48.44
CA VAL A 594 1.26 -11.06 47.06
C VAL A 594 0.08 -10.09 46.98
N ASN A 595 -1.03 -10.37 47.67
CA ASN A 595 -2.22 -9.51 47.63
C ASN A 595 -1.94 -8.12 48.21
N LYS A 596 -1.20 -8.03 49.32
CA LYS A 596 -0.81 -6.75 49.94
C LYS A 596 0.17 -5.96 49.06
N PHE A 597 1.03 -6.66 48.34
CA PHE A 597 1.95 -6.04 47.39
C PHE A 597 1.21 -5.50 46.15
N GLU A 598 0.33 -6.30 45.54
CA GLU A 598 -0.47 -5.88 44.39
C GLU A 598 -1.35 -4.67 44.74
N GLU A 599 -2.00 -4.68 45.92
CA GLU A 599 -2.79 -3.54 46.42
C GLU A 599 -1.94 -2.29 46.65
N ALA A 600 -0.78 -2.42 47.32
CA ALA A 600 0.12 -1.31 47.59
C ALA A 600 0.72 -0.70 46.31
N CYS A 601 0.86 -1.49 45.25
CA CYS A 601 1.41 -1.07 43.96
C CYS A 601 0.33 -0.66 42.95
N GLY A 602 -0.95 -0.72 43.31
CA GLY A 602 -2.06 -0.41 42.39
C GLY A 602 -2.11 -1.34 41.17
N VAL A 603 -1.71 -2.61 41.34
CA VAL A 603 -1.79 -3.61 40.26
C VAL A 603 -3.26 -3.95 40.02
N GLY A 604 -3.72 -3.77 38.77
CA GLY A 604 -5.13 -3.95 38.41
C GLY A 604 -6.03 -2.74 38.71
N VAL A 605 -5.48 -1.64 39.22
CA VAL A 605 -6.20 -0.37 39.37
C VAL A 605 -6.04 0.44 38.09
N GLU A 606 -7.12 0.58 37.32
CA GLU A 606 -7.20 1.47 36.16
C GLU A 606 -8.05 2.68 36.54
N VAL A 607 -7.44 3.88 36.53
CA VAL A 607 -8.16 5.13 36.78
C VAL A 607 -8.67 5.63 35.43
N SER A 608 -9.99 5.73 35.26
CA SER A 608 -10.58 6.16 34.00
C SER A 608 -10.34 7.65 33.73
N GLU A 609 -10.42 8.07 32.47
CA GLU A 609 -10.32 9.48 32.10
C GLU A 609 -11.43 10.32 32.76
N GLU A 610 -12.62 9.74 32.94
CA GLU A 610 -13.76 10.37 33.60
C GLU A 610 -13.47 10.65 35.09
N GLU A 611 -12.85 9.73 35.81
CA GLU A 611 -12.46 9.91 37.21
C GLU A 611 -11.37 10.97 37.37
N ILE A 612 -10.39 10.99 36.45
CA ILE A 612 -9.35 12.04 36.41
C ILE A 612 -9.99 13.40 36.14
N LYS A 613 -10.88 13.48 35.14
CA LYS A 613 -11.58 14.72 34.77
C LYS A 613 -12.44 15.23 35.92
N GLN A 614 -13.16 14.35 36.61
CA GLN A 614 -13.93 14.70 37.80
C GLN A 614 -13.02 15.27 38.90
N THR A 615 -11.92 14.60 39.22
CA THR A 615 -11.00 15.07 40.26
C THR A 615 -10.33 16.38 39.91
N VAL A 616 -9.96 16.59 38.64
CA VAL A 616 -9.43 17.87 38.16
C VAL A 616 -10.47 18.97 38.35
N ASN A 617 -11.75 18.73 38.05
CA ASN A 617 -12.80 19.71 38.30
C ASN A 617 -12.94 20.06 39.79
N GLU A 618 -12.89 19.06 40.68
CA GLU A 618 -12.95 19.27 42.14
C GLU A 618 -11.75 20.08 42.65
N VAL A 619 -10.52 19.75 42.22
CA VAL A 619 -9.31 20.52 42.56
C VAL A 619 -9.41 21.97 42.08
N PHE A 620 -10.01 22.20 40.90
CA PHE A 620 -10.18 23.55 40.36
C PHE A 620 -11.22 24.35 41.13
N GLU A 621 -12.33 23.75 41.56
CA GLU A 621 -13.30 24.43 42.41
C GLU A 621 -12.71 24.78 43.79
N GLU A 622 -11.91 23.89 44.38
CA GLU A 622 -11.22 24.13 45.66
C GLU A 622 -10.20 25.28 45.58
N ASN A 623 -9.55 25.46 44.43
CA ASN A 623 -8.49 26.47 44.23
C ASN A 623 -8.95 27.67 43.38
N LYS A 624 -10.24 27.76 43.05
CA LYS A 624 -10.82 28.68 42.07
C LYS A 624 -10.50 30.15 42.35
N ALA A 625 -10.60 30.57 43.62
CA ALA A 625 -10.32 31.94 44.02
C ALA A 625 -8.87 32.34 43.74
N ALA A 626 -7.92 31.46 44.07
CA ALA A 626 -6.49 31.68 43.80
C ALA A 626 -6.17 31.61 42.29
N ILE A 627 -6.82 30.69 41.56
CA ILE A 627 -6.66 30.56 40.10
C ILE A 627 -7.12 31.82 39.37
N LEU A 628 -8.27 32.39 39.76
CA LEU A 628 -8.80 33.61 39.14
C LEU A 628 -7.94 34.84 39.46
N GLU A 629 -7.39 34.94 40.67
CA GLU A 629 -6.50 36.04 41.08
C GLU A 629 -5.14 35.96 40.37
N GLN A 630 -4.55 34.76 40.30
CA GLN A 630 -3.21 34.55 39.74
C GLN A 630 -3.22 34.29 38.23
N ARG A 631 -4.39 33.98 37.65
CA ARG A 631 -4.56 33.57 36.25
C ARG A 631 -3.53 32.51 35.84
N TYR A 632 -2.85 32.68 34.71
CA TYR A 632 -1.82 31.76 34.23
C TYR A 632 -0.52 31.77 35.06
N ARG A 633 -0.43 32.61 36.10
CA ARG A 633 0.67 32.57 37.08
C ARG A 633 0.43 31.55 38.21
N THR A 634 -0.75 30.92 38.23
CA THR A 634 -1.06 29.84 39.18
C THR A 634 -0.04 28.72 39.04
N ASN A 635 0.45 28.21 40.17
CA ASN A 635 1.38 27.08 40.16
C ASN A 635 0.65 25.79 39.75
N VAL A 636 0.73 25.48 38.46
CA VAL A 636 0.18 24.24 37.87
C VAL A 636 0.74 22.99 38.56
N GLY A 637 1.97 23.05 39.07
CA GLY A 637 2.58 21.95 39.84
C GLY A 637 1.84 21.64 41.15
N ASP A 638 1.27 22.66 41.81
CA ASP A 638 0.50 22.46 43.03
C ASP A 638 -0.87 21.84 42.73
N LEU A 639 -1.56 22.29 41.67
CA LEU A 639 -2.82 21.68 41.22
C LEU A 639 -2.62 20.22 40.83
N PHE A 640 -1.52 19.95 40.11
CA PHE A 640 -1.12 18.60 39.74
C PHE A 640 -0.87 17.71 40.96
N ALA A 641 -0.22 18.24 42.00
CA ALA A 641 0.01 17.50 43.24
C ALA A 641 -1.28 17.16 44.00
N HIS A 642 -2.32 18.01 43.94
CA HIS A 642 -3.62 17.71 44.55
C HIS A 642 -4.33 16.56 43.84
N VAL A 643 -4.33 16.54 42.51
CA VAL A 643 -4.92 15.42 41.74
C VAL A 643 -4.18 14.12 42.03
N ARG A 644 -2.84 14.16 42.06
CA ARG A 644 -2.00 12.99 42.34
C ARG A 644 -2.17 12.43 43.75
N ARG A 645 -2.59 13.24 44.73
CA ARG A 645 -2.90 12.75 46.10
C ARG A 645 -4.21 11.95 46.15
N ARG A 646 -5.17 12.24 45.27
CA ARG A 646 -6.48 11.55 45.21
C ARG A 646 -6.45 10.34 44.29
N HIS A 647 -5.75 10.45 43.15
CA HIS A 647 -5.50 9.35 42.23
C HIS A 647 -3.99 9.17 42.01
N PRO A 648 -3.29 8.41 42.88
CA PRO A 648 -1.85 8.19 42.79
C PRO A 648 -1.40 7.47 41.51
N TRP A 649 -2.30 6.69 40.91
CA TRP A 649 -2.05 5.85 39.73
C TRP A 649 -2.56 6.47 38.41
N ALA A 650 -3.17 7.66 38.46
CA ALA A 650 -3.65 8.35 37.26
C ALA A 650 -2.50 8.71 36.32
N ASP A 651 -2.75 8.66 35.01
CA ASP A 651 -1.74 9.01 34.02
C ASP A 651 -1.38 10.51 34.14
N PRO A 652 -0.11 10.84 34.41
CA PRO A 652 0.32 12.23 34.62
C PRO A 652 0.13 13.12 33.39
N LYS A 653 0.14 12.56 32.17
CA LYS A 653 -0.12 13.32 30.95
C LYS A 653 -1.60 13.69 30.83
N ILE A 654 -2.49 12.73 31.09
CA ILE A 654 -3.94 12.94 31.03
C ILE A 654 -4.36 13.94 32.10
N VAL A 655 -3.84 13.81 33.33
CA VAL A 655 -4.03 14.79 34.41
C VAL A 655 -3.61 16.19 33.95
N LYS A 656 -2.41 16.33 33.36
CA LYS A 656 -1.93 17.62 32.87
C LYS A 656 -2.81 18.18 31.75
N GLN A 657 -3.22 17.35 30.81
CA GLN A 657 -4.08 17.74 29.70
C GLN A 657 -5.41 18.31 30.20
N PHE A 658 -6.06 17.65 31.17
CA PHE A 658 -7.30 18.16 31.75
C PHE A 658 -7.08 19.44 32.57
N ILE A 659 -5.99 19.55 33.33
CA ILE A 659 -5.64 20.79 34.05
C ILE A 659 -5.43 21.94 33.07
N ASP A 660 -4.67 21.75 31.99
CA ASP A 660 -4.40 22.77 30.98
C ASP A 660 -5.68 23.16 30.21
N ALA A 661 -6.52 22.17 29.88
CA ALA A 661 -7.82 22.40 29.26
C ALA A 661 -8.74 23.21 30.17
N LYS A 662 -8.78 22.88 31.46
CA LYS A 662 -9.66 23.55 32.42
C LYS A 662 -9.17 24.94 32.83
N LEU A 663 -7.85 25.17 32.87
CA LEU A 663 -7.27 26.52 32.98
C LEU A 663 -7.68 27.39 31.80
N ARG A 664 -7.59 26.86 30.58
CA ARG A 664 -7.97 27.59 29.37
C ARG A 664 -9.46 27.91 29.34
N GLU A 665 -10.30 26.95 29.72
CA GLU A 665 -11.75 27.15 29.84
C GLU A 665 -12.08 28.24 30.88
N LEU A 666 -11.42 28.23 32.04
CA LEU A 666 -11.71 29.14 33.14
C LEU A 666 -11.11 30.56 32.95
N LEU A 667 -9.93 30.67 32.31
CA LEU A 667 -9.16 31.91 32.22
C LEU A 667 -9.18 32.56 30.82
N GLY A 668 -9.62 31.85 29.78
CA GLY A 668 -9.57 32.30 28.39
C GLY A 668 -8.17 32.29 27.80
N GLU A 669 -7.95 32.93 26.66
CA GLU A 669 -6.63 32.98 26.02
C GLU A 669 -5.57 33.66 26.91
N ARG A 670 -4.33 33.16 26.83
CA ARG A 670 -3.19 33.75 27.55
C ARG A 670 -2.80 35.06 26.87
N THR A 671 -2.76 36.13 27.65
CA THR A 671 -2.48 37.49 27.16
C THR A 671 -1.09 37.97 27.60
N ALA A 672 -0.57 39.02 26.95
CA ALA A 672 0.71 39.61 27.34
C ALA A 672 0.75 40.08 28.82
N ALA A 673 -0.40 40.42 29.40
CA ALA A 673 -0.54 40.79 30.81
C ALA A 673 -0.29 39.61 31.77
N ASP A 674 -0.45 38.36 31.32
CA ASP A 674 -0.14 37.15 32.10
C ASP A 674 1.38 36.92 32.20
N ASP A 675 2.17 37.48 31.27
CA ASP A 675 3.63 37.36 31.20
C ASP A 675 4.37 38.53 31.90
N GLU A 676 3.64 39.56 32.33
CA GLU A 676 4.22 40.66 33.11
C GLU A 676 4.68 40.18 34.49
N LYS A 677 5.92 40.49 34.85
CA LYS A 677 6.48 40.15 36.16
C LYS A 677 6.04 41.17 37.21
N VAL A 678 5.32 40.71 38.24
CA VAL A 678 4.99 41.52 39.43
C VAL A 678 6.28 42.01 40.12
N PRO A 679 6.40 43.30 40.50
CA PRO A 679 7.60 43.85 41.12
C PRO A 679 7.86 43.22 42.50
N LYS A 680 8.96 42.47 42.63
CA LYS A 680 9.41 41.85 43.90
C LYS A 680 10.10 42.87 44.81
N LYS A 681 9.69 42.92 46.09
CA LYS A 681 10.50 43.47 47.19
C LYS A 681 11.81 42.66 47.34
N LYS A 682 12.94 43.38 47.52
CA LYS A 682 14.32 42.87 47.62
C LYS A 682 14.57 41.96 48.85
N LYS A 683 15.24 40.81 48.63
CA LYS A 683 16.54 40.47 49.25
C LYS A 683 17.26 39.30 48.54
N GLU A 684 18.47 39.62 48.06
CA GLU A 684 19.72 38.88 47.75
C GLU A 684 19.80 37.56 46.93
N LYS A 685 20.89 37.48 46.14
CA LYS A 685 21.28 36.59 45.01
C LYS A 685 22.41 35.63 45.42
N PRO A 686 22.64 34.46 44.78
CA PRO A 686 23.33 34.33 43.46
C PRO A 686 22.70 33.28 42.49
N ALA A 687 22.54 33.53 41.17
CA ALA A 687 23.44 33.28 40.01
C ALA A 687 23.69 31.78 39.71
N LYS A 688 23.59 31.18 38.49
CA LYS A 688 23.31 31.58 37.09
C LYS A 688 23.29 30.28 36.19
N VAL A 689 22.55 30.29 35.05
CA VAL A 689 22.73 29.50 33.76
C VAL A 689 22.43 27.97 33.78
N GLU A 690 21.29 27.47 33.26
CA GLU A 690 20.83 27.14 31.88
C GLU A 690 21.32 25.80 31.29
N GLU A 691 20.37 24.92 30.92
CA GLU A 691 20.20 24.22 29.62
C GLU A 691 19.26 23.00 29.78
N LYS A 692 18.03 23.08 29.24
CA LYS A 692 17.58 22.60 27.92
C LYS A 692 17.40 21.08 27.83
N VAL A 693 16.12 20.75 27.89
CA VAL A 693 15.44 19.50 27.53
C VAL A 693 15.31 19.47 26.01
N ASP A 694 15.58 18.32 25.41
CA ASP A 694 14.90 17.91 24.19
C ASP A 694 14.09 16.65 24.50
N ALA A 695 12.79 16.81 24.30
CA ALA A 695 11.74 15.85 24.52
C ALA A 695 11.52 15.04 23.25
N VAL A 696 11.24 13.74 23.39
CA VAL A 696 10.36 13.05 22.45
C VAL A 696 9.45 12.08 23.21
N SER A 697 8.21 12.15 22.76
CA SER A 697 6.95 11.51 23.15
C SER A 697 7.00 10.01 23.39
N THR A 698 6.11 9.62 24.31
CA THR A 698 5.69 8.25 24.63
C THR A 698 4.41 7.92 23.84
N PRO A 699 4.15 6.63 23.61
CA PRO A 699 3.36 6.07 22.51
C PRO A 699 1.98 5.58 22.97
N GLU A 700 1.18 5.01 22.06
CA GLU A 700 0.32 3.88 22.41
C GLU A 700 0.08 2.89 21.26
N GLN A 701 -0.18 1.64 21.67
CA GLN A 701 -0.28 0.38 20.90
C GLN A 701 -1.66 0.20 20.22
N PRO A 702 -1.96 -0.88 19.46
CA PRO A 702 -1.14 -2.02 18.96
C PRO A 702 -1.21 -2.18 17.42
N SER A 703 -0.31 -2.93 16.78
CA SER A 703 -0.41 -3.19 15.32
C SER A 703 -0.45 -4.67 14.95
N GLU A 704 -1.61 -5.09 14.43
CA GLU A 704 -1.67 -6.00 13.27
C GLU A 704 -0.81 -5.40 12.15
N GLU A 705 0.13 -6.16 11.59
CA GLU A 705 1.02 -5.70 10.53
C GLU A 705 0.24 -5.41 9.23
N VAL A 706 -0.25 -4.18 9.12
CA VAL A 706 -0.68 -3.55 7.87
C VAL A 706 0.28 -2.39 7.63
N LEU A 707 0.91 -2.33 6.46
CA LEU A 707 1.68 -1.17 6.01
C LEU A 707 0.90 0.11 6.33
N ASN A 708 1.45 0.98 7.17
CA ASN A 708 0.82 2.26 7.47
C ASN A 708 0.65 3.07 6.17
N PRO A 709 -0.59 3.28 5.67
CA PRO A 709 -0.83 3.91 4.38
C PRO A 709 -0.44 5.40 4.37
N TYR A 710 -0.22 6.01 5.54
CA TYR A 710 0.13 7.42 5.70
C TYR A 710 1.64 7.69 5.69
N SER A 711 2.47 6.65 5.55
CA SER A 711 3.94 6.75 5.53
C SER A 711 4.49 7.50 4.31
N ILE A 712 3.70 7.63 3.23
CA ILE A 712 4.10 8.32 2.00
C ILE A 712 4.14 9.84 2.12
N PHE A 713 3.46 10.42 3.12
CA PHE A 713 3.32 11.86 3.26
C PHE A 713 4.53 12.48 3.99
N PRO A 714 5.08 13.62 3.53
CA PRO A 714 6.21 14.27 4.17
C PRO A 714 5.86 14.80 5.57
N GLN A 715 6.85 15.19 6.38
CA GLN A 715 6.58 15.92 7.62
C GLN A 715 6.39 17.41 7.30
N PRO A 716 5.61 18.18 8.10
CA PRO A 716 5.42 19.62 7.87
C PRO A 716 6.73 20.41 7.78
N LEU A 717 7.75 20.02 8.55
CA LEU A 717 9.08 20.64 8.50
C LEU A 717 9.81 20.46 7.16
N ASP A 718 9.44 19.44 6.38
CA ASP A 718 10.02 19.17 5.06
C ASP A 718 9.38 19.99 3.94
N ASN A 719 8.37 20.82 4.26
CA ASN A 719 7.56 21.59 3.32
C ASN A 719 8.27 22.84 2.76
N TYR A 720 9.57 22.74 2.48
CA TYR A 720 10.40 23.77 1.83
C TYR A 720 10.90 23.35 0.43
N LYS A 721 10.66 22.09 0.05
CA LYS A 721 11.02 21.56 -1.28
C LYS A 721 10.10 22.13 -2.34
N VAL A 722 10.57 22.13 -3.60
CA VAL A 722 9.76 22.55 -4.75
C VAL A 722 8.56 21.61 -4.91
N HIS A 723 7.36 22.17 -4.81
CA HIS A 723 6.10 21.43 -4.96
C HIS A 723 5.74 21.18 -6.43
N THR A 724 5.94 22.20 -7.25
CA THR A 724 5.69 22.16 -8.70
C THR A 724 6.49 23.26 -9.41
N SER A 725 6.66 23.11 -10.72
CA SER A 725 7.22 24.14 -11.59
C SER A 725 6.15 24.59 -12.57
N VAL A 726 5.90 25.90 -12.61
CA VAL A 726 4.96 26.52 -13.56
C VAL A 726 5.78 27.14 -14.69
N PHE A 727 5.53 26.68 -15.91
CA PHE A 727 6.19 27.17 -17.12
C PHE A 727 5.31 28.24 -17.77
N PHE A 728 5.89 29.41 -18.04
CA PHE A 728 5.23 30.51 -18.73
C PHE A 728 5.68 30.61 -20.18
N SER A 729 4.81 31.15 -21.03
CA SER A 729 5.07 31.32 -22.46
C SER A 729 6.23 32.27 -22.79
N ASP A 730 6.63 33.13 -21.87
CA ASP A 730 7.79 34.01 -22.01
C ASP A 730 9.13 33.31 -21.71
N GLY A 731 9.10 32.00 -21.43
CA GLY A 731 10.25 31.19 -21.07
C GLY A 731 10.64 31.26 -19.59
N SER A 732 9.93 32.05 -18.78
CA SER A 732 10.16 32.07 -17.33
C SER A 732 9.60 30.80 -16.67
N ILE A 733 10.26 30.36 -15.58
CA ILE A 733 9.87 29.17 -14.82
C ILE A 733 9.72 29.56 -13.36
N LEU A 734 8.52 29.43 -12.82
CA LEU A 734 8.24 29.62 -11.40
C LEU A 734 8.34 28.28 -10.66
N ARG A 735 9.38 28.13 -9.85
CA ARG A 735 9.54 26.98 -8.94
C ARG A 735 8.84 27.30 -7.62
N CYS A 736 7.68 26.69 -7.40
CA CYS A 736 6.84 26.98 -6.25
C CYS A 736 7.35 26.22 -5.01
N CYS A 737 7.81 26.95 -4.00
CA CYS A 737 8.16 26.42 -2.69
C CYS A 737 7.98 27.49 -1.60
N ASN A 738 7.87 27.05 -0.35
CA ASN A 738 7.93 27.96 0.78
C ASN A 738 9.34 28.51 0.99
N THR A 739 9.43 29.80 1.30
CA THR A 739 10.65 30.38 1.87
C THR A 739 10.83 29.88 3.31
N ARG A 740 12.07 29.86 3.80
CA ARG A 740 12.36 29.45 5.18
C ARG A 740 11.61 30.31 6.21
N GLU A 741 11.47 31.61 5.94
CA GLU A 741 10.75 32.53 6.83
C GLU A 741 9.24 32.23 6.88
N LEU A 742 8.61 31.97 5.73
CA LEU A 742 7.19 31.60 5.68
C LEU A 742 6.94 30.26 6.40
N LEU A 743 7.82 29.28 6.17
CA LEU A 743 7.72 27.97 6.82
C LEU A 743 7.93 28.08 8.33
N GLU A 744 8.91 28.87 8.80
CA GLU A 744 9.13 29.08 10.24
C GLU A 744 7.94 29.75 10.91
N LYS A 745 7.34 30.77 10.29
CA LYS A 745 6.10 31.40 10.78
C LYS A 745 4.95 30.40 10.86
N HIS A 746 4.81 29.55 9.84
CA HIS A 746 3.81 28.48 9.80
C HIS A 746 4.04 27.45 10.93
N LEU A 747 5.26 26.91 11.05
CA LEU A 747 5.60 25.94 12.09
C LEU A 747 5.42 26.49 13.50
N ASN A 748 5.68 27.79 13.72
CA ASN A 748 5.43 28.45 15.00
C ASN A 748 3.93 28.54 15.33
N ARG A 749 3.06 28.74 14.34
CA ARG A 749 1.60 28.76 14.53
C ARG A 749 1.03 27.36 14.75
N THR A 750 1.50 26.36 14.01
CA THR A 750 0.97 24.98 14.06
C THR A 750 1.63 24.11 15.13
N GLY A 751 2.78 24.52 15.66
CA GLY A 751 3.62 23.68 16.52
C GLY A 751 4.17 22.45 15.79
N GLY A 752 4.25 22.50 14.45
CA GLY A 752 4.68 21.36 13.62
C GLY A 752 3.66 20.23 13.50
N LYS A 753 2.42 20.42 13.96
CA LYS A 753 1.35 19.43 13.84
C LYS A 753 0.86 19.31 12.40
N VAL A 754 0.34 18.13 12.05
CA VAL A 754 -0.30 17.91 10.75
C VAL A 754 -1.70 18.51 10.75
N LEU A 755 -1.99 19.39 9.80
CA LEU A 755 -3.30 19.98 9.58
C LEU A 755 -3.79 19.59 8.17
N THR A 756 -4.94 18.93 8.11
CA THR A 756 -5.64 18.55 6.87
C THR A 756 -7.02 19.19 6.83
N ARG A 757 -7.75 19.05 5.72
CA ARG A 757 -9.15 19.47 5.63
C ARG A 757 -9.94 18.54 4.73
N PHE A 758 -11.17 18.25 5.12
CA PHE A 758 -12.20 17.66 4.28
C PHE A 758 -13.17 18.78 3.84
N PRO A 759 -13.15 19.21 2.55
CA PRO A 759 -13.89 20.39 2.11
C PRO A 759 -15.12 20.09 1.22
N PRO A 760 -16.23 19.52 1.73
CA PRO A 760 -17.39 19.21 0.89
C PRO A 760 -18.23 20.46 0.54
N GLU A 761 -18.76 20.49 -0.68
CA GLU A 761 -19.80 21.45 -1.07
C GLU A 761 -21.15 21.07 -0.41
N PRO A 762 -21.84 21.99 0.30
CA PRO A 762 -23.10 21.71 1.01
C PRO A 762 -24.31 21.81 0.08
N ASN A 763 -24.27 21.09 -1.04
CA ASN A 763 -25.27 21.15 -2.10
C ASN A 763 -25.73 19.75 -2.56
N GLY A 764 -25.37 18.69 -1.83
CA GLY A 764 -25.73 17.32 -2.14
C GLY A 764 -25.33 16.33 -1.03
N TYR A 765 -25.86 15.11 -1.12
CA TYR A 765 -25.55 14.04 -0.18
C TYR A 765 -24.20 13.39 -0.48
N LEU A 766 -23.44 13.08 0.59
CA LEU A 766 -22.16 12.38 0.46
C LEU A 766 -22.38 10.94 -0.02
N HIS A 767 -21.59 10.50 -1.00
CA HIS A 767 -21.46 9.10 -1.42
C HIS A 767 -20.20 8.40 -0.91
N ILE A 768 -20.10 7.08 -1.11
CA ILE A 768 -18.97 6.23 -0.67
C ILE A 768 -17.59 6.76 -1.08
N GLY A 769 -17.47 7.47 -2.20
CA GLY A 769 -16.23 8.14 -2.58
C GLY A 769 -15.72 9.16 -1.57
N HIS A 770 -16.61 9.84 -0.84
CA HIS A 770 -16.25 10.76 0.23
C HIS A 770 -15.78 10.02 1.48
N ALA A 771 -16.14 8.75 1.69
CA ALA A 771 -15.54 7.96 2.76
C ALA A 771 -14.03 7.77 2.55
N LYS A 772 -13.58 7.65 1.30
CA LYS A 772 -12.14 7.64 0.98
C LYS A 772 -11.48 8.98 1.29
N ALA A 773 -12.13 10.09 0.94
CA ALA A 773 -11.64 11.43 1.28
C ALA A 773 -11.51 11.60 2.81
N MET A 774 -12.58 11.30 3.56
CA MET A 774 -12.56 11.37 5.02
C MET A 774 -11.49 10.49 5.65
N PHE A 775 -11.33 9.24 5.18
CA PHE A 775 -10.29 8.34 5.67
C PHE A 775 -8.87 8.86 5.42
N ILE A 776 -8.65 9.57 4.31
CA ILE A 776 -7.36 10.16 3.98
C ILE A 776 -7.12 11.41 4.83
N ASP A 777 -8.06 12.37 4.82
CA ASP A 777 -7.93 13.65 5.50
C ASP A 777 -7.93 13.52 7.02
N PHE A 778 -9.00 12.95 7.60
CA PHE A 778 -9.10 12.76 9.04
C PHE A 778 -8.14 11.68 9.53
N GLY A 779 -7.94 10.62 8.75
CA GLY A 779 -7.04 9.54 9.14
C GLY A 779 -5.58 9.95 9.22
N LEU A 780 -5.08 10.76 8.25
CA LEU A 780 -3.72 11.28 8.32
C LEU A 780 -3.51 12.21 9.52
N ALA A 781 -4.48 13.09 9.79
CA ALA A 781 -4.44 13.97 10.95
C ALA A 781 -4.44 13.14 12.26
N LYS A 782 -5.33 12.16 12.38
CA LYS A 782 -5.43 11.29 13.56
C LYS A 782 -4.17 10.47 13.79
N GLU A 783 -3.57 9.93 12.73
CA GLU A 783 -2.34 9.13 12.80
C GLU A 783 -1.12 9.93 13.29
N ARG A 784 -1.12 11.25 13.07
CA ARG A 784 0.02 12.13 13.37
C ARG A 784 -0.28 13.16 14.47
N ASP A 785 -1.24 12.85 15.34
CA ASP A 785 -1.67 13.72 16.46
C ASP A 785 -1.96 15.17 16.03
N GLY A 786 -2.51 15.30 14.83
CA GLY A 786 -2.84 16.53 14.12
C GLY A 786 -4.31 16.93 14.25
N GLY A 787 -4.76 17.81 13.36
CA GLY A 787 -6.15 18.27 13.28
C GLY A 787 -6.66 18.24 11.83
N CYS A 788 -7.92 17.85 11.64
CA CYS A 788 -8.59 17.93 10.34
C CYS A 788 -9.75 18.91 10.41
N TYR A 789 -9.76 19.91 9.54
CA TYR A 789 -10.88 20.84 9.39
C TYR A 789 -12.02 20.16 8.62
N LEU A 790 -13.26 20.34 9.08
CA LEU A 790 -14.45 20.17 8.24
C LEU A 790 -14.82 21.53 7.68
N ARG A 791 -14.40 21.81 6.45
CA ARG A 791 -14.62 23.10 5.81
C ARG A 791 -15.77 23.00 4.83
N PHE A 792 -16.86 23.71 5.04
CA PHE A 792 -17.90 23.80 4.03
C PHE A 792 -17.45 24.72 2.91
N ASP A 793 -17.38 24.18 1.69
CA ASP A 793 -17.12 25.00 0.51
C ASP A 793 -18.41 25.68 0.05
N ASP A 794 -18.72 26.77 0.74
CA ASP A 794 -19.94 27.55 0.63
C ASP A 794 -19.68 28.86 -0.14
N THR A 795 -19.17 28.74 -1.37
CA THR A 795 -18.91 29.90 -2.24
C THR A 795 -20.09 30.29 -3.13
N ASN A 796 -21.16 29.49 -3.16
CA ASN A 796 -22.28 29.66 -4.10
C ASN A 796 -23.63 29.79 -3.36
N PRO A 797 -24.14 31.02 -3.16
CA PRO A 797 -25.32 31.28 -2.33
C PRO A 797 -26.60 30.58 -2.79
N GLU A 798 -26.71 30.21 -4.07
CA GLU A 798 -27.93 29.60 -4.64
C GLU A 798 -27.99 28.08 -4.50
N ALA A 799 -26.83 27.42 -4.39
CA ALA A 799 -26.73 25.96 -4.39
C ALA A 799 -26.81 25.35 -2.98
N GLU A 800 -26.58 26.18 -1.97
CA GLU A 800 -26.36 25.75 -0.60
C GLU A 800 -27.67 25.62 0.17
N LYS A 801 -27.80 24.52 0.92
CA LYS A 801 -28.96 24.30 1.78
C LYS A 801 -28.52 23.82 3.15
N LYS A 802 -29.18 24.34 4.18
CA LYS A 802 -28.96 23.94 5.57
C LYS A 802 -29.11 22.42 5.78
N GLU A 803 -30.07 21.81 5.10
CA GLU A 803 -30.26 20.35 5.10
C GLU A 803 -28.98 19.58 4.77
N TYR A 804 -28.22 20.00 3.76
CA TYR A 804 -26.99 19.31 3.36
C TYR A 804 -25.86 19.54 4.37
N ILE A 805 -25.78 20.74 4.95
CA ILE A 805 -24.82 21.06 6.03
C ILE A 805 -25.06 20.13 7.22
N ASP A 806 -26.30 20.10 7.73
CA ASP A 806 -26.69 19.30 8.88
C ASP A 806 -26.42 17.80 8.61
N HIS A 807 -26.78 17.32 7.42
CA HIS A 807 -26.56 15.94 7.01
C HIS A 807 -25.07 15.57 6.87
N ILE A 808 -24.24 16.46 6.29
CA ILE A 808 -22.79 16.22 6.18
C ILE A 808 -22.17 16.08 7.58
N GLN A 809 -22.53 16.95 8.53
CA GLN A 809 -22.04 16.85 9.91
C GLN A 809 -22.48 15.53 10.57
N GLU A 810 -23.75 15.15 10.37
CA GLU A 810 -24.27 13.88 10.88
C GLU A 810 -23.47 12.68 10.32
N ILE A 811 -23.18 12.66 9.02
CA ILE A 811 -22.42 11.59 8.38
C ILE A 811 -20.96 11.57 8.84
N VAL A 812 -20.30 12.73 8.96
CA VAL A 812 -18.91 12.80 9.48
C VAL A 812 -18.84 12.20 10.88
N LYS A 813 -19.78 12.57 11.76
CA LYS A 813 -19.90 12.02 13.11
C LYS A 813 -20.20 10.52 13.09
N TRP A 814 -21.15 10.09 12.25
CA TRP A 814 -21.51 8.68 12.10
C TRP A 814 -20.33 7.82 11.62
N MET A 815 -19.50 8.35 10.72
CA MET A 815 -18.28 7.69 10.23
C MET A 815 -17.16 7.56 11.29
N GLY A 816 -17.35 8.15 12.48
CA GLY A 816 -16.41 8.09 13.59
C GLY A 816 -15.31 9.14 13.53
N TRP A 817 -15.52 10.22 12.77
CA TRP A 817 -14.56 11.32 12.65
C TRP A 817 -15.02 12.52 13.50
N GLU A 818 -14.05 13.18 14.12
CA GLU A 818 -14.26 14.40 14.88
C GLU A 818 -13.45 15.53 14.23
N PRO A 819 -14.11 16.57 13.69
CA PRO A 819 -13.42 17.75 13.18
C PRO A 819 -12.66 18.49 14.28
N TYR A 820 -11.42 18.88 13.98
CA TYR A 820 -10.65 19.80 14.82
C TYR A 820 -11.37 21.15 14.92
N LYS A 821 -11.90 21.63 13.79
CA LYS A 821 -12.75 22.82 13.70
C LYS A 821 -13.70 22.66 12.52
N ILE A 822 -14.90 23.21 12.66
CA ILE A 822 -15.85 23.38 11.55
C ILE A 822 -15.72 24.83 11.08
N THR A 823 -15.48 25.03 9.79
CA THR A 823 -15.30 26.34 9.17
C THR A 823 -16.10 26.42 7.87
N TYR A 824 -16.33 27.63 7.40
CA TYR A 824 -17.00 27.92 6.14
C TYR A 824 -16.05 28.75 5.27
N THR A 825 -15.97 28.50 3.97
CA THR A 825 -15.22 29.38 3.06
C THR A 825 -15.72 30.83 3.18
N SER A 826 -17.01 31.02 3.45
CA SER A 826 -17.62 32.32 3.67
C SER A 826 -17.16 33.05 4.94
N ASP A 827 -16.58 32.35 5.93
CA ASP A 827 -15.91 32.97 7.08
C ASP A 827 -14.76 33.88 6.62
N TYR A 828 -14.15 33.55 5.48
CA TYR A 828 -12.96 34.19 4.94
C TYR A 828 -13.27 35.17 3.80
N PHE A 829 -14.53 35.49 3.48
CA PHE A 829 -14.86 36.38 2.36
C PHE A 829 -14.20 37.76 2.45
N GLN A 830 -14.02 38.30 3.67
CA GLN A 830 -13.31 39.56 3.84
C GLN A 830 -11.83 39.42 3.48
N ASP A 831 -11.13 38.42 4.03
CA ASP A 831 -9.72 38.15 3.71
C ASP A 831 -9.53 37.86 2.21
N LEU A 832 -10.42 37.08 1.62
CA LEU A 832 -10.44 36.78 0.19
C LEU A 832 -10.64 38.03 -0.66
N TYR A 833 -11.46 38.99 -0.21
CA TYR A 833 -11.63 40.26 -0.93
C TYR A 833 -10.36 41.12 -0.81
N ASP A 834 -9.77 41.18 0.37
CA ASP A 834 -8.56 41.98 0.62
C ASP A 834 -7.36 41.43 -0.17
N PHE A 835 -7.23 40.10 -0.28
CA PHE A 835 -6.24 39.48 -1.17
C PHE A 835 -6.53 39.75 -2.65
N ALA A 836 -7.79 39.88 -3.06
CA ALA A 836 -8.14 40.18 -4.45
C ALA A 836 -7.72 41.61 -4.81
N VAL A 837 -7.97 42.55 -3.90
CA VAL A 837 -7.48 43.93 -3.99
C VAL A 837 -5.95 43.96 -4.07
N GLU A 838 -5.26 43.19 -3.24
CA GLU A 838 -3.80 43.09 -3.28
C GLU A 838 -3.28 42.49 -4.59
N LEU A 839 -3.96 41.47 -5.13
CA LEU A 839 -3.62 40.87 -6.41
C LEU A 839 -3.74 41.89 -7.56
N ILE A 840 -4.76 42.75 -7.53
CA ILE A 840 -4.92 43.87 -8.47
C ILE A 840 -3.78 44.88 -8.30
N ARG A 841 -3.44 45.27 -7.06
CA ARG A 841 -2.33 46.21 -6.78
C ARG A 841 -0.98 45.72 -7.29
N ARG A 842 -0.75 44.40 -7.24
CA ARG A 842 0.46 43.76 -7.79
C ARG A 842 0.43 43.58 -9.31
N GLY A 843 -0.66 43.97 -9.98
CA GLY A 843 -0.82 43.80 -11.42
C GLY A 843 -1.10 42.36 -11.85
N HIS A 844 -1.53 41.49 -10.94
CA HIS A 844 -1.82 40.08 -11.18
C HIS A 844 -3.32 39.79 -11.27
N ALA A 845 -4.18 40.81 -11.31
CA ALA A 845 -5.61 40.67 -11.58
C ALA A 845 -6.18 41.94 -12.25
N TYR A 846 -7.27 41.77 -12.99
CA TYR A 846 -7.98 42.86 -13.67
C TYR A 846 -9.48 42.58 -13.72
N VAL A 847 -10.28 43.64 -13.76
CA VAL A 847 -11.72 43.51 -14.02
C VAL A 847 -11.94 43.32 -15.51
N ASP A 848 -12.79 42.39 -15.90
CA ASP A 848 -13.11 42.03 -17.28
C ASP A 848 -14.61 42.16 -17.54
N HIS A 849 -14.98 42.63 -18.74
CA HIS A 849 -16.37 42.81 -19.17
C HIS A 849 -16.78 41.86 -20.30
N GLN A 850 -15.93 40.90 -20.67
CA GLN A 850 -16.29 39.82 -21.59
C GLN A 850 -17.50 39.04 -21.07
N THR A 851 -18.41 38.73 -21.98
CA THR A 851 -19.50 37.77 -21.76
C THR A 851 -18.96 36.34 -21.63
N PRO A 852 -19.72 35.38 -21.06
CA PRO A 852 -19.27 33.99 -20.95
C PRO A 852 -18.86 33.35 -22.28
N ASP A 853 -19.56 33.68 -23.37
CA ASP A 853 -19.25 33.17 -24.71
C ASP A 853 -17.96 33.79 -25.26
N GLU A 854 -17.74 35.08 -25.07
CA GLU A 854 -16.48 35.75 -25.43
C GLU A 854 -15.30 35.20 -24.63
N ILE A 855 -15.45 34.98 -23.31
CA ILE A 855 -14.40 34.37 -22.49
C ILE A 855 -14.05 32.97 -23.03
N LYS A 856 -15.06 32.17 -23.39
CA LYS A 856 -14.85 30.84 -23.96
C LYS A 856 -14.11 30.93 -25.30
N GLU A 857 -14.57 31.77 -26.21
CA GLU A 857 -13.95 31.99 -27.52
C GLU A 857 -12.49 32.46 -27.38
N TYR A 858 -12.23 33.41 -26.49
CA TYR A 858 -10.87 33.93 -26.27
C TYR A 858 -9.96 32.89 -25.63
N ARG A 859 -10.47 32.04 -24.73
CA ARG A 859 -9.69 30.91 -24.19
C ARG A 859 -9.37 29.87 -25.26
N GLU A 860 -10.33 29.54 -26.12
CA GLU A 860 -10.11 28.61 -27.25
C GLU A 860 -9.07 29.16 -28.24
N LYS A 861 -9.11 30.47 -28.51
CA LYS A 861 -8.16 31.16 -29.39
C LYS A 861 -6.87 31.59 -28.68
N LYS A 862 -6.73 31.31 -27.39
CA LYS A 862 -5.62 31.80 -26.52
C LYS A 862 -5.40 33.32 -26.64
N MET A 863 -6.46 34.12 -26.74
CA MET A 863 -6.35 35.58 -26.89
C MET A 863 -6.47 36.28 -25.53
N ASN A 864 -5.67 37.34 -25.32
CA ASN A 864 -5.84 38.20 -24.16
C ASN A 864 -7.18 38.94 -24.21
N SER A 865 -7.85 39.07 -23.05
CA SER A 865 -9.04 39.94 -22.94
C SER A 865 -8.68 41.37 -23.37
N PRO A 866 -9.59 42.09 -24.06
CA PRO A 866 -9.41 43.52 -24.36
C PRO A 866 -9.18 44.39 -23.12
N TRP A 867 -9.60 43.92 -21.94
CA TRP A 867 -9.50 44.63 -20.67
C TRP A 867 -8.27 44.21 -19.82
N ARG A 868 -7.44 43.28 -20.32
CA ARG A 868 -6.31 42.69 -19.58
C ARG A 868 -5.25 43.68 -19.14
N ASP A 869 -5.01 44.72 -19.93
CA ASP A 869 -3.97 45.73 -19.70
C ASP A 869 -4.52 47.06 -19.17
N ARG A 870 -5.76 47.06 -18.66
CA ARG A 870 -6.36 48.25 -18.07
C ARG A 870 -5.57 48.72 -16.84
N PRO A 871 -5.53 50.04 -16.55
CA PRO A 871 -4.79 50.57 -15.40
C PRO A 871 -5.25 49.96 -14.06
N ILE A 872 -4.30 49.73 -13.15
CA ILE A 872 -4.57 49.17 -11.80
C ILE A 872 -5.65 49.98 -11.07
N ALA A 873 -5.56 51.32 -11.12
CA ALA A 873 -6.52 52.21 -10.45
C ALA A 873 -7.95 52.05 -11.00
N GLU A 874 -8.11 51.74 -12.29
CA GLU A 874 -9.42 51.48 -12.90
C GLU A 874 -9.98 50.15 -12.43
N SER A 875 -9.18 49.07 -12.43
CA SER A 875 -9.60 47.77 -11.90
C SER A 875 -10.00 47.84 -10.42
N LEU A 876 -9.26 48.59 -9.59
CA LEU A 876 -9.60 48.78 -8.18
C LEU A 876 -10.96 49.46 -7.99
N LYS A 877 -11.20 50.54 -8.75
CA LYS A 877 -12.49 51.25 -8.70
C LYS A 877 -13.63 50.34 -9.16
N LEU A 878 -13.47 49.66 -10.29
CA LEU A 878 -14.49 48.78 -10.83
C LEU A 878 -14.77 47.59 -9.92
N PHE A 879 -13.76 46.99 -9.30
CA PHE A 879 -13.97 45.88 -8.37
C PHE A 879 -14.73 46.32 -7.11
N GLU A 880 -14.49 47.53 -6.61
CA GLU A 880 -15.29 48.12 -5.53
C GLU A 880 -16.72 48.44 -6.00
N ASP A 881 -16.91 48.93 -7.22
CA ASP A 881 -18.24 49.15 -7.80
C ASP A 881 -19.00 47.81 -7.98
N MET A 882 -18.32 46.72 -8.33
CA MET A 882 -18.89 45.37 -8.33
C MET A 882 -19.35 44.96 -6.92
N ARG A 883 -18.52 45.17 -5.89
CA ARG A 883 -18.84 44.86 -4.48
C ARG A 883 -20.02 45.68 -3.94
N ARG A 884 -20.16 46.93 -4.39
CA ARG A 884 -21.26 47.84 -4.01
C ARG A 884 -22.55 47.57 -4.77
N GLY A 885 -22.58 46.58 -5.66
CA GLY A 885 -23.75 46.25 -6.48
C GLY A 885 -24.10 47.31 -7.52
N LEU A 886 -23.13 48.13 -7.95
CA LEU A 886 -23.33 49.16 -8.99
C LEU A 886 -23.24 48.60 -10.42
N ILE A 887 -22.87 47.33 -10.57
CA ILE A 887 -22.73 46.63 -11.84
C ILE A 887 -23.65 45.39 -11.81
N GLU A 888 -24.42 45.20 -12.88
CA GLU A 888 -25.36 44.08 -13.00
C GLU A 888 -24.65 42.71 -13.10
N GLU A 889 -25.35 41.64 -12.71
CA GLU A 889 -24.84 40.27 -12.84
C GLU A 889 -24.42 39.93 -14.28
N GLY A 890 -23.27 39.27 -14.41
CA GLY A 890 -22.71 38.88 -15.70
C GLY A 890 -22.07 40.01 -16.53
N LYS A 891 -22.16 41.28 -16.09
CA LYS A 891 -21.54 42.42 -16.80
C LYS A 891 -20.07 42.68 -16.43
N ALA A 892 -19.60 42.12 -15.33
CA ALA A 892 -18.19 42.19 -14.95
C ALA A 892 -17.75 40.96 -14.15
N THR A 893 -16.49 40.58 -14.30
CA THR A 893 -15.81 39.57 -13.49
C THR A 893 -14.43 40.06 -13.10
N LEU A 894 -13.91 39.60 -11.95
CA LEU A 894 -12.49 39.76 -11.66
C LEU A 894 -11.75 38.54 -12.20
N ARG A 895 -10.69 38.73 -12.98
CA ARG A 895 -9.86 37.65 -13.52
C ARG A 895 -8.43 37.77 -13.02
N MET A 896 -7.83 36.63 -12.71
CA MET A 896 -6.40 36.51 -12.45
C MET A 896 -5.65 36.79 -13.76
N LYS A 897 -4.56 37.55 -13.72
CA LYS A 897 -3.70 37.86 -14.86
C LYS A 897 -2.54 36.87 -14.90
N GLN A 898 -2.82 35.71 -15.46
CA GLN A 898 -1.93 34.55 -15.54
C GLN A 898 -1.24 34.51 -16.91
N ASP A 899 -1.35 33.41 -17.66
CA ASP A 899 -0.74 33.21 -18.96
C ASP A 899 -1.71 32.53 -19.94
N MET A 900 -2.26 33.34 -20.84
CA MET A 900 -3.20 32.89 -21.87
C MET A 900 -2.55 31.97 -22.92
N GLN A 901 -1.23 32.01 -23.09
CA GLN A 901 -0.52 31.15 -24.04
C GLN A 901 -0.07 29.82 -23.44
N SER A 902 -0.16 29.67 -22.12
CA SER A 902 0.25 28.46 -21.41
C SER A 902 -0.33 27.18 -22.02
N ASP A 903 0.38 26.08 -21.84
CA ASP A 903 -0.13 24.77 -22.21
C ASP A 903 -1.14 24.20 -21.22
N ASN A 904 -1.17 24.75 -20.02
CA ASN A 904 -2.16 24.42 -19.01
C ASN A 904 -3.33 25.40 -19.08
N PHE A 905 -4.50 24.91 -19.47
CA PHE A 905 -5.72 25.73 -19.58
C PHE A 905 -6.17 26.37 -18.26
N ASN A 906 -5.71 25.84 -17.11
CA ASN A 906 -5.97 26.45 -15.80
C ASN A 906 -5.10 27.71 -15.55
N MET A 907 -4.25 28.10 -16.50
CA MET A 907 -3.54 29.37 -16.49
C MET A 907 -4.19 30.43 -17.38
N TYR A 908 -5.37 30.15 -17.97
CA TYR A 908 -6.06 31.06 -18.90
C TYR A 908 -6.92 32.09 -18.19
N ASP A 909 -6.23 32.99 -17.49
CA ASP A 909 -6.80 34.10 -16.72
C ASP A 909 -8.09 33.66 -16.00
N LEU A 910 -7.94 32.75 -15.03
CA LEU A 910 -9.05 32.17 -14.30
C LEU A 910 -9.87 33.27 -13.61
N ILE A 911 -11.19 33.05 -13.52
CA ILE A 911 -12.10 34.00 -12.89
C ILE A 911 -11.92 33.88 -11.38
N ALA A 912 -11.57 34.99 -10.73
CA ALA A 912 -11.45 35.09 -9.28
C ALA A 912 -12.79 35.43 -8.62
N TYR A 913 -13.56 36.38 -9.17
CA TYR A 913 -14.87 36.78 -8.63
C TYR A 913 -15.93 36.93 -9.71
N ARG A 914 -17.17 36.61 -9.32
CA ARG A 914 -18.39 36.86 -10.11
C ARG A 914 -19.39 37.66 -9.30
N ILE A 915 -20.16 38.50 -9.98
CA ILE A 915 -21.35 39.13 -9.39
C ILE A 915 -22.46 38.07 -9.37
N LYS A 916 -23.10 37.92 -8.22
CA LYS A 916 -24.37 37.21 -8.06
C LYS A 916 -25.33 38.19 -7.40
N ALA A 917 -26.15 38.80 -8.25
CA ALA A 917 -27.08 39.85 -7.83
C ALA A 917 -28.47 39.28 -7.50
N SER A 918 -28.62 37.95 -7.46
CA SER A 918 -29.85 37.33 -7.00
C SER A 918 -30.15 37.78 -5.56
N PHE A 919 -31.39 38.16 -5.29
CA PHE A 919 -31.88 38.59 -3.97
C PHE A 919 -31.90 37.45 -2.93
N THR A 920 -31.13 36.37 -3.16
CA THR A 920 -31.02 35.22 -2.26
C THR A 920 -29.87 35.50 -1.30
N PRO A 921 -30.15 35.75 0.00
CA PRO A 921 -29.09 35.91 0.98
C PRO A 921 -28.26 34.64 1.07
N HIS A 922 -26.95 34.78 1.22
CA HIS A 922 -26.07 33.64 1.45
C HIS A 922 -26.47 32.93 2.75
N PRO A 923 -26.63 31.58 2.78
CA PRO A 923 -27.14 30.88 3.96
C PRO A 923 -26.34 31.14 5.23
N HIS A 924 -25.02 31.26 5.10
CA HIS A 924 -24.10 31.61 6.19
C HIS A 924 -23.77 33.12 6.28
N ALA A 925 -23.30 33.75 5.18
CA ALA A 925 -22.81 35.13 5.17
C ALA A 925 -23.89 36.24 5.07
N GLY A 926 -25.16 35.89 4.88
CA GLY A 926 -26.26 36.82 4.73
C GLY A 926 -26.21 37.63 3.43
N ASP A 927 -26.67 38.88 3.48
CA ASP A 927 -26.80 39.81 2.34
C ASP A 927 -25.62 40.80 2.22
N LYS A 928 -24.53 40.57 2.98
CA LYS A 928 -23.35 41.46 3.02
C LYS A 928 -22.56 41.51 1.71
N TRP A 929 -22.71 40.49 0.85
CA TRP A 929 -21.93 40.33 -0.37
C TRP A 929 -22.83 40.12 -1.59
N CYS A 930 -22.51 40.78 -2.70
CA CYS A 930 -23.10 40.54 -4.02
C CYS A 930 -22.06 40.08 -5.05
N ILE A 931 -20.80 39.93 -4.62
CA ILE A 931 -19.71 39.32 -5.37
C ILE A 931 -19.19 38.11 -4.60
N TYR A 932 -18.90 37.03 -5.31
CA TYR A 932 -18.50 35.78 -4.70
C TYR A 932 -17.22 35.25 -5.36
N PRO A 933 -16.26 34.76 -4.56
CA PRO A 933 -15.03 34.18 -5.08
C PRO A 933 -15.33 32.86 -5.78
N SER A 934 -14.51 32.50 -6.76
CA SER A 934 -14.55 31.18 -7.38
C SER A 934 -13.88 30.13 -6.51
N TYR A 935 -14.15 28.85 -6.79
CA TYR A 935 -13.46 27.71 -6.18
C TYR A 935 -11.93 27.82 -6.31
N ASP A 936 -11.44 28.05 -7.54
CA ASP A 936 -9.99 28.13 -7.83
C ASP A 936 -9.29 29.26 -7.07
N TYR A 937 -10.01 30.33 -6.76
CA TYR A 937 -9.48 31.48 -6.04
C TYR A 937 -9.52 31.27 -4.52
N SER A 938 -10.66 30.82 -4.00
CA SER A 938 -10.88 30.70 -2.56
C SER A 938 -10.14 29.52 -1.94
N HIS A 939 -10.22 28.35 -2.57
CA HIS A 939 -9.80 27.09 -1.94
C HIS A 939 -8.32 27.08 -1.53
N CYS A 940 -7.42 27.59 -2.37
CA CYS A 940 -5.99 27.64 -2.06
C CYS A 940 -5.63 28.70 -1.01
N ILE A 941 -6.27 29.87 -1.06
CA ILE A 941 -6.04 30.94 -0.09
C ILE A 941 -6.52 30.51 1.28
N VAL A 942 -7.70 29.87 1.37
CA VAL A 942 -8.21 29.37 2.65
C VAL A 942 -7.35 28.23 3.20
N ASP A 943 -6.81 27.34 2.34
CA ASP A 943 -5.81 26.36 2.80
C ASP A 943 -4.57 27.03 3.41
N SER A 944 -4.13 28.16 2.86
CA SER A 944 -3.02 28.95 3.41
C SER A 944 -3.39 29.61 4.74
N LEU A 945 -4.60 30.18 4.84
CA LEU A 945 -5.10 30.85 6.05
C LEU A 945 -5.36 29.89 7.22
N GLU A 946 -5.83 28.68 6.93
CA GLU A 946 -6.05 27.62 7.92
C GLU A 946 -4.77 26.87 8.31
N ASP A 947 -3.61 27.29 7.77
CA ASP A 947 -2.32 26.65 7.95
C ASP A 947 -2.37 25.14 7.61
N ILE A 948 -3.05 24.77 6.52
CA ILE A 948 -3.13 23.39 6.08
C ILE A 948 -1.73 22.90 5.72
N THR A 949 -1.27 21.82 6.35
CA THR A 949 0.01 21.21 6.00
C THR A 949 -0.13 20.30 4.79
N HIS A 950 -1.21 19.52 4.73
CA HIS A 950 -1.48 18.58 3.65
C HIS A 950 -2.86 18.85 3.04
N SER A 951 -2.84 19.47 1.86
CA SER A 951 -4.03 19.71 1.02
C SER A 951 -4.24 18.50 0.11
N LEU A 952 -5.03 17.53 0.57
CA LEU A 952 -5.27 16.29 -0.16
C LEU A 952 -6.52 16.42 -1.02
N CYS A 953 -6.44 16.04 -2.28
CA CYS A 953 -7.55 16.11 -3.23
C CYS A 953 -7.51 14.97 -4.25
N THR A 954 -8.43 14.94 -5.20
CA THR A 954 -8.46 13.87 -6.20
C THR A 954 -7.69 14.23 -7.48
N LEU A 955 -7.25 13.22 -8.25
CA LEU A 955 -6.46 13.39 -9.49
C LEU A 955 -7.11 14.30 -10.54
N GLU A 956 -8.42 14.46 -10.54
CA GLU A 956 -9.15 15.37 -11.42
C GLU A 956 -8.71 16.84 -11.24
N PHE A 957 -8.09 17.18 -10.11
CA PHE A 957 -7.56 18.51 -9.80
C PHE A 957 -6.05 18.65 -10.04
N GLU A 958 -5.35 17.61 -10.51
CA GLU A 958 -3.89 17.63 -10.71
C GLU A 958 -3.44 18.78 -11.63
N THR A 959 -4.17 19.01 -12.73
CA THR A 959 -3.87 20.10 -13.66
C THR A 959 -4.04 21.49 -13.05
N ARG A 960 -4.84 21.63 -11.98
CA ARG A 960 -5.06 22.91 -11.26
C ARG A 960 -3.96 23.19 -10.24
N ARG A 961 -3.05 22.25 -9.98
CA ARG A 961 -1.92 22.46 -9.07
C ARG A 961 -1.06 23.66 -9.47
N ALA A 962 -0.87 23.87 -10.78
CA ALA A 962 -0.12 25.02 -11.29
C ALA A 962 -0.79 26.36 -10.92
N SER A 963 -2.11 26.49 -11.12
CA SER A 963 -2.85 27.70 -10.77
C SER A 963 -2.96 27.90 -9.26
N TYR A 964 -3.08 26.81 -8.50
CA TYR A 964 -3.06 26.81 -7.03
C TYR A 964 -1.80 27.48 -6.50
N TYR A 965 -0.61 26.97 -6.86
CA TYR A 965 0.64 27.52 -6.34
C TYR A 965 0.99 28.87 -6.95
N TRP A 966 0.61 29.13 -8.21
CA TRP A 966 0.76 30.44 -8.83
C TRP A 966 0.09 31.54 -7.99
N LEU A 967 -1.15 31.32 -7.55
CA LEU A 967 -1.91 32.29 -6.79
C LEU A 967 -1.27 32.56 -5.42
N LEU A 968 -0.88 31.50 -4.69
CA LEU A 968 -0.22 31.64 -3.39
C LEU A 968 1.14 32.35 -3.51
N ASN A 969 1.89 32.05 -4.58
CA ASN A 969 3.15 32.73 -4.85
C ASN A 969 2.95 34.21 -5.22
N ALA A 970 1.96 34.55 -6.05
CA ALA A 970 1.65 35.93 -6.44
C ALA A 970 1.25 36.78 -5.21
N LEU A 971 0.59 36.17 -4.23
CA LEU A 971 0.23 36.80 -2.96
C LEU A 971 1.37 36.78 -1.93
N GLY A 972 2.39 35.94 -2.11
CA GLY A 972 3.53 35.83 -1.21
C GLY A 972 3.17 35.21 0.14
N ILE A 973 2.20 34.28 0.14
CA ILE A 973 1.69 33.60 1.34
C ILE A 973 2.15 32.14 1.40
N TYR A 974 1.87 31.47 2.52
CA TYR A 974 2.27 30.09 2.77
C TYR A 974 1.66 29.12 1.73
N GLN A 975 2.43 28.11 1.33
CA GLN A 975 2.09 27.13 0.30
C GLN A 975 1.92 25.73 0.92
N PRO A 976 0.67 25.27 1.13
CA PRO A 976 0.37 23.91 1.59
C PRO A 976 0.92 22.83 0.65
N TYR A 977 1.31 21.67 1.21
CA TYR A 977 1.67 20.52 0.38
C TYR A 977 0.41 19.91 -0.24
N VAL A 978 0.28 20.02 -1.56
CA VAL A 978 -0.82 19.43 -2.34
C VAL A 978 -0.46 18.02 -2.81
N TRP A 979 -1.38 17.08 -2.59
CA TRP A 979 -1.23 15.70 -3.08
C TRP A 979 -2.56 15.09 -3.52
N GLU A 980 -2.52 14.43 -4.66
CA GLU A 980 -3.69 13.93 -5.36
C GLU A 980 -3.79 12.41 -5.28
N TYR A 981 -4.97 11.91 -4.92
CA TYR A 981 -5.30 10.48 -4.95
C TYR A 981 -6.37 10.16 -5.99
N SER A 982 -6.39 8.90 -6.42
CA SER A 982 -7.45 8.39 -7.28
C SER A 982 -8.80 8.39 -6.58
N ARG A 983 -9.84 8.85 -7.27
CA ARG A 983 -11.21 8.71 -6.80
C ARG A 983 -11.57 7.23 -6.60
N LEU A 984 -12.34 6.94 -5.56
CA LEU A 984 -12.94 5.62 -5.39
C LEU A 984 -14.12 5.49 -6.36
N ASN A 985 -14.03 4.55 -7.29
CA ASN A 985 -15.12 4.15 -8.17
C ASN A 985 -15.50 2.69 -7.87
N VAL A 986 -16.80 2.44 -7.64
CA VAL A 986 -17.35 1.13 -7.34
C VAL A 986 -18.16 0.63 -8.55
N SER A 987 -18.09 -0.66 -8.87
CA SER A 987 -18.88 -1.27 -9.95
C SER A 987 -20.39 -1.29 -9.64
N ASN A 988 -21.22 -1.46 -10.68
CA ASN A 988 -22.68 -1.62 -10.61
C ASN A 988 -23.43 -0.43 -9.97
N THR A 989 -22.83 0.76 -10.01
CA THR A 989 -23.43 2.00 -9.49
C THR A 989 -23.01 3.20 -10.34
N VAL A 990 -23.72 4.32 -10.14
CA VAL A 990 -23.29 5.64 -10.61
C VAL A 990 -22.95 6.52 -9.41
N MET A 991 -21.87 7.30 -9.50
CA MET A 991 -21.41 8.19 -8.41
C MET A 991 -21.45 9.67 -8.78
N SER A 992 -21.72 10.01 -10.05
CA SER A 992 -21.84 11.42 -10.44
C SER A 992 -23.09 12.04 -9.84
N LYS A 993 -22.94 13.19 -9.19
CA LYS A 993 -24.05 13.94 -8.58
C LYS A 993 -25.20 14.20 -9.56
N ARG A 994 -24.90 14.55 -10.81
CA ARG A 994 -25.92 14.77 -11.87
C ARG A 994 -26.80 13.53 -12.11
N LYS A 995 -26.19 12.34 -12.20
CA LYS A 995 -26.92 11.07 -12.38
C LYS A 995 -27.71 10.69 -11.12
N LEU A 996 -27.13 10.85 -9.93
CA LEU A 996 -27.82 10.59 -8.65
C LEU A 996 -29.04 11.52 -8.45
N ASN A 997 -28.87 12.83 -8.69
CA ASN A 997 -29.98 13.79 -8.68
C ASN A 997 -31.11 13.34 -9.61
N ARG A 998 -30.79 12.86 -10.81
CA ARG A 998 -31.78 12.41 -11.79
C ARG A 998 -32.53 11.16 -11.32
N LEU A 999 -31.84 10.18 -10.72
CA LEU A 999 -32.49 8.98 -10.16
C LEU A 999 -33.53 9.36 -9.08
N VAL A 1000 -33.16 10.26 -8.18
CA VAL A 1000 -34.02 10.69 -7.07
C VAL A 1000 -35.18 11.57 -7.57
N THR A 1001 -34.89 12.60 -8.35
CA THR A 1001 -35.92 13.55 -8.83
C THR A 1001 -36.94 12.93 -9.79
N GLN A 1002 -36.54 11.87 -10.52
CA GLN A 1002 -37.44 11.11 -11.40
C GLN A 1002 -38.06 9.88 -10.72
N ASN A 1003 -37.89 9.71 -9.39
CA ASN A 1003 -38.48 8.63 -8.59
C ASN A 1003 -38.12 7.21 -9.06
N TRP A 1004 -36.91 6.99 -9.60
CA TRP A 1004 -36.39 5.63 -9.85
C TRP A 1004 -35.96 4.92 -8.56
N VAL A 1005 -35.75 5.70 -7.51
CA VAL A 1005 -35.37 5.29 -6.16
C VAL A 1005 -36.18 6.08 -5.13
N ASP A 1006 -36.30 5.58 -3.90
CA ASP A 1006 -37.19 6.13 -2.86
C ASP A 1006 -36.73 7.52 -2.37
N GLY A 1007 -35.45 7.83 -2.52
CA GLY A 1007 -34.84 9.07 -2.01
C GLY A 1007 -33.31 9.01 -2.01
N TRP A 1008 -32.69 10.01 -1.40
CA TRP A 1008 -31.22 10.08 -1.25
C TRP A 1008 -30.64 9.03 -0.31
N ASP A 1009 -31.48 8.49 0.58
CA ASP A 1009 -31.14 7.44 1.53
C ASP A 1009 -31.66 6.07 1.09
N ASP A 1010 -32.08 5.89 -0.17
CA ASP A 1010 -32.48 4.57 -0.69
C ASP A 1010 -31.31 3.57 -0.54
N PRO A 1011 -31.53 2.39 0.07
CA PRO A 1011 -30.49 1.39 0.30
C PRO A 1011 -29.72 0.91 -0.94
N ARG A 1012 -30.27 1.11 -2.15
CA ARG A 1012 -29.62 0.73 -3.41
C ARG A 1012 -28.59 1.76 -3.88
N LEU A 1013 -28.64 2.99 -3.36
CA LEU A 1013 -27.67 4.02 -3.68
C LEU A 1013 -26.39 3.87 -2.86
N MET A 1014 -25.26 4.19 -3.47
CA MET A 1014 -23.97 4.29 -2.76
C MET A 1014 -23.77 5.65 -2.07
N THR A 1015 -24.86 6.31 -1.70
CA THR A 1015 -24.85 7.44 -0.77
C THR A 1015 -24.52 6.90 0.62
N LEU A 1016 -23.81 7.67 1.46
CA LEU A 1016 -23.52 7.26 2.83
C LEU A 1016 -24.81 7.17 3.66
N ALA A 1017 -25.80 8.01 3.35
CA ALA A 1017 -27.16 7.89 3.87
C ALA A 1017 -27.82 6.56 3.50
N GLY A 1018 -27.74 6.17 2.21
CA GLY A 1018 -28.30 4.93 1.70
C GLY A 1018 -27.61 3.70 2.30
N LEU A 1019 -26.28 3.71 2.41
CA LEU A 1019 -25.52 2.65 3.05
C LEU A 1019 -25.85 2.52 4.54
N ARG A 1020 -25.98 3.63 5.26
CA ARG A 1020 -26.41 3.62 6.67
C ARG A 1020 -27.82 3.02 6.81
N ARG A 1021 -28.79 3.44 5.98
CA ARG A 1021 -30.15 2.89 5.97
C ARG A 1021 -30.19 1.41 5.53
N ARG A 1022 -29.28 1.00 4.66
CA ARG A 1022 -29.07 -0.41 4.28
C ARG A 1022 -28.56 -1.27 5.45
N GLY A 1023 -28.03 -0.67 6.51
CA GLY A 1023 -27.47 -1.37 7.68
C GLY A 1023 -25.96 -1.59 7.60
N VAL A 1024 -25.29 -0.90 6.68
CA VAL A 1024 -23.83 -0.92 6.61
C VAL A 1024 -23.27 -0.07 7.75
N THR A 1025 -22.29 -0.59 8.46
CA THR A 1025 -21.66 0.10 9.60
C THR A 1025 -20.50 1.00 9.13
N PRO A 1026 -20.19 2.07 9.87
CA PRO A 1026 -19.09 2.98 9.53
C PRO A 1026 -17.71 2.27 9.59
N THR A 1027 -17.57 1.35 10.54
CA THR A 1027 -16.41 0.47 10.73
C THR A 1027 -16.14 -0.40 9.50
N ALA A 1028 -17.17 -0.98 8.88
CA ALA A 1028 -17.03 -1.81 7.69
C ALA A 1028 -16.58 -0.97 6.49
N ILE A 1029 -17.12 0.25 6.35
CA ILE A 1029 -16.72 1.21 5.31
C ILE A 1029 -15.25 1.63 5.51
N ASN A 1030 -14.86 1.99 6.73
CA ASN A 1030 -13.48 2.37 7.04
C ASN A 1030 -12.51 1.21 6.80
N ALA A 1031 -12.88 -0.03 7.16
CA ALA A 1031 -12.09 -1.23 6.87
C ALA A 1031 -11.96 -1.50 5.37
N PHE A 1032 -13.04 -1.29 4.60
CA PHE A 1032 -13.03 -1.39 3.13
C PHE A 1032 -12.09 -0.37 2.51
N VAL A 1033 -12.18 0.90 2.89
CA VAL A 1033 -11.30 1.95 2.37
C VAL A 1033 -9.84 1.67 2.73
N ARG A 1034 -9.56 1.25 3.97
CA ARG A 1034 -8.22 0.83 4.42
C ARG A 1034 -7.68 -0.33 3.57
N GLY A 1035 -8.50 -1.36 3.34
CA GLY A 1035 -8.12 -2.54 2.57
C GLY A 1035 -7.87 -2.28 1.09
N ILE A 1036 -8.54 -1.29 0.50
CA ILE A 1036 -8.27 -0.86 -0.89
C ILE A 1036 -6.95 -0.11 -0.99
N GLY A 1037 -6.62 0.72 0.00
CA GLY A 1037 -5.49 1.64 -0.06
C GLY A 1037 -5.67 2.72 -1.14
N ILE A 1038 -4.55 3.24 -1.64
CA ILE A 1038 -4.53 4.31 -2.65
C ILE A 1038 -4.29 3.71 -4.05
N THR A 1039 -5.23 2.89 -4.52
CA THR A 1039 -5.18 2.24 -5.85
C THR A 1039 -5.91 3.05 -6.93
N ARG A 1040 -5.50 2.93 -8.20
CA ARG A 1040 -6.07 3.68 -9.34
C ARG A 1040 -7.21 2.97 -10.10
N SER A 1041 -7.62 1.77 -9.69
CA SER A 1041 -8.57 0.92 -10.42
C SER A 1041 -9.99 0.93 -9.84
N MET A 1042 -10.98 0.56 -10.66
CA MET A 1042 -12.37 0.36 -10.23
C MET A 1042 -12.47 -0.83 -9.27
N ILE A 1043 -13.25 -0.69 -8.21
CA ILE A 1043 -13.41 -1.71 -7.18
C ILE A 1043 -14.75 -2.40 -7.35
N HIS A 1044 -14.76 -3.74 -7.43
CA HIS A 1044 -16.01 -4.49 -7.46
C HIS A 1044 -16.80 -4.33 -6.16
N LEU A 1045 -18.12 -4.18 -6.28
CA LEU A 1045 -19.04 -4.07 -5.16
C LEU A 1045 -18.92 -5.23 -4.15
N SER A 1046 -18.62 -6.45 -4.63
CA SER A 1046 -18.44 -7.63 -3.78
C SER A 1046 -17.36 -7.45 -2.70
N ARG A 1047 -16.35 -6.60 -2.95
CA ARG A 1047 -15.31 -6.29 -1.97
C ARG A 1047 -15.85 -5.46 -0.81
N LEU A 1048 -16.74 -4.49 -1.05
CA LEU A 1048 -17.43 -3.77 0.02
C LEU A 1048 -18.30 -4.73 0.82
N GLU A 1049 -19.07 -5.57 0.13
CA GLU A 1049 -19.93 -6.56 0.77
C GLU A 1049 -19.16 -7.58 1.62
N TYR A 1050 -17.93 -7.92 1.23
CA TYR A 1050 -17.04 -8.76 2.04
C TYR A 1050 -16.77 -8.13 3.41
N HIS A 1051 -16.35 -6.87 3.47
CA HIS A 1051 -16.09 -6.18 4.74
C HIS A 1051 -17.35 -6.04 5.60
N ILE A 1052 -18.51 -5.81 4.97
CA ILE A 1052 -19.80 -5.78 5.66
C ILE A 1052 -20.11 -7.13 6.30
N ARG A 1053 -19.94 -8.24 5.56
CA ARG A 1053 -20.17 -9.60 6.09
C ARG A 1053 -19.24 -9.92 7.24
N GLU A 1054 -17.95 -9.61 7.11
CA GLU A 1054 -16.95 -9.90 8.15
C GLU A 1054 -17.27 -9.22 9.48
N GLU A 1055 -17.78 -7.99 9.43
CA GLU A 1055 -18.18 -7.26 10.63
C GLU A 1055 -19.50 -7.75 11.21
N LEU A 1056 -20.55 -7.87 10.39
CA LEU A 1056 -21.87 -8.29 10.86
C LEU A 1056 -21.86 -9.73 11.36
N ASN A 1057 -20.98 -10.59 10.84
CA ASN A 1057 -20.78 -11.94 11.37
C ASN A 1057 -20.38 -11.95 12.84
N LYS A 1058 -19.64 -10.93 13.29
CA LYS A 1058 -19.15 -10.74 14.66
C LYS A 1058 -20.13 -9.96 15.53
N THR A 1059 -20.89 -9.03 14.94
CA THR A 1059 -21.63 -7.98 15.67
C THR A 1059 -23.16 -8.04 15.54
N ALA A 1060 -23.73 -8.83 14.62
CA ALA A 1060 -25.18 -9.01 14.46
C ALA A 1060 -25.69 -10.35 15.05
N PRO A 1061 -26.60 -10.34 16.05
CA PRO A 1061 -27.11 -11.56 16.66
C PRO A 1061 -27.92 -12.40 15.67
N ARG A 1062 -27.79 -13.73 15.77
CA ARG A 1062 -28.58 -14.68 14.98
C ARG A 1062 -30.00 -14.73 15.51
N THR A 1063 -30.95 -14.67 14.59
CA THR A 1063 -32.38 -14.84 14.84
C THR A 1063 -33.00 -15.65 13.70
N ILE A 1064 -34.27 -16.05 13.85
CA ILE A 1064 -34.98 -16.83 12.84
C ILE A 1064 -36.17 -16.04 12.29
N ALA A 1065 -36.22 -15.94 10.97
CA ALA A 1065 -37.36 -15.46 10.21
C ALA A 1065 -37.50 -16.31 8.95
N VAL A 1066 -38.74 -16.50 8.50
CA VAL A 1066 -39.13 -17.26 7.32
C VAL A 1066 -39.79 -16.29 6.34
N LEU A 1067 -39.23 -16.18 5.13
CA LEU A 1067 -39.67 -15.18 4.15
C LEU A 1067 -40.98 -15.57 3.48
N HIS A 1068 -41.07 -16.83 3.04
CA HIS A 1068 -42.27 -17.37 2.39
C HIS A 1068 -42.82 -18.52 3.22
N PRO A 1069 -43.63 -18.26 4.27
CA PRO A 1069 -44.05 -19.28 5.22
C PRO A 1069 -44.88 -20.37 4.54
N LEU A 1070 -44.49 -21.62 4.76
CA LEU A 1070 -45.21 -22.84 4.41
C LEU A 1070 -45.50 -23.63 5.69
N LYS A 1071 -46.79 -23.91 5.93
CA LYS A 1071 -47.28 -24.53 7.15
C LYS A 1071 -46.90 -26.02 7.21
N VAL A 1072 -46.39 -26.44 8.36
CA VAL A 1072 -46.06 -27.83 8.70
C VAL A 1072 -46.73 -28.18 10.03
N VAL A 1073 -47.53 -29.24 10.03
CA VAL A 1073 -48.21 -29.74 11.23
C VAL A 1073 -47.51 -31.00 11.74
N ILE A 1074 -47.03 -30.94 12.98
CA ILE A 1074 -46.40 -32.04 13.70
C ILE A 1074 -47.50 -32.93 14.29
N THR A 1075 -47.72 -34.11 13.72
CA THR A 1075 -48.88 -34.96 14.03
C THR A 1075 -48.74 -35.76 15.32
N ASN A 1076 -47.51 -35.99 15.79
CA ASN A 1076 -47.21 -36.76 16.99
C ASN A 1076 -46.83 -35.87 18.20
N LEU A 1077 -47.14 -34.58 18.15
CA LEU A 1077 -47.06 -33.65 19.29
C LEU A 1077 -48.49 -33.27 19.71
N GLU A 1078 -48.78 -33.29 21.01
CA GLU A 1078 -50.12 -33.02 21.53
C GLU A 1078 -50.55 -31.57 21.21
N ALA A 1079 -51.74 -31.42 20.62
CA ALA A 1079 -52.29 -30.12 20.23
C ALA A 1079 -52.43 -29.20 21.46
N GLY A 1080 -51.92 -27.98 21.34
CA GLY A 1080 -51.91 -27.02 22.45
C GLY A 1080 -50.62 -26.99 23.27
N THR A 1081 -49.67 -27.89 23.01
CA THR A 1081 -48.36 -27.90 23.69
C THR A 1081 -47.40 -26.88 23.07
N THR A 1082 -46.76 -26.06 23.90
CA THR A 1082 -45.68 -25.15 23.49
C THR A 1082 -44.46 -25.39 24.37
N MET A 1083 -43.27 -25.42 23.76
CA MET A 1083 -41.98 -25.61 24.42
C MET A 1083 -41.04 -24.45 24.10
N ASP A 1084 -40.36 -23.90 25.11
CA ASP A 1084 -39.28 -22.92 24.88
C ASP A 1084 -37.97 -23.66 24.58
N LEU A 1085 -37.42 -23.45 23.39
CA LEU A 1085 -36.12 -23.96 22.98
C LEU A 1085 -35.05 -22.88 23.06
N GLU A 1086 -33.83 -23.25 23.44
CA GLU A 1086 -32.70 -22.32 23.49
C GLU A 1086 -32.00 -22.23 22.13
N ALA A 1087 -32.01 -21.03 21.55
CA ALA A 1087 -31.28 -20.68 20.34
C ALA A 1087 -30.10 -19.77 20.67
N ARG A 1088 -28.99 -19.95 19.95
CA ARG A 1088 -27.77 -19.14 20.14
C ARG A 1088 -27.81 -17.86 19.31
N LYS A 1089 -27.42 -16.74 19.91
CA LYS A 1089 -27.21 -15.45 19.22
C LYS A 1089 -25.88 -15.40 18.48
N TRP A 1090 -24.85 -16.11 18.97
CA TRP A 1090 -23.50 -16.08 18.41
C TRP A 1090 -22.94 -17.52 18.24
N PRO A 1091 -22.19 -17.82 17.16
CA PRO A 1091 -21.59 -19.13 16.93
C PRO A 1091 -20.54 -19.49 17.98
N ASP A 1092 -19.73 -18.49 18.35
CA ASP A 1092 -18.53 -18.65 19.18
C ASP A 1092 -18.77 -18.33 20.67
N ALA A 1093 -20.02 -18.04 21.06
CA ALA A 1093 -20.33 -17.75 22.46
C ALA A 1093 -20.11 -18.97 23.37
N GLN A 1094 -19.52 -18.73 24.54
CA GLN A 1094 -19.30 -19.77 25.53
C GLN A 1094 -20.64 -20.23 26.13
N THR A 1095 -20.74 -21.53 26.40
CA THR A 1095 -22.00 -22.20 26.81
C THR A 1095 -22.50 -21.80 28.20
N ASP A 1096 -21.69 -21.13 29.00
CA ASP A 1096 -21.97 -20.65 30.35
C ASP A 1096 -22.50 -19.21 30.39
N ASP A 1097 -22.46 -18.47 29.27
CA ASP A 1097 -23.06 -17.15 29.17
C ASP A 1097 -24.55 -17.24 28.79
N ALA A 1098 -25.43 -17.11 29.78
CA ALA A 1098 -26.88 -17.11 29.58
C ALA A 1098 -27.36 -16.00 28.63
N SER A 1099 -26.62 -14.88 28.50
CA SER A 1099 -26.98 -13.77 27.60
C SER A 1099 -26.79 -14.09 26.11
N ALA A 1100 -25.98 -15.12 25.82
CA ALA A 1100 -25.71 -15.62 24.48
C ALA A 1100 -26.87 -16.42 23.85
N PHE A 1101 -27.90 -16.73 24.64
CA PHE A 1101 -29.06 -17.49 24.22
C PHE A 1101 -30.33 -16.63 24.19
N TYR A 1102 -31.31 -17.06 23.41
CA TYR A 1102 -32.67 -16.54 23.45
C TYR A 1102 -33.65 -17.71 23.27
N LYS A 1103 -34.87 -17.51 23.76
CA LYS A 1103 -35.92 -18.53 23.69
C LYS A 1103 -36.67 -18.46 22.37
N VAL A 1104 -36.94 -19.63 21.79
CA VAL A 1104 -37.74 -19.80 20.58
C VAL A 1104 -38.89 -20.77 20.91
N PRO A 1105 -40.16 -20.36 20.75
CA PRO A 1105 -41.28 -21.25 20.99
C PRO A 1105 -41.29 -22.36 19.93
N PHE A 1106 -41.65 -23.57 20.33
CA PHE A 1106 -41.88 -24.74 19.47
C PHE A 1106 -43.25 -25.31 19.80
N SER A 1107 -44.11 -25.44 18.80
CA SER A 1107 -45.46 -25.99 18.91
C SER A 1107 -45.73 -27.02 17.82
N ASN A 1108 -46.95 -27.58 17.79
CA ASN A 1108 -47.33 -28.54 16.76
C ASN A 1108 -47.53 -27.89 15.38
N THR A 1109 -47.69 -26.57 15.30
CA THR A 1109 -47.75 -25.84 14.02
C THR A 1109 -46.47 -25.04 13.82
N VAL A 1110 -45.62 -25.48 12.89
CA VAL A 1110 -44.40 -24.78 12.50
C VAL A 1110 -44.48 -24.30 11.06
N TYR A 1111 -43.69 -23.29 10.71
CA TYR A 1111 -43.58 -22.74 9.38
C TYR A 1111 -42.12 -22.81 8.94
N ILE A 1112 -41.90 -23.33 7.75
CA ILE A 1112 -40.60 -23.33 7.07
C ILE A 1112 -40.69 -22.46 5.82
N ASP A 1113 -39.55 -22.13 5.21
CA ASP A 1113 -39.58 -21.42 3.94
C ASP A 1113 -40.12 -22.35 2.83
N ARG A 1114 -40.97 -21.81 1.95
CA ARG A 1114 -41.55 -22.55 0.83
C ARG A 1114 -40.48 -23.14 -0.09
N SER A 1115 -39.32 -22.49 -0.22
CA SER A 1115 -38.19 -22.99 -1.00
C SER A 1115 -37.50 -24.21 -0.39
N ASP A 1116 -37.76 -24.51 0.90
CA ASP A 1116 -37.21 -25.66 1.62
C ASP A 1116 -38.07 -26.93 1.51
N PHE A 1117 -39.17 -26.92 0.72
CA PHE A 1117 -39.96 -28.10 0.39
C PHE A 1117 -40.07 -28.37 -1.12
N ARG A 1118 -40.02 -29.65 -1.51
CA ARG A 1118 -40.29 -30.10 -2.89
C ARG A 1118 -41.07 -31.41 -2.90
N LEU A 1119 -41.99 -31.57 -3.87
CA LEU A 1119 -42.76 -32.80 -4.07
C LEU A 1119 -41.87 -33.98 -4.54
N LYS A 1120 -40.83 -33.69 -5.31
CA LYS A 1120 -39.87 -34.68 -5.81
C LYS A 1120 -38.50 -34.43 -5.18
N ASP A 1121 -37.97 -35.45 -4.53
CA ASP A 1121 -36.62 -35.43 -3.96
C ASP A 1121 -35.54 -35.59 -5.04
N SER A 1122 -34.34 -35.08 -4.76
CA SER A 1122 -33.14 -35.28 -5.58
C SER A 1122 -31.91 -35.48 -4.69
N LYS A 1123 -30.88 -36.17 -5.20
CA LYS A 1123 -29.69 -36.53 -4.42
C LYS A 1123 -28.91 -35.34 -3.86
N ASP A 1124 -29.00 -34.19 -4.54
CA ASP A 1124 -28.35 -32.93 -4.24
C ASP A 1124 -29.23 -31.98 -3.40
N TYR A 1125 -30.50 -32.32 -3.17
CA TYR A 1125 -31.40 -31.52 -2.37
C TYR A 1125 -31.27 -31.89 -0.89
N PHE A 1126 -31.13 -30.89 -0.02
CA PHE A 1126 -31.07 -31.09 1.44
C PHE A 1126 -32.30 -30.56 2.18
N GLY A 1127 -33.33 -30.10 1.47
CA GLY A 1127 -34.62 -29.71 2.06
C GLY A 1127 -35.57 -30.88 2.30
N LEU A 1128 -36.80 -30.56 2.71
CA LEU A 1128 -37.86 -31.50 3.03
C LEU A 1128 -38.58 -31.99 1.76
N ALA A 1129 -38.92 -33.27 1.74
CA ALA A 1129 -39.68 -33.93 0.67
C ALA A 1129 -40.47 -35.11 1.27
N PRO A 1130 -41.51 -35.64 0.59
CA PRO A 1130 -42.27 -36.78 1.08
C PRO A 1130 -41.38 -37.96 1.53
N GLY A 1131 -41.56 -38.43 2.76
CA GLY A 1131 -40.79 -39.54 3.35
C GLY A 1131 -39.37 -39.18 3.83
N LYS A 1132 -38.89 -37.97 3.56
CA LYS A 1132 -37.55 -37.49 3.94
C LYS A 1132 -37.56 -36.79 5.29
N SER A 1133 -36.44 -36.86 6.01
CA SER A 1133 -36.23 -36.14 7.27
C SER A 1133 -35.27 -34.97 7.15
N VAL A 1134 -35.50 -33.93 7.94
CA VAL A 1134 -34.64 -32.73 8.08
C VAL A 1134 -34.58 -32.31 9.55
N LEU A 1135 -33.50 -31.63 9.95
CA LEU A 1135 -33.37 -31.05 11.28
C LEU A 1135 -33.92 -29.62 11.29
N LEU A 1136 -34.84 -29.32 12.20
CA LEU A 1136 -35.19 -27.94 12.51
C LEU A 1136 -34.09 -27.33 13.39
N ARG A 1137 -33.51 -26.19 12.95
CA ARG A 1137 -32.40 -25.50 13.65
C ARG A 1137 -32.78 -25.24 15.12
N TYR A 1138 -31.91 -25.62 16.05
CA TYR A 1138 -32.14 -25.55 17.51
C TYR A 1138 -33.27 -26.44 18.08
N ALA A 1139 -33.96 -27.22 17.24
CA ALA A 1139 -35.09 -28.05 17.64
C ALA A 1139 -34.85 -29.54 17.38
N PHE A 1140 -35.81 -30.20 16.73
CA PHE A 1140 -35.86 -31.65 16.53
C PHE A 1140 -35.81 -32.02 15.05
N PRO A 1141 -35.32 -33.23 14.70
CA PRO A 1141 -35.56 -33.81 13.39
C PRO A 1141 -37.05 -34.00 13.14
N ILE A 1142 -37.53 -33.66 11.95
CA ILE A 1142 -38.90 -33.92 11.48
C ILE A 1142 -38.87 -34.78 10.22
N LYS A 1143 -39.86 -35.64 10.03
CA LYS A 1143 -40.05 -36.47 8.83
C LYS A 1143 -41.39 -36.18 8.18
N CYS A 1144 -41.39 -35.84 6.89
CA CYS A 1144 -42.63 -35.63 6.13
C CYS A 1144 -43.40 -36.96 5.99
N THR A 1145 -44.63 -37.00 6.48
CA THR A 1145 -45.51 -38.16 6.41
C THR A 1145 -46.59 -38.00 5.35
N ASP A 1146 -47.10 -36.79 5.14
CA ASP A 1146 -48.19 -36.51 4.21
C ASP A 1146 -48.14 -35.05 3.71
N VAL A 1147 -48.80 -34.76 2.59
CA VAL A 1147 -48.81 -33.44 1.92
C VAL A 1147 -50.22 -33.10 1.46
N ILE A 1148 -50.73 -31.93 1.88
CA ILE A 1148 -52.03 -31.42 1.46
C ILE A 1148 -51.81 -30.42 0.32
N LEU A 1149 -52.39 -30.73 -0.84
CA LEU A 1149 -52.37 -29.90 -2.04
C LEU A 1149 -53.65 -29.08 -2.16
N ALA A 1150 -53.58 -27.97 -2.89
CA ALA A 1150 -54.74 -27.20 -3.31
C ALA A 1150 -55.49 -27.91 -4.46
N ASP A 1151 -56.61 -27.31 -4.87
CA ASP A 1151 -57.47 -27.83 -5.96
C ASP A 1151 -56.74 -27.94 -7.31
N ASP A 1152 -55.63 -27.22 -7.49
CA ASP A 1152 -54.79 -27.28 -8.69
C ASP A 1152 -53.84 -28.50 -8.73
N GLU A 1153 -53.80 -29.31 -7.66
CA GLU A 1153 -52.87 -30.43 -7.45
C GLU A 1153 -51.37 -30.07 -7.55
N GLU A 1154 -51.02 -28.78 -7.61
CA GLU A 1154 -49.64 -28.29 -7.73
C GLU A 1154 -49.21 -27.46 -6.51
N THR A 1155 -50.12 -26.67 -5.94
CA THR A 1155 -49.84 -25.77 -4.82
C THR A 1155 -49.89 -26.52 -3.50
N VAL A 1156 -48.76 -26.56 -2.79
CA VAL A 1156 -48.67 -27.14 -1.44
C VAL A 1156 -49.25 -26.17 -0.42
N LEU A 1157 -50.29 -26.61 0.29
CA LEU A 1157 -50.96 -25.83 1.33
C LEU A 1157 -50.43 -26.15 2.73
N GLU A 1158 -50.25 -27.42 3.03
CA GLU A 1158 -49.83 -27.91 4.35
C GLU A 1158 -48.99 -29.18 4.21
N ILE A 1159 -47.97 -29.31 5.04
CA ILE A 1159 -47.17 -30.53 5.17
C ILE A 1159 -47.49 -31.16 6.52
N ARG A 1160 -47.67 -32.48 6.57
CA ARG A 1160 -47.75 -33.22 7.83
C ARG A 1160 -46.44 -33.93 8.07
N ALA A 1161 -45.96 -33.84 9.31
CA ALA A 1161 -44.68 -34.43 9.68
C ALA A 1161 -44.72 -35.01 11.09
N GLU A 1162 -43.82 -35.95 11.37
CA GLU A 1162 -43.57 -36.46 12.71
C GLU A 1162 -42.21 -35.99 13.21
N TYR A 1163 -42.11 -35.57 14.47
CA TYR A 1163 -40.84 -35.18 15.08
C TYR A 1163 -40.20 -36.33 15.87
N ASP A 1164 -38.86 -36.38 15.90
CA ASP A 1164 -38.08 -37.33 16.70
C ASP A 1164 -37.55 -36.65 17.98
N PRO A 1165 -38.15 -36.87 19.17
CA PRO A 1165 -37.67 -36.31 20.43
C PRO A 1165 -36.32 -36.90 20.87
N THR A 1166 -35.96 -38.09 20.39
CA THR A 1166 -34.72 -38.78 20.79
C THR A 1166 -33.48 -38.24 20.09
N LYS A 1167 -33.66 -37.48 19.00
CA LYS A 1167 -32.59 -36.92 18.14
C LYS A 1167 -31.55 -37.97 17.69
N LYS A 1168 -31.94 -39.25 17.59
CA LYS A 1168 -31.03 -40.36 17.28
C LYS A 1168 -30.58 -40.33 15.83
N THR A 1169 -31.48 -40.00 14.92
CA THR A 1169 -31.16 -39.90 13.49
C THR A 1169 -30.79 -38.46 13.16
N LYS A 1170 -29.55 -38.20 12.73
CA LYS A 1170 -29.10 -36.88 12.28
C LYS A 1170 -29.33 -36.74 10.77
N PRO A 1171 -30.33 -35.97 10.31
CA PRO A 1171 -30.57 -35.76 8.90
C PRO A 1171 -29.47 -34.89 8.28
N LYS A 1172 -29.33 -34.94 6.95
CA LYS A 1172 -28.34 -34.12 6.22
C LYS A 1172 -28.72 -32.64 6.15
N GLY A 1173 -30.02 -32.34 6.10
CA GLY A 1173 -30.55 -30.98 5.98
C GLY A 1173 -30.81 -30.32 7.33
N VAL A 1174 -30.54 -29.02 7.41
CA VAL A 1174 -30.93 -28.18 8.56
C VAL A 1174 -31.71 -26.97 8.06
N LEU A 1175 -32.95 -26.81 8.52
CA LEU A 1175 -33.87 -25.75 8.10
C LEU A 1175 -34.08 -24.73 9.22
N HIS A 1176 -34.25 -23.47 8.83
CA HIS A 1176 -34.77 -22.45 9.73
C HIS A 1176 -36.31 -22.52 9.74
N TRP A 1177 -36.91 -22.12 10.86
CA TRP A 1177 -38.35 -22.28 11.10
C TRP A 1177 -38.83 -21.31 12.16
N VAL A 1178 -40.12 -21.04 12.14
CA VAL A 1178 -40.85 -20.32 13.21
C VAL A 1178 -42.09 -21.11 13.56
N SER A 1179 -42.69 -20.92 14.73
CA SER A 1179 -43.95 -21.58 15.09
C SER A 1179 -44.93 -20.61 15.68
N GLU A 1180 -46.18 -21.06 15.82
CA GLU A 1180 -47.16 -20.37 16.64
C GLU A 1180 -46.60 -20.21 18.07
N PRO A 1181 -46.51 -18.98 18.62
CA PRO A 1181 -46.01 -18.74 19.97
C PRO A 1181 -46.96 -19.24 21.05
N SER A 1182 -48.24 -19.33 20.73
CA SER A 1182 -49.28 -19.94 21.55
C SER A 1182 -50.35 -20.53 20.62
N PRO A 1183 -51.13 -21.52 21.06
CA PRO A 1183 -52.06 -22.23 20.19
C PRO A 1183 -53.02 -21.30 19.46
N GLY A 1184 -53.04 -21.36 18.12
CA GLY A 1184 -53.94 -20.56 17.28
C GLY A 1184 -53.55 -19.09 17.09
N VAL A 1185 -52.34 -18.70 17.52
CA VAL A 1185 -51.79 -17.36 17.30
C VAL A 1185 -50.73 -17.44 16.20
N ASP A 1186 -50.89 -16.65 15.14
CA ASP A 1186 -49.88 -16.55 14.07
C ASP A 1186 -48.53 -16.06 14.63
N PRO A 1187 -47.39 -16.49 14.04
CA PRO A 1187 -46.09 -15.88 14.33
C PRO A 1187 -46.07 -14.37 14.05
N LEU A 1188 -45.04 -13.68 14.58
CA LEU A 1188 -44.86 -12.25 14.37
C LEU A 1188 -44.72 -11.94 12.87
N LYS A 1189 -45.63 -11.12 12.33
CA LYS A 1189 -45.62 -10.69 10.92
C LYS A 1189 -44.68 -9.50 10.73
N VAL A 1190 -43.78 -9.59 9.76
CA VAL A 1190 -42.81 -8.55 9.44
C VAL A 1190 -42.71 -8.33 7.94
N GLU A 1191 -42.42 -7.09 7.53
CA GLU A 1191 -42.07 -6.77 6.14
C GLU A 1191 -40.56 -6.94 5.95
N VAL A 1192 -40.14 -7.63 4.90
CA VAL A 1192 -38.73 -7.80 4.54
C VAL A 1192 -38.48 -7.26 3.14
N ARG A 1193 -37.51 -6.36 3.00
CA ARG A 1193 -37.10 -5.75 1.73
C ARG A 1193 -35.76 -6.34 1.31
N LEU A 1194 -35.77 -7.09 0.22
CA LEU A 1194 -34.58 -7.69 -0.37
C LEU A 1194 -34.02 -6.75 -1.44
N PHE A 1195 -32.82 -6.22 -1.20
CA PHE A 1195 -32.12 -5.38 -2.17
C PHE A 1195 -31.10 -6.20 -2.97
N ASP A 1196 -30.98 -5.87 -4.25
CA ASP A 1196 -29.94 -6.33 -5.16
C ASP A 1196 -29.30 -5.11 -5.86
N ARG A 1197 -28.36 -5.34 -6.76
CA ARG A 1197 -27.68 -4.31 -7.55
C ARG A 1197 -28.70 -3.46 -8.32
N LEU A 1198 -28.53 -2.14 -8.26
CA LEU A 1198 -29.40 -1.19 -8.96
C LEU A 1198 -29.23 -1.27 -10.48
N PHE A 1199 -28.01 -1.52 -10.94
CA PHE A 1199 -27.65 -1.64 -12.36
C PHE A 1199 -27.15 -3.04 -12.67
N LEU A 1200 -27.51 -3.55 -13.86
CA LEU A 1200 -27.10 -4.87 -14.33
C LEU A 1200 -25.64 -4.87 -14.78
N SER A 1201 -25.21 -3.82 -15.48
CA SER A 1201 -23.84 -3.69 -15.98
C SER A 1201 -22.86 -3.31 -14.87
N GLU A 1202 -21.59 -3.73 -15.02
CA GLU A 1202 -20.54 -3.37 -14.06
C GLU A 1202 -20.14 -1.90 -14.13
N ASN A 1203 -20.20 -1.28 -15.31
CA ASN A 1203 -19.90 0.14 -15.50
C ASN A 1203 -21.06 0.88 -16.20
N PRO A 1204 -22.19 1.11 -15.50
CA PRO A 1204 -23.33 1.82 -16.09
C PRO A 1204 -23.00 3.29 -16.39
N ALA A 1205 -21.89 3.83 -15.86
CA ALA A 1205 -21.53 5.23 -16.07
C ALA A 1205 -21.13 5.54 -17.52
N GLU A 1206 -20.63 4.55 -18.25
CA GLU A 1206 -20.14 4.68 -19.64
C GLU A 1206 -21.19 4.37 -20.70
N LEU A 1207 -22.36 3.87 -20.31
CA LEU A 1207 -23.47 3.63 -21.24
C LEU A 1207 -24.10 4.95 -21.69
N GLU A 1208 -24.41 5.06 -22.98
CA GLU A 1208 -25.16 6.20 -23.52
C GLU A 1208 -26.55 6.31 -22.88
N ASP A 1209 -27.31 5.20 -22.87
CA ASP A 1209 -28.59 5.08 -22.16
C ASP A 1209 -28.48 4.25 -20.87
N TRP A 1210 -27.75 4.79 -19.90
CA TRP A 1210 -27.52 4.15 -18.61
C TRP A 1210 -28.79 3.94 -17.76
N LEU A 1211 -29.92 4.60 -18.08
CA LEU A 1211 -31.18 4.38 -17.35
C LEU A 1211 -31.88 3.09 -17.77
N ALA A 1212 -31.68 2.64 -19.01
CA ALA A 1212 -32.20 1.37 -19.49
C ALA A 1212 -31.53 0.15 -18.82
N ASP A 1213 -30.39 0.34 -18.18
CA ASP A 1213 -29.61 -0.71 -17.48
C ASP A 1213 -30.08 -0.94 -16.02
N LEU A 1214 -31.14 -0.26 -15.59
CA LEU A 1214 -31.71 -0.45 -14.25
C LEU A 1214 -32.26 -1.88 -14.09
N ASN A 1215 -31.92 -2.51 -12.97
CA ASN A 1215 -32.40 -3.83 -12.61
C ASN A 1215 -33.82 -3.75 -12.02
N PRO A 1216 -34.84 -4.34 -12.68
CA PRO A 1216 -36.22 -4.34 -12.17
C PRO A 1216 -36.35 -5.12 -10.85
N GLU A 1217 -35.49 -6.11 -10.62
CA GLU A 1217 -35.45 -6.94 -9.41
C GLU A 1217 -34.53 -6.35 -8.32
N SER A 1218 -34.09 -5.09 -8.46
CA SER A 1218 -33.20 -4.44 -7.49
C SER A 1218 -33.80 -4.27 -6.10
N LYS A 1219 -35.13 -4.33 -5.97
CA LYS A 1219 -35.88 -4.26 -4.71
C LYS A 1219 -37.09 -5.18 -4.79
N VAL A 1220 -37.09 -6.24 -3.96
CA VAL A 1220 -38.23 -7.15 -3.79
C VAL A 1220 -38.79 -6.97 -2.38
N VAL A 1221 -40.08 -6.66 -2.27
CA VAL A 1221 -40.76 -6.45 -0.98
C VAL A 1221 -41.57 -7.70 -0.63
N ILE A 1222 -41.33 -8.24 0.56
CA ILE A 1222 -42.03 -9.40 1.11
C ILE A 1222 -42.86 -8.91 2.30
N PRO A 1223 -44.18 -8.70 2.13
CA PRO A 1223 -45.00 -8.02 3.12
C PRO A 1223 -45.38 -8.89 4.33
N ASN A 1224 -45.36 -10.21 4.18
CA ASN A 1224 -45.92 -11.17 5.15
C ASN A 1224 -44.90 -12.27 5.52
N ALA A 1225 -43.68 -11.89 5.87
CA ALA A 1225 -42.71 -12.82 6.42
C ALA A 1225 -43.03 -13.10 7.90
N TYR A 1226 -42.68 -14.29 8.39
CA TYR A 1226 -42.91 -14.70 9.78
C TYR A 1226 -41.60 -14.71 10.55
N ALA A 1227 -41.59 -14.14 11.74
CA ALA A 1227 -40.41 -14.00 12.58
C ALA A 1227 -40.66 -14.54 13.99
N VAL A 1228 -39.58 -14.81 14.73
CA VAL A 1228 -39.68 -15.15 16.16
C VAL A 1228 -40.25 -13.97 16.98
N PRO A 1229 -41.04 -14.22 18.04
CA PRO A 1229 -41.67 -13.15 18.83
C PRO A 1229 -40.68 -12.19 19.49
N SER A 1230 -39.46 -12.65 19.79
CA SER A 1230 -38.41 -11.83 20.41
C SER A 1230 -37.97 -10.64 19.55
N LEU A 1231 -38.25 -10.65 18.24
CA LEU A 1231 -38.00 -9.51 17.37
C LEU A 1231 -39.02 -8.38 17.54
N GLY A 1232 -40.13 -8.59 18.26
CA GLY A 1232 -41.15 -7.57 18.52
C GLY A 1232 -40.63 -6.34 19.27
N SER A 1233 -39.49 -6.46 19.97
CA SER A 1233 -38.85 -5.36 20.69
C SER A 1233 -37.67 -4.73 19.93
N ALA A 1234 -37.45 -5.10 18.66
CA ALA A 1234 -36.35 -4.57 17.87
C ALA A 1234 -36.59 -3.08 17.53
N VAL A 1235 -35.54 -2.27 17.63
CA VAL A 1235 -35.60 -0.83 17.36
C VAL A 1235 -34.88 -0.49 16.06
N VAL A 1236 -35.21 0.67 15.48
CA VAL A 1236 -34.58 1.16 14.24
C VAL A 1236 -33.06 1.16 14.37
N GLY A 1237 -32.39 0.55 13.40
CA GLY A 1237 -30.94 0.39 13.38
C GLY A 1237 -30.40 -0.91 14.00
N ASP A 1238 -31.22 -1.70 14.71
CA ASP A 1238 -30.81 -3.02 15.17
C ASP A 1238 -30.52 -3.94 13.97
N ALA A 1239 -29.37 -4.61 14.02
CA ALA A 1239 -28.91 -5.53 12.98
C ALA A 1239 -29.01 -6.98 13.45
N PHE A 1240 -29.41 -7.88 12.55
CA PHE A 1240 -29.57 -9.30 12.83
C PHE A 1240 -29.05 -10.15 11.68
N GLN A 1241 -28.50 -11.31 11.99
CA GLN A 1241 -28.35 -12.37 10.99
C GLN A 1241 -29.62 -13.24 11.01
N PHE A 1242 -30.42 -13.16 9.95
CA PHE A 1242 -31.52 -14.11 9.76
C PHE A 1242 -30.91 -15.43 9.27
N GLU A 1243 -31.10 -16.49 10.05
CA GLU A 1243 -30.49 -17.80 9.78
C GLU A 1243 -30.75 -18.26 8.34
N ARG A 1244 -29.67 -18.67 7.65
CA ARG A 1244 -29.64 -19.09 6.23
C ARG A 1244 -29.98 -18.01 5.18
N LEU A 1245 -30.48 -16.84 5.55
CA LEU A 1245 -30.97 -15.82 4.61
C LEU A 1245 -29.96 -14.70 4.33
N GLY A 1246 -29.36 -14.13 5.38
CA GLY A 1246 -28.49 -12.95 5.25
C GLY A 1246 -28.46 -12.10 6.51
N TYR A 1247 -27.88 -10.91 6.37
CA TYR A 1247 -27.90 -9.89 7.40
C TYR A 1247 -28.94 -8.84 7.08
N PHE A 1248 -29.67 -8.41 8.10
CA PHE A 1248 -30.81 -7.52 8.00
C PHE A 1248 -30.73 -6.43 9.07
N VAL A 1249 -31.29 -5.26 8.79
CA VAL A 1249 -31.40 -4.15 9.73
C VAL A 1249 -32.85 -3.69 9.83
N VAL A 1250 -33.28 -3.24 11.01
CA VAL A 1250 -34.58 -2.60 11.20
C VAL A 1250 -34.59 -1.24 10.52
N ASP A 1251 -35.46 -1.05 9.52
CA ASP A 1251 -35.59 0.18 8.74
C ASP A 1251 -36.32 1.27 9.53
N LYS A 1252 -36.06 2.54 9.19
CA LYS A 1252 -36.73 3.71 9.77
C LYS A 1252 -38.24 3.76 9.53
N ASP A 1253 -38.75 3.05 8.53
CA ASP A 1253 -40.19 2.93 8.27
C ASP A 1253 -40.88 1.95 9.26
N SER A 1254 -40.13 1.35 10.19
CA SER A 1254 -40.69 0.50 11.23
C SER A 1254 -41.50 1.30 12.25
N THR A 1255 -42.63 0.75 12.64
CA THR A 1255 -43.54 1.27 13.67
C THR A 1255 -43.82 0.16 14.69
N PRO A 1256 -44.33 0.47 15.89
CA PRO A 1256 -44.70 -0.57 16.88
C PRO A 1256 -45.66 -1.63 16.33
N GLU A 1257 -46.50 -1.28 15.35
CA GLU A 1257 -47.48 -2.18 14.72
C GLU A 1257 -46.93 -2.90 13.48
N LYS A 1258 -45.86 -2.39 12.86
CA LYS A 1258 -45.29 -2.91 11.62
C LYS A 1258 -43.77 -2.80 11.63
N LEU A 1259 -43.10 -3.93 11.84
CA LEU A 1259 -41.65 -4.02 11.72
C LEU A 1259 -41.22 -4.24 10.26
N VAL A 1260 -40.22 -3.47 9.83
CA VAL A 1260 -39.68 -3.49 8.48
C VAL A 1260 -38.18 -3.78 8.54
N PHE A 1261 -37.73 -4.81 7.83
CA PHE A 1261 -36.34 -5.21 7.77
C PHE A 1261 -35.76 -5.03 6.36
N ASN A 1262 -34.62 -4.35 6.25
CA ASN A 1262 -33.85 -4.24 5.01
C ASN A 1262 -32.75 -5.30 4.98
N ARG A 1263 -32.61 -6.04 3.88
CA ARG A 1263 -31.45 -6.92 3.69
C ARG A 1263 -30.19 -6.08 3.43
N THR A 1264 -29.24 -6.12 4.36
CA THR A 1264 -27.95 -5.45 4.22
C THR A 1264 -27.06 -6.17 3.21
N VAL A 1265 -26.84 -7.47 3.41
CA VAL A 1265 -25.99 -8.30 2.54
C VAL A 1265 -26.32 -9.79 2.70
N THR A 1266 -26.11 -10.58 1.66
CA THR A 1266 -26.25 -12.04 1.68
C THR A 1266 -25.12 -12.72 2.46
N LEU A 1267 -25.35 -13.95 2.96
CA LEU A 1267 -24.35 -14.71 3.72
C LEU A 1267 -23.10 -15.09 2.89
N ARG A 1268 -23.28 -15.27 1.58
CA ARG A 1268 -22.22 -15.64 0.63
C ARG A 1268 -22.34 -14.79 -0.61
N ASP A 1269 -21.22 -14.62 -1.30
CA ASP A 1269 -21.20 -13.94 -2.58
C ASP A 1269 -22.00 -14.77 -3.61
N SER A 1270 -22.96 -14.14 -4.28
CA SER A 1270 -23.84 -14.76 -5.26
C SER A 1270 -23.26 -14.70 -6.69
N TYR A 1271 -21.99 -14.31 -6.84
CA TYR A 1271 -21.34 -14.21 -8.14
C TYR A 1271 -21.30 -15.58 -8.86
N HIS A 1272 -22.33 -15.83 -9.66
CA HIS A 1272 -22.31 -16.83 -10.71
C HIS A 1272 -21.20 -16.45 -11.69
N LYS A 1273 -20.16 -17.28 -11.76
CA LYS A 1273 -19.34 -17.40 -12.97
C LYS A 1273 -20.25 -17.92 -14.09
N GLY A 1274 -21.01 -17.02 -14.69
CA GLY A 1274 -21.83 -17.31 -15.85
C GLY A 1274 -20.93 -17.50 -17.08
N GLY A 1275 -21.08 -18.64 -17.74
CA GLY A 1275 -20.57 -18.91 -19.09
C GLY A 1275 -19.16 -19.49 -19.13
N LYS A 1276 -19.07 -20.70 -19.70
CA LYS A 1276 -17.82 -21.36 -20.09
C LYS A 1276 -17.01 -20.55 -21.09
#